data_AF-A0A1C7GZS0-F1
#
_entry.id   AF-A0A1C7GZS0-F1
#
_cell.length_a   1.000
_cell.length_b   1.000
_cell.length_c   1.000
_cell.angle_alpha   90.00
_cell.angle_beta   90.00
_cell.angle_gamma   90.00
#
_symmetry.space_group_name_H-M   'P 1'
#
loop_
_entity.id
_entity.type
_entity.pdbx_description
1 polymer ?
#
loop_
_entity_poly.entity_id
_entity_poly.type
_entity_poly.pdbx_seq_one_letter_code
_entity_poly.pdbx_strand_id
1 'polypeptide(L)'
;MGLLKPNQVLNKAYRQVAIETTDFDLFKNALRTLRDNVVDGQREETQKEHLRNFLSETFYKTYYMAPEEDIDLAIRLDKTTKSNIGLLIEVKSTTNKSEMISNDNLNRKALQELLLYYLKERVSKKNNDIKYLIATNIHEFFIFDAHEFERKFYLNRQLHREFQDFVDGRKTSSKTDFFYTEIATTYIEEVKDSLEYTYFNLQDYRHLLDKTDGSTSRKLIELYKIFSDTHLLKLSFQNDSNSLNRGFYTELLHIIGIEERKENNKTVIVRKAVERRDEASLLENTINQLDAEDCLRHVNGSLYGNDYEERLFNVAMELCITWMNRILFLKLLEAQMLKYHNGDVIYKFLSTAKIHDYDDLNTLFFQVLARDMSHRTQSIMRDFAYVPYLNSSLFEVTDLESKTIKINSLSQRTELPVLTSSVLRNPKRNLQVSALPTLQYLFAFLDAYNFASEGSEEVQEEAKTLINASVLGLIFEKINGHKDGSVFTPGFITMFMCREAITKTVLQKFNDCYGWNCATRTDLYNRIDNIAEANELINNLHLCDPAVGSGHFLVSALNELILLKYELGILVDATGKRIRKADYQLAIENDELIVTDAEGNLFAYNTLNAESRRMQETLFKEKRQIIENCLFGVDINPNSVKICRLRLWIELLKNAYYTAESNYTYLETLPNIDINIKCGNSLLHRFALTDSIQTVLRESGISISQYKEAVAKYKNAQSKSEKQDLETLITEIKSKLRTEISRRDARLVRLNKRRSELATLQAPQLFEPTKKEKKALDKRIADLKKEVATLENIFEEIRSNKIYLGAFEWRIEFPEVLDAEGNFLGFDCIIGNPPYIQLQSMGKSADVLERMGYVTYARTGDIYCLFYELGMNLLSPNGYLCYITSNKWMRAGYGEALRDYFASQTNPIMLIDFAGIKIFDAITVEANILLSQKAANIFNTQACLVQDANGLNNLSDFVQQEHTICDFSGSDSWVILSPIEQSIRRKIESIGTPLKDWNINIYRGVLTGYNDAFIISTEKRDEILANCQTEDERQKTAELIRPILRGRDVKRYGYDWAGLWLINTHNGLKNKGIKPVNINDYPAIKEWLDNGGIAYSGKMYKGFSQIEKRSDRGDTPYNLRNCAYMEDFSKPKIVWKIIGNQMAFAYDTNNYVMNNACYIMTGNHLDYLLAVLNSQAITWYSYVTNMNKTGVGDVQVGGQNIATFPIPLYDANKIELVELAELAKRITNKNINLPFIDSKIESLVSMVYGFTSEETNFLHSFVSSLRKSI
;
A
#
# COMPACT_ATOMS: atom_id res chain seq x y z
N MET A 1 -16.04 -33.55 12.98
CA MET A 1 -16.66 -32.76 14.07
C MET A 1 -16.56 -31.30 13.68
N GLY A 2 -17.64 -30.72 13.14
CA GLY A 2 -17.70 -29.32 12.71
C GLY A 2 -18.41 -28.37 13.69
N LEU A 3 -18.70 -28.84 14.92
CA LEU A 3 -19.42 -28.07 15.93
C LEU A 3 -18.52 -27.02 16.59
N LEU A 4 -18.91 -25.75 16.50
CA LEU A 4 -18.24 -24.61 17.14
C LEU A 4 -19.12 -24.00 18.25
N LYS A 5 -18.47 -23.55 19.32
CA LYS A 5 -19.12 -22.78 20.41
C LYS A 5 -19.15 -21.28 20.07
N PRO A 6 -20.09 -20.51 20.65
CA PRO A 6 -20.18 -19.06 20.48
C PRO A 6 -18.84 -18.31 20.60
N ASN A 7 -18.06 -18.62 21.63
CA ASN A 7 -16.78 -17.94 21.89
C ASN A 7 -15.67 -18.25 20.86
N GLN A 8 -15.80 -19.32 20.08
CA GLN A 8 -14.81 -19.75 19.07
C GLN A 8 -15.01 -19.07 17.71
N VAL A 9 -16.23 -18.58 17.42
CA VAL A 9 -16.61 -18.03 16.10
C VAL A 9 -16.54 -16.51 16.08
N LEU A 10 -16.67 -15.87 17.23
CA LEU A 10 -16.47 -14.43 17.35
C LEU A 10 -15.03 -14.04 17.00
N ASN A 11 -14.88 -13.04 16.14
CA ASN A 11 -13.59 -12.38 15.89
C ASN A 11 -12.97 -11.99 17.24
N LYS A 12 -11.71 -12.38 17.47
CA LYS A 12 -11.11 -12.27 18.80
C LYS A 12 -10.84 -10.81 19.18
N ALA A 13 -10.57 -9.93 18.20
CA ALA A 13 -10.49 -8.50 18.44
C ALA A 13 -11.87 -7.90 18.79
N TYR A 14 -12.97 -8.36 18.18
CA TYR A 14 -14.31 -7.93 18.56
C TYR A 14 -14.69 -8.38 19.98
N ARG A 15 -14.19 -9.53 20.43
CA ARG A 15 -14.38 -9.99 21.82
C ARG A 15 -13.77 -9.06 22.86
N GLN A 16 -12.76 -8.27 22.49
CA GLN A 16 -12.16 -7.26 23.37
C GLN A 16 -12.96 -5.94 23.44
N VAL A 17 -13.95 -5.72 22.56
CA VAL A 17 -14.77 -4.49 22.61
C VAL A 17 -15.68 -4.52 23.84
N ALA A 18 -15.55 -3.53 24.72
CA ALA A 18 -16.42 -3.37 25.88
C ALA A 18 -17.86 -3.02 25.46
N ILE A 19 -18.84 -3.43 26.26
CA ILE A 19 -20.26 -3.17 25.98
C ILE A 19 -20.80 -2.15 26.99
N GLU A 20 -21.57 -1.16 26.53
CA GLU A 20 -22.26 -0.23 27.43
C GLU A 20 -23.34 -0.96 28.22
N THR A 21 -23.43 -0.68 29.53
CA THR A 21 -24.46 -1.28 30.41
C THR A 21 -25.86 -1.05 29.86
N THR A 22 -26.15 0.12 29.28
CA THR A 22 -27.46 0.44 28.71
C THR A 22 -27.83 -0.46 27.53
N ASP A 23 -26.88 -0.71 26.62
CA ASP A 23 -27.11 -1.55 25.45
C ASP A 23 -27.21 -3.02 25.84
N PHE A 24 -26.38 -3.44 26.81
CA PHE A 24 -26.44 -4.79 27.36
C PHE A 24 -27.75 -5.06 28.11
N ASP A 25 -28.24 -4.09 28.89
CA ASP A 25 -29.52 -4.19 29.58
C ASP A 25 -30.71 -4.23 28.61
N LEU A 26 -30.66 -3.43 27.54
CA LEU A 26 -31.66 -3.46 26.46
C LEU A 26 -31.68 -4.83 25.78
N PHE A 27 -30.51 -5.41 25.46
CA PHE A 27 -30.41 -6.78 24.94
C PHE A 27 -30.98 -7.82 25.90
N LYS A 28 -30.60 -7.78 27.19
CA LYS A 28 -31.13 -8.70 28.21
C LYS A 28 -32.65 -8.62 28.31
N ASN A 29 -33.21 -7.41 28.26
CA ASN A 29 -34.66 -7.21 28.32
C ASN A 29 -35.36 -7.76 27.08
N ALA A 30 -34.84 -7.48 25.88
CA ALA A 30 -35.38 -8.05 24.64
C ALA A 30 -35.30 -9.59 24.64
N LEU A 31 -34.20 -10.17 25.16
CA LEU A 31 -34.03 -11.61 25.27
C LEU A 31 -35.00 -12.24 26.28
N ARG A 32 -35.28 -11.55 27.41
CA ARG A 32 -36.35 -11.95 28.36
C ARG A 32 -37.72 -11.91 27.69
N THR A 33 -38.03 -10.86 26.94
CA THR A 33 -39.30 -10.74 26.21
C THR A 33 -39.45 -11.84 25.15
N LEU A 34 -38.40 -12.18 24.40
CA LEU A 34 -38.41 -13.31 23.47
C LEU A 34 -38.71 -14.62 24.20
N ARG A 35 -38.02 -14.88 25.32
CA ARG A 35 -38.22 -16.06 26.15
C ARG A 35 -39.66 -16.18 26.64
N ASP A 36 -40.22 -15.09 27.14
CA ASP A 36 -41.55 -15.09 27.79
C ASP A 36 -42.69 -15.22 26.77
N ASN A 37 -42.47 -14.78 25.52
CA ASN A 37 -43.45 -14.86 24.44
C ASN A 37 -43.47 -16.21 23.70
N VAL A 38 -42.36 -16.96 23.70
CA VAL A 38 -42.24 -18.22 22.96
C VAL A 38 -42.82 -19.37 23.78
N VAL A 39 -43.91 -19.96 23.27
CA VAL A 39 -44.61 -21.08 23.91
C VAL A 39 -44.74 -22.25 22.92
N ASP A 40 -44.52 -23.46 23.40
CA ASP A 40 -44.65 -24.68 22.58
C ASP A 40 -46.07 -24.84 22.03
N GLY A 41 -46.15 -25.15 20.74
CA GLY A 41 -47.42 -25.31 20.01
C GLY A 41 -47.96 -24.03 19.34
N GLN A 42 -47.23 -22.91 19.43
CA GLN A 42 -47.52 -21.72 18.61
C GLN A 42 -47.35 -22.01 17.11
N ARG A 43 -48.09 -21.25 16.27
CA ARG A 43 -47.90 -21.28 14.82
C ARG A 43 -46.50 -20.77 14.48
N GLU A 44 -45.88 -21.38 13.47
CA GLU A 44 -44.54 -21.01 13.00
C GLU A 44 -44.45 -19.52 12.62
N GLU A 45 -45.48 -18.96 12.01
CA GLU A 45 -45.55 -17.52 11.67
C GLU A 45 -45.49 -16.61 12.91
N THR A 46 -46.12 -17.01 14.01
CA THR A 46 -46.07 -16.28 15.28
C THR A 46 -44.66 -16.31 15.88
N GLN A 47 -43.99 -17.45 15.73
CA GLN A 47 -42.60 -17.62 16.15
C GLN A 47 -41.65 -16.72 15.32
N LYS A 48 -41.84 -16.66 13.99
CA LYS A 48 -41.11 -15.72 13.11
C LYS A 48 -41.27 -14.27 13.56
N GLU A 49 -42.48 -13.87 13.93
CA GLU A 49 -42.75 -12.50 14.42
C GLU A 49 -42.01 -12.21 15.74
N HIS A 50 -41.99 -13.15 16.69
CA HIS A 50 -41.25 -12.99 17.94
C HIS A 50 -39.74 -12.80 17.72
N LEU A 51 -39.13 -13.62 16.84
CA LEU A 51 -37.72 -13.49 16.49
C LEU A 51 -37.44 -12.15 15.79
N ARG A 52 -38.32 -11.73 14.86
CA ARG A 52 -38.19 -10.43 14.17
C ARG A 52 -38.25 -9.27 15.15
N ASN A 53 -39.14 -9.32 16.14
CA ASN A 53 -39.26 -8.26 17.15
C ASN A 53 -37.99 -8.20 18.02
N PHE A 54 -37.46 -9.35 18.47
CA PHE A 54 -36.20 -9.40 19.21
C PHE A 54 -35.02 -8.77 18.44
N LEU A 55 -34.85 -9.14 17.16
CA LEU A 55 -33.79 -8.58 16.31
C LEU A 55 -33.99 -7.07 16.09
N SER A 56 -35.23 -6.63 15.88
CA SER A 56 -35.55 -5.21 15.68
C SER A 56 -35.41 -4.35 16.94
N GLU A 57 -35.69 -4.90 18.13
CA GLU A 57 -35.56 -4.20 19.40
C GLU A 57 -34.10 -4.04 19.81
N THR A 58 -33.21 -4.87 19.28
CA THR A 58 -31.77 -4.87 19.56
C THR A 58 -30.99 -4.18 18.43
N PHE A 59 -30.28 -4.92 17.58
CA PHE A 59 -29.28 -4.39 16.65
C PHE A 59 -29.87 -4.00 15.28
N TYR A 60 -31.00 -4.58 14.88
CA TYR A 60 -31.42 -4.58 13.48
C TYR A 60 -32.46 -3.52 13.10
N LYS A 61 -32.79 -2.59 14.01
CA LYS A 61 -33.77 -1.51 13.75
C LYS A 61 -33.44 -0.66 12.52
N THR A 62 -32.16 -0.57 12.18
CA THR A 62 -31.67 0.23 11.06
C THR A 62 -31.52 -0.53 9.75
N TYR A 63 -31.93 -1.79 9.66
CA TYR A 63 -31.81 -2.60 8.44
C TYR A 63 -33.19 -2.96 7.90
N TYR A 64 -33.27 -3.22 6.60
CA TYR A 64 -34.48 -3.81 6.04
C TYR A 64 -34.52 -5.31 6.38
N MET A 65 -35.59 -5.71 7.07
CA MET A 65 -35.80 -7.09 7.54
C MET A 65 -37.25 -7.51 7.28
N ALA A 66 -37.44 -8.49 6.39
CA ALA A 66 -38.75 -9.01 6.02
C ALA A 66 -38.66 -10.44 5.47
N PRO A 67 -39.78 -11.19 5.45
CA PRO A 67 -39.91 -12.38 4.61
C PRO A 67 -39.82 -11.99 3.13
N GLU A 68 -39.12 -12.78 2.32
CA GLU A 68 -38.94 -12.52 0.89
C GLU A 68 -39.02 -13.80 0.05
N GLU A 69 -39.94 -13.83 -0.92
CA GLU A 69 -40.25 -15.04 -1.69
C GLU A 69 -40.60 -16.23 -0.77
N ASP A 70 -39.77 -17.27 -0.76
CA ASP A 70 -39.89 -18.45 0.10
C ASP A 70 -39.01 -18.33 1.36
N ILE A 71 -38.22 -17.26 1.52
CA ILE A 71 -37.31 -17.06 2.66
C ILE A 71 -38.11 -16.51 3.84
N ASP A 72 -38.06 -17.23 4.96
CA ASP A 72 -38.75 -16.86 6.20
C ASP A 72 -38.37 -15.49 6.74
N LEU A 73 -37.07 -15.20 6.81
CA LEU A 73 -36.57 -13.91 7.24
C LEU A 73 -35.22 -13.59 6.58
N ALA A 74 -35.18 -12.50 5.82
CA ALA A 74 -33.97 -11.97 5.20
C ALA A 74 -33.61 -10.61 5.81
N ILE A 75 -32.33 -10.40 6.13
CA ILE A 75 -31.79 -9.08 6.52
C ILE A 75 -30.90 -8.56 5.39
N ARG A 76 -31.21 -7.37 4.90
CA ARG A 76 -30.43 -6.68 3.86
C ARG A 76 -29.39 -5.74 4.47
N LEU A 77 -28.34 -5.46 3.71
CA LEU A 77 -27.20 -4.64 4.17
C LEU A 77 -27.55 -3.16 4.41
N ASP A 78 -28.65 -2.64 3.84
CA ASP A 78 -29.15 -1.28 4.09
C ASP A 78 -30.65 -1.25 4.43
N LYS A 79 -31.18 -0.06 4.73
CA LYS A 79 -32.62 0.22 4.90
C LYS A 79 -33.47 0.03 3.63
N THR A 80 -32.86 -0.30 2.50
CA THR A 80 -33.56 -0.29 1.21
C THR A 80 -33.74 -1.70 0.66
N THR A 81 -34.87 -1.91 0.00
CA THR A 81 -35.19 -3.15 -0.74
C THR A 81 -34.28 -3.40 -1.95
N LYS A 82 -33.37 -2.46 -2.27
CA LYS A 82 -32.42 -2.57 -3.39
C LYS A 82 -31.05 -3.13 -2.97
N SER A 83 -30.71 -3.09 -1.69
CA SER A 83 -29.41 -3.57 -1.16
C SER A 83 -29.39 -5.09 -1.07
N ASN A 84 -28.25 -5.74 -1.27
CA ASN A 84 -28.18 -7.21 -1.24
C ASN A 84 -28.55 -7.80 0.14
N ILE A 85 -29.02 -9.06 0.14
CA ILE A 85 -29.29 -9.81 1.37
C ILE A 85 -27.94 -10.23 1.99
N GLY A 86 -27.74 -9.91 3.26
CA GLY A 86 -26.56 -10.25 4.04
C GLY A 86 -26.76 -11.42 5.00
N LEU A 87 -27.98 -11.65 5.50
CA LEU A 87 -28.30 -12.74 6.43
C LEU A 87 -29.57 -13.47 5.99
N LEU A 88 -29.50 -14.79 5.91
CA LEU A 88 -30.64 -15.68 5.64
C LEU A 88 -31.01 -16.44 6.92
N ILE A 89 -32.28 -16.40 7.31
CA ILE A 89 -32.76 -17.10 8.50
C ILE A 89 -33.98 -17.95 8.12
N GLU A 90 -33.90 -19.25 8.42
CA GLU A 90 -34.97 -20.24 8.29
C GLU A 90 -35.48 -20.62 9.69
N VAL A 91 -36.79 -20.51 9.91
CA VAL A 91 -37.41 -20.66 11.24
C VAL A 91 -38.40 -21.82 11.25
N LYS A 92 -38.12 -22.85 12.04
CA LYS A 92 -39.03 -24.00 12.24
C LYS A 92 -39.81 -23.89 13.53
N SER A 93 -40.99 -24.52 13.55
CA SER A 93 -41.79 -24.63 14.79
C SER A 93 -40.98 -25.29 15.92
N THR A 94 -41.08 -24.76 17.14
CA THR A 94 -40.48 -25.36 18.37
C THR A 94 -40.86 -26.82 18.59
N THR A 95 -41.98 -27.28 18.02
CA THR A 95 -42.46 -28.67 18.15
C THR A 95 -42.09 -29.58 16.97
N ASN A 96 -41.62 -29.02 15.84
CA ASN A 96 -41.35 -29.76 14.60
C ASN A 96 -39.92 -30.31 14.55
N LYS A 97 -39.64 -31.30 15.41
CA LYS A 97 -38.33 -31.95 15.52
C LYS A 97 -37.91 -32.74 14.27
N SER A 98 -38.85 -33.10 13.39
CA SER A 98 -38.55 -33.85 12.16
C SER A 98 -37.95 -32.98 11.06
N GLU A 99 -38.31 -31.69 10.99
CA GLU A 99 -37.82 -30.76 9.97
C GLU A 99 -36.62 -29.92 10.45
N MET A 100 -36.48 -29.73 11.76
CA MET A 100 -35.36 -29.02 12.39
C MET A 100 -34.10 -29.90 12.43
N ILE A 101 -32.93 -29.27 12.22
CA ILE A 101 -31.62 -29.93 12.34
C ILE A 101 -31.23 -30.21 13.79
N SER A 102 -30.34 -31.19 13.99
CA SER A 102 -29.77 -31.53 15.29
C SER A 102 -28.26 -31.80 15.19
N ASN A 103 -27.57 -31.84 16.33
CA ASN A 103 -26.12 -32.13 16.37
C ASN A 103 -25.74 -33.49 15.78
N ASP A 104 -26.66 -34.46 15.77
CA ASP A 104 -26.44 -35.78 15.19
C ASP A 104 -26.91 -35.88 13.73
N ASN A 105 -27.71 -34.92 13.26
CA ASN A 105 -28.29 -34.95 11.93
C ASN A 105 -28.55 -33.53 11.37
N LEU A 106 -27.60 -33.06 10.56
CA LEU A 106 -27.70 -31.79 9.82
C LEU A 106 -28.58 -31.90 8.57
N ASN A 107 -28.78 -33.10 8.02
CA ASN A 107 -29.50 -33.29 6.76
C ASN A 107 -31.02 -33.34 6.99
N ARG A 108 -31.58 -32.17 7.30
CA ARG A 108 -33.01 -31.95 7.51
C ARG A 108 -33.50 -30.81 6.65
N LYS A 109 -34.83 -30.68 6.57
CA LYS A 109 -35.52 -29.71 5.73
C LYS A 109 -35.01 -28.28 5.93
N ALA A 110 -34.79 -27.86 7.18
CA ALA A 110 -34.28 -26.51 7.48
C ALA A 110 -32.94 -26.19 6.77
N LEU A 111 -31.99 -27.13 6.72
CA LEU A 111 -30.72 -26.91 6.02
C LEU A 111 -30.87 -27.02 4.48
N GLN A 112 -31.77 -27.89 4.02
CA GLN A 112 -32.09 -28.03 2.59
C GLN A 112 -32.74 -26.76 2.02
N GLU A 113 -33.58 -26.09 2.81
CA GLU A 113 -34.17 -24.78 2.52
C GLU A 113 -33.11 -23.68 2.48
N LEU A 114 -32.24 -23.60 3.50
CA LEU A 114 -31.13 -22.66 3.49
C LEU A 114 -30.21 -22.83 2.27
N LEU A 115 -29.89 -24.07 1.88
CA LEU A 115 -29.10 -24.35 0.69
C LEU A 115 -29.79 -23.86 -0.59
N LEU A 116 -31.11 -24.06 -0.70
CA LEU A 116 -31.88 -23.55 -1.82
C LEU A 116 -31.84 -22.01 -1.88
N TYR A 117 -32.06 -21.34 -0.75
CA TYR A 117 -32.05 -19.87 -0.68
C TYR A 117 -30.68 -19.32 -1.04
N TYR A 118 -29.62 -19.92 -0.50
CA TYR A 118 -28.24 -19.55 -0.81
C TYR A 118 -27.96 -19.65 -2.31
N LEU A 119 -28.29 -20.78 -2.95
CA LEU A 119 -28.05 -20.96 -4.38
C LEU A 119 -28.90 -20.01 -5.25
N LYS A 120 -30.17 -19.75 -4.88
CA LYS A 120 -31.01 -18.75 -5.57
C LYS A 120 -30.36 -17.36 -5.55
N GLU A 121 -29.91 -16.90 -4.39
CA GLU A 121 -29.25 -15.60 -4.25
C GLU A 121 -27.90 -15.58 -4.98
N ARG A 122 -27.04 -16.57 -4.72
CA ARG A 122 -25.66 -16.61 -5.21
C ARG A 122 -25.55 -16.84 -6.72
N VAL A 123 -26.35 -17.77 -7.26
CA VAL A 123 -26.30 -18.16 -8.69
C VAL A 123 -27.23 -17.28 -9.51
N SER A 124 -28.52 -17.20 -9.13
CA SER A 124 -29.53 -16.53 -9.97
C SER A 124 -29.46 -15.01 -9.85
N LYS A 125 -29.29 -14.47 -8.63
CA LYS A 125 -29.21 -13.01 -8.39
C LYS A 125 -27.79 -12.47 -8.36
N LYS A 126 -26.77 -13.34 -8.46
CA LYS A 126 -25.34 -13.01 -8.39
C LYS A 126 -24.96 -12.25 -7.12
N ASN A 127 -25.68 -12.51 -6.03
CA ASN A 127 -25.40 -11.92 -4.72
C ASN A 127 -24.21 -12.64 -4.07
N ASN A 128 -23.10 -11.93 -3.89
CA ASN A 128 -21.89 -12.40 -3.20
C ASN A 128 -21.72 -11.77 -1.81
N ASP A 129 -22.77 -11.14 -1.27
CA ASP A 129 -22.75 -10.38 -0.02
C ASP A 129 -23.31 -11.13 1.18
N ILE A 130 -23.83 -12.35 1.00
CA ILE A 130 -24.33 -13.19 2.10
C ILE A 130 -23.17 -13.48 3.06
N LYS A 131 -23.38 -13.22 4.36
CA LYS A 131 -22.37 -13.38 5.41
C LYS A 131 -22.59 -14.63 6.25
N TYR A 132 -23.84 -14.88 6.65
CA TYR A 132 -24.22 -16.05 7.44
C TYR A 132 -25.60 -16.59 7.03
N LEU A 133 -25.85 -17.85 7.38
CA LEU A 133 -27.12 -18.54 7.26
C LEU A 133 -27.50 -19.14 8.61
N ILE A 134 -28.76 -18.97 9.04
CA ILE A 134 -29.22 -19.41 10.36
C ILE A 134 -30.43 -20.33 10.21
N ALA A 135 -30.34 -21.52 10.79
CA ALA A 135 -31.51 -22.38 11.02
C ALA A 135 -31.85 -22.34 12.51
N THR A 136 -33.10 -22.06 12.84
CA THR A 136 -33.52 -21.97 14.24
C THR A 136 -34.95 -22.42 14.48
N ASN A 137 -35.22 -22.94 15.67
CA ASN A 137 -36.57 -23.09 16.21
C ASN A 137 -36.83 -22.11 17.38
N ILE A 138 -36.07 -21.01 17.43
CA ILE A 138 -35.98 -20.02 18.51
C ILE A 138 -35.32 -20.53 19.80
N HIS A 139 -35.35 -21.83 20.08
CA HIS A 139 -34.60 -22.39 21.21
C HIS A 139 -33.18 -22.73 20.79
N GLU A 140 -33.03 -23.48 19.70
CA GLU A 140 -31.78 -23.93 19.15
C GLU A 140 -31.40 -23.05 17.96
N PHE A 141 -30.16 -22.57 17.94
CA PHE A 141 -29.60 -21.79 16.85
C PHE A 141 -28.44 -22.56 16.22
N PHE A 142 -28.48 -22.68 14.91
CA PHE A 142 -27.41 -23.21 14.09
C PHE A 142 -27.01 -22.15 13.07
N ILE A 143 -25.79 -21.63 13.21
CA ILE A 143 -25.29 -20.52 12.39
C ILE A 143 -24.14 -21.02 11.52
N PHE A 144 -24.26 -20.85 10.21
CA PHE A 144 -23.29 -21.28 9.20
C PHE A 144 -22.65 -20.06 8.55
N ASP A 145 -21.32 -20.01 8.49
CA ASP A 145 -20.62 -18.99 7.70
C ASP A 145 -20.90 -19.22 6.21
N ALA A 146 -21.26 -18.17 5.48
CA ALA A 146 -21.52 -18.26 4.04
C ALA A 146 -20.29 -18.74 3.25
N HIS A 147 -19.08 -18.55 3.77
CA HIS A 147 -17.85 -19.09 3.16
C HIS A 147 -17.82 -20.62 3.15
N GLU A 148 -18.41 -21.28 4.17
CA GLU A 148 -18.55 -22.74 4.16
C GLU A 148 -19.50 -23.19 3.05
N PHE A 149 -20.59 -22.46 2.84
CA PHE A 149 -21.51 -22.75 1.73
C PHE A 149 -20.86 -22.51 0.36
N GLU A 150 -20.04 -21.46 0.23
CA GLU A 150 -19.28 -21.19 -0.99
C GLU A 150 -18.33 -22.38 -1.28
N ARG A 151 -17.52 -22.77 -0.29
CA ARG A 151 -16.50 -23.81 -0.41
C ARG A 151 -17.08 -25.20 -0.67
N LYS A 152 -18.13 -25.58 0.06
CA LYS A 152 -18.68 -26.94 0.07
C LYS A 152 -19.79 -27.16 -0.95
N PHE A 153 -20.59 -26.13 -1.25
CA PHE A 153 -21.74 -26.25 -2.15
C PHE A 153 -21.53 -25.50 -3.47
N TYR A 154 -21.22 -24.20 -3.45
CA TYR A 154 -21.14 -23.41 -4.68
C TYR A 154 -20.01 -23.86 -5.62
N LEU A 155 -18.82 -24.14 -5.07
CA LEU A 155 -17.67 -24.64 -5.85
C LEU A 155 -17.87 -26.07 -6.38
N ASN A 156 -18.89 -26.81 -5.91
CA ASN A 156 -19.23 -28.11 -6.45
C ASN A 156 -19.91 -27.94 -7.83
N ARG A 157 -19.12 -28.15 -8.89
CA ARG A 157 -19.57 -28.02 -10.28
C ARG A 157 -20.76 -28.91 -10.62
N GLN A 158 -20.93 -30.04 -9.94
CA GLN A 158 -22.05 -30.95 -10.19
C GLN A 158 -23.34 -30.39 -9.58
N LEU A 159 -23.32 -29.99 -8.31
CA LEU A 159 -24.45 -29.32 -7.65
C LEU A 159 -24.87 -28.06 -8.42
N HIS A 160 -23.91 -27.25 -8.86
CA HIS A 160 -24.19 -26.04 -9.63
C HIS A 160 -24.93 -26.33 -10.95
N ARG A 161 -24.53 -27.40 -11.67
CA ARG A 161 -25.23 -27.85 -12.89
C ARG A 161 -26.63 -28.37 -12.58
N GLU A 162 -26.78 -29.20 -11.55
CA GLU A 162 -28.08 -29.76 -11.17
C GLU A 162 -29.07 -28.70 -10.70
N PHE A 163 -28.59 -27.69 -9.96
CA PHE A 163 -29.38 -26.53 -9.59
C PHE A 163 -29.81 -25.71 -10.81
N GLN A 164 -28.91 -25.47 -11.77
CA GLN A 164 -29.27 -24.74 -13.00
C GLN A 164 -30.30 -25.53 -13.83
N ASP A 165 -30.14 -26.86 -13.95
CA ASP A 165 -31.12 -27.71 -14.60
C ASP A 165 -32.48 -27.70 -13.89
N PHE A 166 -32.49 -27.60 -12.55
CA PHE A 166 -33.72 -27.45 -11.77
C PHE A 166 -34.39 -26.10 -12.02
N VAL A 167 -33.64 -25.00 -12.01
CA VAL A 167 -34.14 -23.63 -12.29
C VAL A 167 -34.65 -23.50 -13.73
N ASP A 168 -33.97 -24.11 -14.69
CA ASP A 168 -34.35 -24.09 -16.10
C ASP A 168 -35.52 -25.03 -16.45
N GLY A 169 -36.07 -25.75 -15.46
CA GLY A 169 -37.17 -26.71 -15.65
C GLY A 169 -36.77 -27.97 -16.43
N ARG A 170 -35.47 -28.31 -16.49
CA ARG A 170 -34.93 -29.49 -17.17
C ARG A 170 -34.96 -30.77 -16.31
N LYS A 171 -35.31 -30.66 -15.03
CA LYS A 171 -35.52 -31.80 -14.11
C LYS A 171 -36.95 -32.32 -14.16
N THR A 172 -37.17 -33.50 -13.58
CA THR A 172 -38.47 -34.19 -13.54
C THR A 172 -39.55 -33.43 -12.77
N SER A 173 -39.18 -32.45 -11.94
CA SER A 173 -40.08 -31.50 -11.31
C SER A 173 -39.37 -30.17 -11.04
N SER A 174 -40.13 -29.07 -11.11
CA SER A 174 -39.68 -27.73 -10.71
C SER A 174 -40.17 -27.33 -9.30
N LYS A 175 -40.77 -28.27 -8.55
CA LYS A 175 -41.23 -28.02 -7.18
C LYS A 175 -40.06 -28.04 -6.20
N THR A 176 -40.12 -27.19 -5.17
CA THR A 176 -39.09 -27.10 -4.11
C THR A 176 -38.91 -28.42 -3.36
N ASP A 177 -39.99 -29.19 -3.11
CA ASP A 177 -39.92 -30.53 -2.52
C ASP A 177 -38.98 -31.50 -3.27
N PHE A 178 -38.94 -31.40 -4.61
CA PHE A 178 -38.04 -32.21 -5.42
C PHE A 178 -36.58 -31.78 -5.20
N PHE A 179 -36.31 -30.48 -5.11
CA PHE A 179 -34.97 -29.99 -4.80
C PHE A 179 -34.50 -30.49 -3.43
N TYR A 180 -35.35 -30.43 -2.41
CA TYR A 180 -35.00 -30.88 -1.06
C TYR A 180 -34.66 -32.38 -1.01
N THR A 181 -35.53 -33.21 -1.58
CA THR A 181 -35.46 -34.67 -1.47
C THR A 181 -34.45 -35.32 -2.42
N GLU A 182 -34.26 -34.80 -3.63
CA GLU A 182 -33.44 -35.44 -4.67
C GLU A 182 -32.08 -34.75 -4.89
N ILE A 183 -31.99 -33.44 -4.63
CA ILE A 183 -30.77 -32.66 -4.88
C ILE A 183 -30.08 -32.32 -3.56
N ALA A 184 -30.68 -31.47 -2.72
CA ALA A 184 -30.06 -30.96 -1.50
C ALA A 184 -29.66 -32.09 -0.53
N THR A 185 -30.53 -33.09 -0.35
CA THR A 185 -30.26 -34.25 0.53
C THR A 185 -28.94 -34.93 0.16
N THR A 186 -28.69 -35.16 -1.13
CA THR A 186 -27.48 -35.85 -1.62
C THR A 186 -26.21 -35.08 -1.25
N TYR A 187 -26.15 -33.78 -1.58
CA TYR A 187 -24.94 -32.99 -1.39
C TYR A 187 -24.70 -32.57 0.07
N ILE A 188 -25.76 -32.43 0.87
CA ILE A 188 -25.59 -32.22 2.32
C ILE A 188 -25.01 -33.49 2.97
N GLU A 189 -25.47 -34.68 2.56
CA GLU A 189 -24.98 -35.95 3.10
C GLU A 189 -23.48 -36.15 2.87
N GLU A 190 -22.96 -35.70 1.72
CA GLU A 190 -21.53 -35.77 1.37
C GLU A 190 -20.64 -34.94 2.31
N VAL A 191 -21.14 -33.80 2.81
CA VAL A 191 -20.32 -32.84 3.55
C VAL A 191 -20.64 -32.75 5.04
N LYS A 192 -21.72 -33.37 5.53
CA LYS A 192 -22.25 -33.23 6.89
C LYS A 192 -21.21 -33.40 8.01
N ASP A 193 -20.25 -34.32 7.85
CA ASP A 193 -19.24 -34.62 8.88
C ASP A 193 -18.12 -33.57 8.94
N SER A 194 -17.99 -32.78 7.87
CA SER A 194 -16.98 -31.75 7.64
C SER A 194 -17.54 -30.33 7.57
N LEU A 195 -18.87 -30.15 7.70
CA LEU A 195 -19.52 -28.86 7.64
C LEU A 195 -19.40 -28.17 9.00
N GLU A 196 -18.79 -26.98 9.02
CA GLU A 196 -18.61 -26.20 10.24
C GLU A 196 -19.83 -25.33 10.53
N TYR A 197 -20.26 -25.32 11.80
CA TYR A 197 -21.41 -24.53 12.25
C TYR A 197 -21.31 -24.17 13.73
N THR A 198 -21.88 -23.02 14.08
CA THR A 198 -22.03 -22.59 15.48
C THR A 198 -23.35 -23.08 16.04
N TYR A 199 -23.34 -23.64 17.25
CA TYR A 199 -24.57 -24.07 17.91
C TYR A 199 -24.64 -23.59 19.36
N PHE A 200 -25.84 -23.15 19.76
CA PHE A 200 -26.20 -22.91 21.14
C PHE A 200 -27.71 -23.06 21.34
N ASN A 201 -28.11 -23.39 22.57
CA ASN A 201 -29.51 -23.46 22.97
C ASN A 201 -29.84 -22.35 23.97
N LEU A 202 -30.76 -21.45 23.63
CA LEU A 202 -31.19 -20.35 24.49
C LEU A 202 -31.76 -20.82 25.83
N GLN A 203 -32.28 -22.05 25.91
CA GLN A 203 -32.79 -22.61 27.16
C GLN A 203 -31.68 -22.78 28.21
N ASP A 204 -30.43 -23.01 27.78
CA ASP A 204 -29.28 -23.15 28.69
C ASP A 204 -28.94 -21.83 29.40
N TYR A 205 -29.41 -20.69 28.86
CA TYR A 205 -29.15 -19.35 29.40
C TYR A 205 -30.27 -18.85 30.32
N ARG A 206 -31.37 -19.61 30.49
CA ARG A 206 -32.53 -19.20 31.30
C ARG A 206 -32.15 -18.81 32.72
N HIS A 207 -31.33 -19.63 33.37
CA HIS A 207 -30.89 -19.40 34.75
C HIS A 207 -29.91 -18.22 34.90
N LEU A 208 -29.33 -17.75 33.79
CA LEU A 208 -28.38 -16.64 33.76
C LEU A 208 -29.09 -15.29 33.63
N LEU A 209 -30.27 -15.25 32.99
CA LEU A 209 -31.06 -14.03 32.82
C LEU A 209 -31.65 -13.50 34.14
N ASP A 210 -31.74 -14.34 35.17
CA ASP A 210 -32.40 -14.01 36.44
C ASP A 210 -31.40 -13.79 37.61
N LYS A 211 -30.08 -13.96 37.37
CA LYS A 211 -29.02 -13.75 38.37
C LYS A 211 -28.22 -12.46 38.12
N THR A 212 -27.70 -11.84 39.19
CA THR A 212 -26.98 -10.55 39.18
C THR A 212 -25.49 -10.66 39.54
N ASP A 213 -24.89 -11.85 39.51
CA ASP A 213 -23.48 -12.09 39.85
C ASP A 213 -22.52 -11.98 38.66
N GLY A 214 -21.26 -11.60 38.93
CA GLY A 214 -20.27 -11.25 37.88
C GLY A 214 -19.87 -12.38 36.93
N SER A 215 -19.96 -13.66 37.33
CA SER A 215 -19.67 -14.81 36.45
C SER A 215 -20.78 -15.08 35.41
N THR A 216 -22.01 -14.67 35.73
CA THR A 216 -23.21 -14.79 34.89
C THR A 216 -23.16 -13.86 33.67
N SER A 217 -22.30 -12.83 33.68
CA SER A 217 -22.17 -11.85 32.61
C SER A 217 -21.44 -12.36 31.36
N ARG A 218 -20.43 -13.25 31.48
CA ARG A 218 -19.60 -13.64 30.32
C ARG A 218 -20.36 -14.40 29.22
N LYS A 219 -21.11 -15.43 29.58
CA LYS A 219 -21.93 -16.20 28.62
C LYS A 219 -23.02 -15.35 27.95
N LEU A 220 -23.56 -14.36 28.67
CA LEU A 220 -24.53 -13.42 28.10
C LEU A 220 -23.87 -12.38 27.20
N ILE A 221 -22.64 -11.96 27.50
CA ILE A 221 -21.80 -11.12 26.62
C ILE A 221 -21.49 -11.86 25.31
N GLU A 222 -21.15 -13.15 25.37
CA GLU A 222 -20.94 -13.97 24.17
C GLU A 222 -22.19 -14.01 23.29
N LEU A 223 -23.38 -14.22 23.88
CA LEU A 223 -24.65 -14.18 23.15
C LEU A 223 -24.94 -12.80 22.56
N TYR A 224 -24.73 -11.73 23.32
CA TYR A 224 -24.86 -10.36 22.84
C TYR A 224 -24.02 -10.14 21.58
N LYS A 225 -22.75 -10.58 21.62
CA LYS A 225 -21.81 -10.41 20.51
C LYS A 225 -22.14 -11.30 19.31
N ILE A 226 -22.67 -12.50 19.53
CA ILE A 226 -23.12 -13.38 18.44
C ILE A 226 -24.32 -12.79 17.71
N PHE A 227 -25.30 -12.21 18.43
CA PHE A 227 -26.47 -11.63 17.79
C PHE A 227 -26.23 -10.24 17.19
N SER A 228 -25.11 -9.60 17.50
CA SER A 228 -24.83 -8.25 17.02
C SER A 228 -24.76 -8.19 15.50
N ASP A 229 -25.22 -7.07 14.94
CA ASP A 229 -25.09 -6.78 13.51
C ASP A 229 -23.62 -6.71 13.09
N THR A 230 -22.73 -6.31 14.01
CA THR A 230 -21.28 -6.35 13.81
C THR A 230 -20.79 -7.76 13.47
N HIS A 231 -21.24 -8.78 14.19
CA HIS A 231 -20.85 -10.16 13.91
C HIS A 231 -21.58 -10.74 12.69
N LEU A 232 -22.91 -10.74 12.70
CA LEU A 232 -23.72 -11.45 11.69
C LEU A 232 -23.73 -10.77 10.32
N LEU A 233 -23.38 -9.48 10.23
CA LEU A 233 -23.19 -8.78 8.95
C LEU A 233 -21.70 -8.52 8.64
N LYS A 234 -20.77 -9.04 9.45
CA LYS A 234 -19.30 -8.86 9.32
C LYS A 234 -18.91 -7.39 9.14
N LEU A 235 -19.51 -6.50 9.94
CA LEU A 235 -19.23 -5.05 9.89
C LEU A 235 -17.90 -4.74 10.57
N SER A 236 -17.23 -3.69 10.08
CA SER A 236 -16.08 -3.10 10.78
C SER A 236 -16.53 -2.49 12.13
N PHE A 237 -15.75 -2.70 13.19
CA PHE A 237 -16.01 -2.13 14.52
C PHE A 237 -14.92 -1.13 14.93
N GLN A 238 -15.21 -0.28 15.92
CA GLN A 238 -14.33 0.85 16.32
C GLN A 238 -12.90 0.46 16.73
N ASN A 239 -12.66 -0.82 17.05
CA ASN A 239 -11.33 -1.37 17.35
C ASN A 239 -10.69 -2.06 16.14
N ASP A 240 -11.08 -1.75 14.91
CA ASP A 240 -10.18 -2.01 13.79
C ASP A 240 -8.92 -1.18 14.02
N SER A 241 -7.85 -1.86 14.47
CA SER A 241 -6.54 -1.33 14.81
C SER A 241 -5.97 -0.37 13.75
N ASN A 242 -6.50 -0.45 12.53
CA ASN A 242 -6.06 0.30 11.36
C ASN A 242 -6.91 1.55 11.07
N SER A 243 -7.94 1.83 11.85
CA SER A 243 -8.84 2.96 11.63
C SER A 243 -8.54 4.15 12.56
N LEU A 244 -8.51 5.36 12.00
CA LEU A 244 -8.27 6.57 12.78
C LEU A 244 -9.51 6.94 13.60
N ASN A 245 -9.37 7.01 14.94
CA ASN A 245 -10.37 7.68 15.77
C ASN A 245 -10.35 9.19 15.53
N ARG A 246 -11.26 9.68 14.67
CA ARG A 246 -11.31 11.10 14.28
C ARG A 246 -11.60 12.04 15.45
N GLY A 247 -12.38 11.62 16.43
CA GLY A 247 -12.70 12.41 17.62
C GLY A 247 -11.45 12.66 18.47
N PHE A 248 -10.77 11.58 18.84
CA PHE A 248 -9.50 11.62 19.56
C PHE A 248 -8.45 12.45 18.81
N TYR A 249 -8.27 12.16 17.52
CA TYR A 249 -7.28 12.83 16.68
C TYR A 249 -7.51 14.34 16.59
N THR A 250 -8.74 14.77 16.26
CA THR A 250 -9.07 16.19 16.09
C THR A 250 -8.87 16.97 17.39
N GLU A 251 -9.26 16.39 18.52
CA GLU A 251 -9.10 17.01 19.83
C GLU A 251 -7.62 17.07 20.26
N LEU A 252 -6.84 16.04 19.96
CA LEU A 252 -5.39 16.04 20.19
C LEU A 252 -4.67 17.14 19.39
N LEU A 253 -5.00 17.31 18.09
CA LEU A 253 -4.47 18.42 17.28
C LEU A 253 -4.80 19.78 17.90
N HIS A 254 -6.01 19.93 18.43
CA HIS A 254 -6.45 21.15 19.08
C HIS A 254 -5.61 21.47 20.33
N ILE A 255 -5.37 20.49 21.21
CA ILE A 255 -4.54 20.62 22.42
C ILE A 255 -3.09 20.95 22.07
N ILE A 256 -2.54 20.32 21.03
CA ILE A 256 -1.19 20.62 20.55
C ILE A 256 -1.10 22.04 19.97
N GLY A 257 -2.15 22.53 19.28
CA GLY A 257 -2.14 23.86 18.65
C GLY A 257 -2.01 23.86 17.12
N ILE A 258 -2.30 22.73 16.47
CA ILE A 258 -2.15 22.50 15.03
C ILE A 258 -3.50 22.15 14.37
N GLU A 259 -3.57 22.21 13.04
CA GLU A 259 -4.76 21.81 12.28
C GLU A 259 -4.41 21.12 10.95
N GLU A 260 -5.36 20.33 10.43
CA GLU A 260 -5.28 19.79 9.07
C GLU A 260 -5.73 20.83 8.04
N ARG A 261 -4.93 20.98 6.98
CA ARG A 261 -5.28 21.80 5.81
C ARG A 261 -5.15 20.98 4.53
N LYS A 262 -6.09 21.16 3.61
CA LYS A 262 -5.98 20.60 2.25
C LYS A 262 -5.19 21.55 1.35
N GLU A 263 -4.03 21.11 0.89
CA GLU A 263 -3.20 21.81 -0.09
C GLU A 263 -2.95 20.87 -1.29
N ASN A 264 -3.30 21.29 -2.51
CA ASN A 264 -3.07 20.53 -3.75
C ASN A 264 -3.55 19.06 -3.70
N ASN A 265 -4.78 18.82 -3.19
CA ASN A 265 -5.34 17.48 -2.96
C ASN A 265 -4.60 16.60 -1.93
N LYS A 266 -3.63 17.14 -1.19
CA LYS A 266 -2.99 16.47 -0.04
C LYS A 266 -3.43 17.12 1.26
N THR A 267 -3.62 16.31 2.31
CA THR A 267 -3.84 16.81 3.67
C THR A 267 -2.48 17.01 4.33
N VAL A 268 -2.22 18.20 4.85
CA VAL A 268 -0.99 18.55 5.56
C VAL A 268 -1.32 19.12 6.93
N ILE A 269 -0.42 18.89 7.89
CA ILE A 269 -0.50 19.45 9.23
C ILE A 269 0.23 20.79 9.24
N VAL A 270 -0.48 21.81 9.69
CA VAL A 270 0.02 23.19 9.71
C VAL A 270 -0.24 23.83 11.07
N ARG A 271 0.61 24.80 11.42
CA ARG A 271 0.34 25.73 12.53
C ARG A 271 -0.96 26.47 12.24
N LYS A 272 -1.82 26.64 13.26
CA LYS A 272 -3.08 27.38 13.11
C LYS A 272 -2.84 28.79 12.55
N ALA A 273 -3.79 29.28 11.77
CA ALA A 273 -3.80 30.67 11.31
C ALA A 273 -3.71 31.63 12.50
N VAL A 274 -3.04 32.78 12.34
CA VAL A 274 -2.69 33.72 13.43
C VAL A 274 -3.90 34.05 14.32
N GLU A 275 -5.06 34.30 13.73
CA GLU A 275 -6.32 34.65 14.43
C GLU A 275 -6.92 33.52 15.28
N ARG A 276 -6.49 32.27 15.06
CA ARG A 276 -6.98 31.07 15.73
C ARG A 276 -5.90 30.39 16.59
N ARG A 277 -4.72 31.01 16.72
CA ARG A 277 -3.66 30.54 17.62
C ARG A 277 -4.09 30.81 19.05
N ASP A 278 -3.81 29.86 19.92
CA ASP A 278 -4.09 29.96 21.34
C ASP A 278 -2.78 29.82 22.11
N GLU A 279 -2.44 30.85 22.89
CA GLU A 279 -1.19 30.91 23.64
C GLU A 279 -1.05 29.77 24.65
N ALA A 280 -2.17 29.24 25.16
CA ALA A 280 -2.16 28.11 26.09
C ALA A 280 -1.79 26.79 25.39
N SER A 281 -2.01 26.67 24.08
CA SER A 281 -1.73 25.42 23.33
C SER A 281 -0.25 25.02 23.42
N LEU A 282 0.02 23.71 23.41
CA LEU A 282 1.35 23.18 23.69
C LEU A 282 2.43 23.78 22.76
N LEU A 283 2.11 23.88 21.46
CA LEU A 283 3.01 24.41 20.44
C LEU A 283 3.30 25.90 20.64
N GLU A 284 2.28 26.73 20.84
CA GLU A 284 2.47 28.18 20.98
C GLU A 284 3.21 28.53 22.26
N ASN A 285 2.91 27.83 23.36
CA ASN A 285 3.64 27.94 24.61
C ASN A 285 5.12 27.58 24.42
N THR A 286 5.42 26.50 23.70
CA THR A 286 6.79 26.07 23.37
C THR A 286 7.51 27.11 22.50
N ILE A 287 6.86 27.63 21.46
CA ILE A 287 7.44 28.66 20.58
C ILE A 287 7.78 29.92 21.38
N ASN A 288 6.88 30.36 22.26
CA ASN A 288 7.09 31.56 23.07
C ASN A 288 8.30 31.41 24.00
N GLN A 289 8.48 30.24 24.63
CA GLN A 289 9.66 29.99 25.47
C GLN A 289 10.95 29.91 24.65
N LEU A 290 10.94 29.21 23.50
CA LEU A 290 12.10 29.11 22.61
C LEU A 290 12.57 30.47 22.10
N ASP A 291 11.62 31.35 21.76
CA ASP A 291 11.90 32.70 21.28
C ASP A 291 12.38 33.61 22.42
N ALA A 292 11.75 33.53 23.61
CA ALA A 292 12.14 34.33 24.77
C ALA A 292 13.54 33.98 25.31
N GLU A 293 13.94 32.71 25.26
CA GLU A 293 15.25 32.24 25.71
C GLU A 293 16.32 32.24 24.58
N ASP A 294 15.96 32.63 23.35
CA ASP A 294 16.86 32.69 22.18
C ASP A 294 17.60 31.36 21.91
N CYS A 295 16.91 30.24 22.15
CA CYS A 295 17.48 28.90 22.15
C CYS A 295 17.97 28.43 20.76
N LEU A 296 17.46 29.02 19.67
CA LEU A 296 17.79 28.60 18.32
C LEU A 296 19.27 28.79 17.97
N ARG A 297 20.02 29.62 18.71
CA ARG A 297 21.48 29.80 18.53
C ARG A 297 22.29 28.54 18.81
N HIS A 298 21.76 27.64 19.63
CA HIS A 298 22.42 26.39 20.02
C HIS A 298 22.07 25.20 19.11
N VAL A 299 21.17 25.41 18.14
CA VAL A 299 20.68 24.40 17.20
C VAL A 299 21.20 24.68 15.80
N ASN A 300 21.50 23.64 15.03
CA ASN A 300 21.87 23.81 13.63
C ASN A 300 20.63 24.18 12.79
N GLY A 301 20.37 25.48 12.64
CA GLY A 301 19.19 26.02 11.96
C GLY A 301 19.00 25.55 10.51
N SER A 302 20.05 25.07 9.84
CA SER A 302 19.94 24.54 8.46
C SER A 302 19.11 23.25 8.35
N LEU A 303 18.92 22.52 9.45
CA LEU A 303 18.12 21.30 9.51
C LEU A 303 16.61 21.56 9.70
N TYR A 304 16.25 22.74 10.20
CA TYR A 304 14.90 23.03 10.70
C TYR A 304 14.16 24.10 9.89
N GLY A 305 14.70 24.57 8.77
CA GLY A 305 14.02 25.53 7.91
C GLY A 305 14.92 26.61 7.37
N ASN A 306 14.42 27.32 6.37
CA ASN A 306 15.17 28.37 5.68
C ASN A 306 15.08 29.72 6.39
N ASP A 307 13.94 30.00 7.03
CA ASP A 307 13.68 31.22 7.78
C ASP A 307 13.49 30.99 9.29
N TYR A 308 13.44 32.08 10.05
CA TYR A 308 13.39 32.04 11.52
C TYR A 308 12.08 31.46 12.06
N GLU A 309 10.94 31.82 11.48
CA GLU A 309 9.62 31.32 11.88
C GLU A 309 9.47 29.82 11.59
N GLU A 310 9.95 29.38 10.42
CA GLU A 310 9.96 27.97 10.04
C GLU A 310 10.85 27.16 11.00
N ARG A 311 12.01 27.69 11.38
CA ARG A 311 12.90 27.06 12.38
C ARG A 311 12.27 26.97 13.75
N LEU A 312 11.67 28.05 14.26
CA LEU A 312 10.96 28.06 15.54
C LEU A 312 9.85 27.01 15.55
N PHE A 313 9.01 27.00 14.50
CA PHE A 313 7.92 26.05 14.38
C PHE A 313 8.42 24.59 14.36
N ASN A 314 9.40 24.26 13.52
CA ASN A 314 9.87 22.89 13.37
C ASN A 314 10.58 22.38 14.65
N VAL A 315 11.37 23.22 15.31
CA VAL A 315 12.01 22.86 16.61
C VAL A 315 10.95 22.67 17.70
N ALA A 316 9.99 23.60 17.81
CA ALA A 316 8.90 23.50 18.78
C ALA A 316 8.04 22.25 18.54
N MET A 317 7.74 21.96 17.28
CA MET A 317 6.94 20.79 16.89
C MET A 317 7.66 19.48 17.26
N GLU A 318 8.98 19.38 17.03
CA GLU A 318 9.77 18.21 17.42
C GLU A 318 9.79 17.99 18.95
N LEU A 319 9.91 19.06 19.74
CA LEU A 319 9.81 19.00 21.20
C LEU A 319 8.41 18.57 21.64
N CYS A 320 7.36 19.17 21.09
CA CYS A 320 5.96 18.83 21.37
C CYS A 320 5.68 17.35 21.09
N ILE A 321 6.11 16.84 19.93
CA ILE A 321 5.97 15.41 19.59
C ILE A 321 6.71 14.54 20.60
N THR A 322 7.94 14.90 20.97
CA THR A 322 8.75 14.15 21.94
C THR A 322 8.06 14.05 23.30
N TRP A 323 7.51 15.16 23.80
CA TRP A 323 6.77 15.19 25.06
C TRP A 323 5.43 14.46 24.99
N MET A 324 4.68 14.64 23.90
CA MET A 324 3.42 13.92 23.68
C MET A 324 3.62 12.41 23.60
N ASN A 325 4.70 11.95 22.95
CA ASN A 325 5.09 10.54 22.92
C ASN A 325 5.30 9.97 24.33
N ARG A 326 6.01 10.71 25.20
CA ARG A 326 6.22 10.31 26.60
C ARG A 326 4.91 10.25 27.38
N ILE A 327 4.06 11.27 27.27
CA ILE A 327 2.78 11.32 28.01
C ILE A 327 1.86 10.18 27.58
N LEU A 328 1.75 9.92 26.27
CA LEU A 328 0.91 8.84 25.74
C LEU A 328 1.46 7.46 26.11
N PHE A 329 2.78 7.27 26.08
CA PHE A 329 3.39 6.05 26.60
C PHE A 329 3.05 5.83 28.09
N LEU A 330 3.15 6.88 28.90
CA LEU A 330 2.80 6.79 30.31
C LEU A 330 1.33 6.50 30.55
N LYS A 331 0.45 6.97 29.66
CA LYS A 331 -0.98 6.66 29.76
C LYS A 331 -1.25 5.18 29.50
N LEU A 332 -0.55 4.58 28.53
CA LEU A 332 -0.60 3.13 28.29
C LEU A 332 -0.03 2.34 29.48
N LEU A 333 1.10 2.78 30.04
CA LEU A 333 1.70 2.16 31.22
C LEU A 333 0.76 2.21 32.43
N GLU A 334 0.17 3.38 32.72
CA GLU A 334 -0.81 3.52 33.79
C GLU A 334 -2.00 2.57 33.59
N ALA A 335 -2.57 2.52 32.38
CA ALA A 335 -3.70 1.65 32.08
C ALA A 335 -3.34 0.16 32.25
N GLN A 336 -2.14 -0.24 31.84
CA GLN A 336 -1.63 -1.60 32.05
C GLN A 336 -1.45 -1.94 33.53
N MET A 337 -0.86 -1.03 34.30
CA MET A 337 -0.68 -1.24 35.74
C MET A 337 -2.03 -1.35 36.46
N LEU A 338 -2.99 -0.49 36.13
CA LEU A 338 -4.35 -0.59 36.65
C LEU A 338 -4.97 -1.96 36.31
N LYS A 339 -4.82 -2.43 35.07
CA LYS A 339 -5.34 -3.74 34.64
C LYS A 339 -4.72 -4.90 35.43
N TYR A 340 -3.40 -4.89 35.63
CA TYR A 340 -2.70 -5.96 36.39
C TYR A 340 -3.12 -6.05 37.85
N HIS A 341 -3.68 -4.96 38.40
CA HIS A 341 -4.10 -4.84 39.79
C HIS A 341 -5.61 -4.62 39.93
N ASN A 342 -6.41 -5.14 38.99
CA ASN A 342 -7.89 -5.10 39.05
C ASN A 342 -8.48 -3.70 39.26
N GLY A 343 -7.85 -2.67 38.69
CA GLY A 343 -8.31 -1.28 38.74
C GLY A 343 -7.95 -0.51 40.01
N ASP A 344 -7.02 -1.00 40.84
CA ASP A 344 -6.63 -0.30 42.06
C ASP A 344 -6.02 1.10 41.76
N VAL A 345 -6.71 2.13 42.23
CA VAL A 345 -6.41 3.55 41.96
C VAL A 345 -5.03 3.97 42.48
N ILE A 346 -4.42 3.22 43.41
CA ILE A 346 -3.07 3.51 43.90
C ILE A 346 -2.01 3.51 42.78
N TYR A 347 -2.24 2.69 41.74
CA TYR A 347 -1.39 2.58 40.55
C TYR A 347 -1.66 3.67 39.51
N LYS A 348 -2.69 4.51 39.71
CA LYS A 348 -2.93 5.70 38.88
C LYS A 348 -1.89 6.78 39.23
N PHE A 349 -1.22 7.36 38.24
CA PHE A 349 -0.17 8.37 38.46
C PHE A 349 -0.20 9.58 37.53
N LEU A 350 -0.85 9.51 36.37
CA LEU A 350 -1.13 10.64 35.49
C LEU A 350 -2.45 11.29 35.88
N SER A 351 -2.43 12.06 36.96
CA SER A 351 -3.59 12.85 37.38
C SER A 351 -3.16 14.19 37.95
N THR A 352 -4.06 15.17 37.91
CA THR A 352 -3.82 16.49 38.50
C THR A 352 -3.65 16.47 40.02
N ALA A 353 -3.96 15.35 40.68
CA ALA A 353 -3.72 15.16 42.12
C ALA A 353 -2.27 14.79 42.44
N LYS A 354 -1.53 14.21 41.48
CA LYS A 354 -0.11 13.86 41.65
C LYS A 354 0.82 14.74 40.82
N ILE A 355 0.33 15.29 39.71
CA ILE A 355 1.08 16.12 38.77
C ILE A 355 0.31 17.43 38.59
N HIS A 356 0.72 18.46 39.32
CA HIS A 356 -0.01 19.73 39.34
C HIS A 356 0.36 20.60 38.14
N ASP A 357 1.64 20.58 37.76
CA ASP A 357 2.23 21.43 36.75
C ASP A 357 3.29 20.69 35.90
N TYR A 358 3.97 21.44 35.03
CA TYR A 358 5.02 20.91 34.17
C TYR A 358 6.34 20.59 34.91
N ASP A 359 6.58 21.14 36.11
CA ASP A 359 7.74 20.77 36.94
C ASP A 359 7.57 19.37 37.53
N ASP A 360 6.37 19.04 38.01
CA ASP A 360 6.01 17.68 38.46
C ASP A 360 6.12 16.68 37.30
N LEU A 361 5.65 17.06 36.10
CA LEU A 361 5.73 16.20 34.92
C LEU A 361 7.19 15.95 34.48
N ASN A 362 8.03 16.99 34.53
CA ASN A 362 9.46 16.88 34.28
C ASN A 362 10.16 16.00 35.33
N THR A 363 9.75 16.09 36.60
CA THR A 363 10.22 15.22 37.68
C THR A 363 9.85 13.76 37.40
N LEU A 364 8.62 13.50 36.97
CA LEU A 364 8.18 12.17 36.56
C LEU A 364 9.06 11.61 35.43
N PHE A 365 9.34 12.39 34.39
CA PHE A 365 10.20 11.95 33.28
C PHE A 365 11.61 11.60 33.74
N PHE A 366 12.31 12.53 34.40
CA PHE A 366 13.76 12.41 34.55
C PHE A 366 14.24 11.96 35.93
N GLN A 367 13.40 12.06 36.96
CA GLN A 367 13.74 11.68 38.33
C GLN A 367 13.00 10.45 38.84
N VAL A 368 11.95 10.00 38.14
CA VAL A 368 11.20 8.77 38.44
C VAL A 368 11.49 7.70 37.38
N LEU A 369 11.04 7.90 36.14
CA LEU A 369 11.10 6.87 35.10
C LEU A 369 12.50 6.57 34.58
N ALA A 370 13.39 7.57 34.61
CA ALA A 370 14.79 7.48 34.24
C ALA A 370 15.74 7.20 35.41
N ARG A 371 15.20 6.93 36.62
CA ARG A 371 16.01 6.73 37.83
C ARG A 371 15.56 5.48 38.60
N ASP A 372 16.54 4.64 38.91
CA ASP A 372 16.35 3.43 39.69
C ASP A 372 15.67 3.71 41.05
N MET A 373 14.78 2.80 41.45
CA MET A 373 13.95 2.91 42.67
C MET A 373 14.79 3.17 43.93
N SER A 374 15.94 2.49 44.07
CA SER A 374 16.82 2.59 45.25
C SER A 374 17.50 3.96 45.38
N HIS A 375 17.62 4.69 44.27
CA HIS A 375 18.27 6.00 44.23
C HIS A 375 17.28 7.16 44.30
N ARG A 376 15.96 6.91 44.40
CA ARG A 376 14.94 7.97 44.48
C ARG A 376 14.94 8.64 45.85
N THR A 377 14.64 9.93 45.89
CA THR A 377 14.51 10.67 47.16
C THR A 377 13.24 10.25 47.89
N GLN A 378 13.18 10.49 49.21
CA GLN A 378 12.01 10.13 50.01
C GLN A 378 10.74 10.89 49.61
N SER A 379 10.86 12.13 49.13
CA SER A 379 9.73 12.89 48.59
C SER A 379 9.16 12.24 47.34
N ILE A 380 10.02 11.82 46.40
CA ILE A 380 9.61 11.13 45.17
C ILE A 380 8.95 9.79 45.49
N MET A 381 9.52 9.03 46.44
CA MET A 381 8.97 7.74 46.86
C MET A 381 7.59 7.87 47.49
N ARG A 382 7.27 8.99 48.16
CA ARG A 382 5.93 9.22 48.71
C ARG A 382 4.86 9.31 47.62
N ASP A 383 5.18 9.99 46.51
CA ASP A 383 4.20 10.36 45.50
C ASP A 383 4.17 9.34 44.32
N PHE A 384 5.30 8.67 44.05
CA PHE A 384 5.50 7.74 42.92
C PHE A 384 6.06 6.36 43.31
N ALA A 385 5.76 5.84 44.51
CA ALA A 385 6.24 4.54 45.00
C ALA A 385 6.03 3.37 44.03
N TYR A 386 4.90 3.37 43.31
CA TYR A 386 4.48 2.27 42.45
C TYR A 386 4.89 2.46 40.98
N VAL A 387 5.42 3.63 40.60
CA VAL A 387 5.82 3.89 39.21
C VAL A 387 7.16 3.22 38.94
N PRO A 388 7.27 2.31 37.96
CA PRO A 388 8.49 1.54 37.73
C PRO A 388 9.63 2.41 37.17
N TYR A 389 10.84 1.89 37.28
CA TYR A 389 11.98 2.35 36.50
C TYR A 389 11.97 1.60 35.16
N LEU A 390 12.09 2.31 34.03
CA LEU A 390 11.95 1.69 32.70
C LEU A 390 13.28 1.48 31.97
N ASN A 391 14.39 2.08 32.44
CA ASN A 391 15.70 2.04 31.79
C ASN A 391 15.68 2.34 30.27
N SER A 392 14.76 3.20 29.83
CA SER A 392 14.53 3.47 28.41
C SER A 392 15.08 4.84 28.00
N SER A 393 15.69 4.90 26.81
CA SER A 393 16.09 6.16 26.16
C SER A 393 14.92 7.12 25.95
N LEU A 394 13.67 6.63 25.94
CA LEU A 394 12.47 7.44 25.83
C LEU A 394 12.40 8.52 26.92
N PHE A 395 12.89 8.22 28.13
CA PHE A 395 12.86 9.11 29.29
C PHE A 395 14.22 9.71 29.64
N GLU A 396 15.21 9.57 28.75
CA GLU A 396 16.46 10.32 28.85
C GLU A 396 16.30 11.72 28.23
N VAL A 397 17.04 12.69 28.75
CA VAL A 397 17.05 14.05 28.19
C VAL A 397 17.65 13.97 26.79
N THR A 398 16.90 14.39 25.78
CA THR A 398 17.37 14.38 24.39
C THR A 398 18.38 15.48 24.14
N ASP A 399 19.21 15.34 23.08
CA ASP A 399 20.15 16.38 22.66
C ASP A 399 19.46 17.71 22.36
N LEU A 400 18.25 17.66 21.76
CA LEU A 400 17.46 18.86 21.49
C LEU A 400 17.00 19.52 22.79
N GLU A 401 16.40 18.78 23.73
CA GLU A 401 15.98 19.30 25.05
C GLU A 401 17.15 19.84 25.87
N SER A 402 18.36 19.26 25.71
CA SER A 402 19.56 19.74 26.39
C SER A 402 20.09 21.04 25.80
N LYS A 403 19.85 21.31 24.51
CA LYS A 403 20.32 22.51 23.79
C LYS A 403 19.30 23.64 23.80
N THR A 404 18.01 23.32 24.01
CA THR A 404 16.92 24.27 24.01
C THR A 404 16.23 24.31 25.38
N ILE A 405 14.99 23.83 25.46
CA ILE A 405 14.16 23.84 26.66
C ILE A 405 13.67 22.44 27.00
N LYS A 406 13.34 22.25 28.28
CA LYS A 406 12.66 21.06 28.79
C LYS A 406 11.19 21.39 29.02
N ILE A 407 10.38 20.36 29.25
CA ILE A 407 8.93 20.53 29.41
C ILE A 407 8.56 21.44 30.58
N ASN A 408 9.40 21.54 31.61
CA ASN A 408 9.12 22.40 32.76
C ASN A 408 9.28 23.91 32.49
N SER A 409 9.86 24.31 31.35
CA SER A 409 9.86 25.72 30.93
C SER A 409 8.46 26.21 30.52
N LEU A 410 7.50 25.30 30.28
CA LEU A 410 6.17 25.66 29.80
C LEU A 410 5.32 26.35 30.88
N SER A 411 4.58 27.39 30.47
CA SER A 411 3.69 28.14 31.34
C SER A 411 2.33 27.45 31.51
N GLN A 412 1.73 27.52 32.69
CA GLN A 412 0.35 27.07 32.96
C GLN A 412 -0.60 28.23 33.31
N ARG A 413 -0.19 29.48 33.03
CA ARG A 413 -0.93 30.69 33.43
C ARG A 413 -2.22 30.92 32.63
N THR A 414 -2.27 30.41 31.41
CA THR A 414 -3.38 30.61 30.46
C THR A 414 -4.21 29.33 30.34
N GLU A 415 -5.48 29.49 30.01
CA GLU A 415 -6.41 28.38 29.81
C GLU A 415 -6.71 28.19 28.33
N LEU A 416 -6.75 26.93 27.90
CA LEU A 416 -7.13 26.53 26.56
C LEU A 416 -8.65 26.25 26.52
N PRO A 417 -9.41 26.85 25.59
CA PRO A 417 -10.83 26.54 25.41
C PRO A 417 -11.04 25.06 25.08
N VAL A 418 -12.01 24.42 25.74
CA VAL A 418 -12.37 23.03 25.43
C VAL A 418 -13.03 22.98 24.04
N LEU A 419 -12.60 22.06 23.18
CA LEU A 419 -13.14 21.94 21.82
C LEU A 419 -14.66 21.68 21.85
N THR A 420 -15.43 22.25 20.92
CA THR A 420 -16.90 22.11 20.89
C THR A 420 -17.35 20.66 20.70
N SER A 421 -16.62 19.88 19.92
CA SER A 421 -16.81 18.45 19.70
C SER A 421 -16.04 17.57 20.68
N SER A 422 -15.52 18.15 21.76
CA SER A 422 -14.73 17.42 22.77
C SER A 422 -15.54 16.30 23.41
N VAL A 423 -14.87 15.18 23.67
CA VAL A 423 -15.44 14.07 24.46
C VAL A 423 -15.83 14.51 25.89
N LEU A 424 -15.26 15.60 26.40
CA LEU A 424 -15.53 16.15 27.73
C LEU A 424 -16.84 16.94 27.80
N ARG A 425 -17.38 17.41 26.66
CA ARG A 425 -18.64 18.18 26.61
C ARG A 425 -19.89 17.30 26.49
N ASN A 426 -19.75 15.98 26.57
CA ASN A 426 -20.88 15.05 26.48
C ASN A 426 -21.88 15.32 27.63
N PRO A 427 -23.18 15.53 27.37
CA PRO A 427 -24.19 15.80 28.39
C PRO A 427 -24.32 14.70 29.47
N LYS A 428 -23.83 13.47 29.20
CA LYS A 428 -23.76 12.38 30.20
C LYS A 428 -22.62 12.55 31.22
N ARG A 429 -21.55 13.30 30.92
CA ARG A 429 -20.28 13.32 31.69
C ARG A 429 -20.15 14.40 32.77
N ASN A 430 -21.21 15.19 33.04
CA ASN A 430 -21.28 16.22 34.10
C ASN A 430 -20.15 17.27 34.16
N LEU A 431 -19.22 17.31 33.20
CA LEU A 431 -18.15 18.31 33.09
C LEU A 431 -18.62 19.43 32.17
N GLN A 432 -19.41 20.38 32.70
CA GLN A 432 -19.69 21.65 32.01
C GLN A 432 -18.48 22.58 32.13
N VAL A 433 -17.37 22.24 31.48
CA VAL A 433 -16.15 23.05 31.51
C VAL A 433 -15.90 23.69 30.15
N SER A 434 -15.77 25.01 30.12
CA SER A 434 -15.59 25.81 28.89
C SER A 434 -14.12 25.98 28.49
N ALA A 435 -13.21 26.08 29.46
CA ALA A 435 -11.76 26.22 29.28
C ALA A 435 -11.01 25.57 30.47
N LEU A 436 -9.79 25.10 30.23
CA LEU A 436 -8.93 24.46 31.23
C LEU A 436 -7.45 24.79 30.96
N PRO A 437 -6.58 24.83 31.99
CA PRO A 437 -5.14 24.80 31.77
C PRO A 437 -4.74 23.59 30.92
N THR A 438 -3.82 23.78 29.95
CA THR A 438 -3.53 22.78 28.90
C THR A 438 -3.15 21.40 29.42
N LEU A 439 -2.35 21.33 30.48
CA LEU A 439 -1.97 20.05 31.10
C LEU A 439 -3.17 19.32 31.72
N GLN A 440 -4.04 20.06 32.41
CA GLN A 440 -5.27 19.52 32.98
C GLN A 440 -6.25 19.08 31.89
N TYR A 441 -6.39 19.87 30.82
CA TYR A 441 -7.19 19.50 29.66
C TYR A 441 -6.67 18.20 29.05
N LEU A 442 -5.35 18.08 28.83
CA LEU A 442 -4.74 16.87 28.29
C LEU A 442 -5.02 15.63 29.16
N PHE A 443 -4.86 15.71 30.48
CA PHE A 443 -5.14 14.55 31.35
C PHE A 443 -6.62 14.17 31.38
N ALA A 444 -7.53 15.14 31.47
CA ALA A 444 -8.97 14.87 31.41
C ALA A 444 -9.37 14.25 30.07
N PHE A 445 -8.83 14.77 28.97
CA PHE A 445 -9.02 14.23 27.63
C PHE A 445 -8.50 12.80 27.52
N LEU A 446 -7.31 12.49 28.02
CA LEU A 446 -6.78 11.12 27.97
C LEU A 446 -7.56 10.16 28.90
N ASP A 447 -8.02 10.62 30.06
CA ASP A 447 -8.85 9.82 30.97
C ASP A 447 -10.23 9.47 30.39
N ALA A 448 -10.70 10.23 29.40
CA ALA A 448 -11.96 9.99 28.72
C ALA A 448 -11.95 8.80 27.76
N TYR A 449 -10.77 8.25 27.43
CA TYR A 449 -10.56 7.07 26.56
C TYR A 449 -9.96 5.89 27.34
N ASN A 450 -10.02 4.69 26.76
CA ASN A 450 -9.41 3.48 27.33
C ASN A 450 -8.06 3.22 26.64
N PHE A 451 -6.99 3.11 27.42
CA PHE A 451 -5.62 2.86 26.95
C PHE A 451 -5.09 1.48 27.36
N ALA A 452 -5.95 0.57 27.82
CA ALA A 452 -5.54 -0.79 28.12
C ALA A 452 -4.97 -1.48 26.85
N SER A 453 -3.95 -2.32 27.03
CA SER A 453 -3.27 -3.04 25.93
C SER A 453 -4.18 -3.98 25.14
N GLU A 454 -5.22 -4.48 25.78
CA GLU A 454 -6.25 -5.35 25.22
C GLU A 454 -7.56 -4.92 25.89
N GLY A 455 -8.64 -4.85 25.13
CA GLY A 455 -9.94 -4.51 25.69
C GLY A 455 -10.47 -5.60 26.63
N SER A 456 -11.41 -5.25 27.50
CA SER A 456 -12.01 -6.20 28.45
C SER A 456 -13.35 -6.72 27.91
N GLU A 457 -13.54 -8.04 27.98
CA GLU A 457 -14.82 -8.71 27.68
C GLU A 457 -15.78 -8.48 28.87
N GLU A 458 -16.11 -7.21 29.12
CA GLU A 458 -16.84 -6.73 30.28
C GLU A 458 -17.91 -5.71 29.89
N VAL A 459 -18.91 -5.58 30.76
CA VAL A 459 -19.94 -4.57 30.68
C VAL A 459 -19.52 -3.39 31.54
N GLN A 460 -19.52 -2.19 30.97
CA GLN A 460 -19.08 -0.96 31.64
C GLN A 460 -20.20 0.08 31.59
N GLU A 461 -20.34 0.88 32.65
CA GLU A 461 -21.33 1.98 32.69
C GLU A 461 -21.16 2.95 31.51
N GLU A 462 -19.91 3.23 31.15
CA GLU A 462 -19.54 3.96 29.94
C GLU A 462 -18.45 3.17 29.21
N ALA A 463 -18.77 2.61 28.03
CA ALA A 463 -17.78 1.93 27.20
C ALA A 463 -16.86 2.97 26.55
N LYS A 464 -15.74 3.28 27.21
CA LYS A 464 -14.73 4.17 26.66
C LYS A 464 -14.12 3.57 25.39
N THR A 465 -13.98 4.39 24.36
CA THR A 465 -13.31 3.95 23.13
C THR A 465 -11.86 3.56 23.40
N LEU A 466 -11.46 2.39 22.92
CA LEU A 466 -10.11 1.88 23.06
C LEU A 466 -9.16 2.62 22.11
N ILE A 467 -8.01 3.04 22.62
CA ILE A 467 -6.92 3.63 21.86
C ILE A 467 -5.72 2.69 21.99
N ASN A 468 -5.56 1.79 21.02
CA ASN A 468 -4.46 0.82 21.00
C ASN A 468 -3.19 1.40 20.36
N ALA A 469 -2.11 0.60 20.39
CA ALA A 469 -0.79 0.96 19.87
C ALA A 469 -0.81 1.32 18.38
N SER A 470 -1.58 0.57 17.58
CA SER A 470 -1.69 0.74 16.14
C SER A 470 -2.34 2.08 15.79
N VAL A 471 -3.44 2.43 16.46
CA VAL A 471 -4.15 3.72 16.34
C VAL A 471 -3.25 4.89 16.70
N LEU A 472 -2.47 4.79 17.79
CA LEU A 472 -1.51 5.83 18.16
C LEU A 472 -0.44 6.03 17.10
N GLY A 473 0.13 4.94 16.57
CA GLY A 473 1.11 5.05 15.48
C GLY A 473 0.52 5.73 14.25
N LEU A 474 -0.74 5.41 13.87
CA LEU A 474 -1.44 6.08 12.76
C LEU A 474 -1.65 7.57 13.01
N ILE A 475 -2.02 7.95 14.24
CA ILE A 475 -2.17 9.36 14.64
C ILE A 475 -0.85 10.11 14.49
N PHE A 476 0.25 9.55 14.99
CA PHE A 476 1.55 10.21 14.93
C PHE A 476 2.10 10.30 13.51
N GLU A 477 1.89 9.30 12.67
CA GLU A 477 2.21 9.41 11.25
C GLU A 477 1.48 10.57 10.57
N LYS A 478 0.18 10.71 10.86
CA LYS A 478 -0.60 11.82 10.31
C LYS A 478 -0.11 13.17 10.84
N ILE A 479 0.22 13.27 12.12
CA ILE A 479 0.78 14.48 12.74
C ILE A 479 2.13 14.87 12.08
N ASN A 480 2.98 13.89 11.79
CA ASN A 480 4.24 14.14 11.08
C ASN A 480 4.05 14.69 9.66
N GLY A 481 2.86 14.53 9.09
CA GLY A 481 2.46 15.10 7.81
C GLY A 481 3.09 14.38 6.61
N HIS A 482 2.31 14.26 5.54
CA HIS A 482 2.70 13.65 4.27
C HIS A 482 3.73 14.45 3.44
N LYS A 483 4.64 15.21 4.08
CA LYS A 483 5.65 16.02 3.38
C LYS A 483 6.63 15.15 2.57
N ASP A 484 6.89 13.92 3.01
CA ASP A 484 7.95 13.05 2.45
C ASP A 484 7.43 11.87 1.61
N GLY A 485 6.17 11.89 1.16
CA GLY A 485 5.61 10.80 0.36
C GLY A 485 5.41 9.48 1.11
N SER A 486 5.39 9.53 2.45
CA SER A 486 5.06 8.41 3.34
C SER A 486 3.55 8.14 3.36
N VAL A 487 3.20 6.85 3.29
CA VAL A 487 1.82 6.37 3.20
C VAL A 487 1.66 5.22 4.18
N PHE A 488 0.68 5.32 5.08
CA PHE A 488 0.36 4.23 6.00
C PHE A 488 -0.08 3.00 5.21
N THR A 489 0.56 1.86 5.50
CA THR A 489 0.20 0.58 4.90
C THR A 489 -0.87 -0.09 5.76
N PRO A 490 -2.03 -0.48 5.21
CA PRO A 490 -3.08 -1.16 5.98
C PRO A 490 -2.58 -2.48 6.62
N GLY A 491 -3.09 -2.82 7.80
CA GLY A 491 -2.65 -4.00 8.56
C GLY A 491 -2.80 -5.33 7.81
N PHE A 492 -3.85 -5.50 7.01
CA PHE A 492 -4.02 -6.74 6.23
C PHE A 492 -2.90 -6.93 5.17
N ILE A 493 -2.35 -5.83 4.64
CA ILE A 493 -1.22 -5.86 3.69
C ILE A 493 0.08 -6.17 4.43
N THR A 494 0.34 -5.52 5.56
CA THR A 494 1.57 -5.76 6.34
C THR A 494 1.61 -7.20 6.86
N MET A 495 0.48 -7.70 7.41
CA MET A 495 0.33 -9.08 7.84
C MET A 495 0.61 -10.07 6.69
N PHE A 496 -0.01 -9.87 5.52
CA PHE A 496 0.21 -10.74 4.37
C PHE A 496 1.68 -10.75 3.93
N MET A 497 2.28 -9.57 3.75
CA MET A 497 3.67 -9.45 3.30
C MET A 497 4.65 -10.08 4.31
N CYS A 498 4.47 -9.81 5.61
CA CYS A 498 5.29 -10.40 6.66
C CYS A 498 5.14 -11.92 6.70
N ARG A 499 3.90 -12.45 6.62
CA ARG A 499 3.63 -13.88 6.60
C ARG A 499 4.38 -14.58 5.46
N GLU A 500 4.25 -14.08 4.23
CA GLU A 500 4.87 -14.70 3.05
C GLU A 500 6.40 -14.56 3.07
N ALA A 501 6.93 -13.37 3.33
CA ALA A 501 8.37 -13.10 3.29
C ALA A 501 9.13 -13.81 4.44
N ILE A 502 8.61 -13.75 5.67
CA ILE A 502 9.27 -14.31 6.85
C ILE A 502 9.22 -15.83 6.82
N THR A 503 8.09 -16.43 6.39
CA THR A 503 8.01 -17.89 6.25
C THR A 503 9.08 -18.42 5.31
N LYS A 504 9.24 -17.79 4.12
CA LYS A 504 10.27 -18.19 3.15
C LYS A 504 11.67 -17.95 3.69
N THR A 505 11.89 -16.83 4.38
CA THR A 505 13.17 -16.51 5.02
C THR A 505 13.57 -17.56 6.05
N VAL A 506 12.65 -17.95 6.94
CA VAL A 506 12.89 -18.99 7.95
C VAL A 506 13.18 -20.32 7.27
N LEU A 507 12.36 -20.75 6.31
CA LEU A 507 12.59 -22.01 5.58
C LEU A 507 13.97 -22.04 4.91
N GLN A 508 14.34 -20.95 4.22
CA GLN A 508 15.63 -20.82 3.56
C GLN A 508 16.78 -20.88 4.56
N LYS A 509 16.68 -20.19 5.71
CA LYS A 509 17.72 -20.20 6.75
C LYS A 509 17.98 -21.61 7.30
N PHE A 510 16.92 -22.38 7.55
CA PHE A 510 17.05 -23.77 8.00
C PHE A 510 17.60 -24.68 6.89
N ASN A 511 17.14 -24.50 5.65
CA ASN A 511 17.65 -25.25 4.50
C ASN A 511 19.15 -25.00 4.27
N ASP A 512 19.60 -23.75 4.37
CA ASP A 512 21.01 -23.39 4.22
C ASP A 512 21.87 -23.91 5.39
N CYS A 513 21.35 -23.88 6.62
CA CYS A 513 22.07 -24.32 7.81
C CYS A 513 22.23 -25.85 7.87
N TYR A 514 21.17 -26.61 7.58
CA TYR A 514 21.16 -28.07 7.74
C TYR A 514 21.23 -28.86 6.42
N GLY A 515 21.23 -28.19 5.27
CA GLY A 515 21.17 -28.85 3.95
C GLY A 515 19.82 -29.54 3.69
N TRP A 516 18.73 -29.01 4.26
CA TRP A 516 17.38 -29.54 4.08
C TRP A 516 16.71 -28.98 2.81
N ASN A 517 15.56 -29.57 2.46
CA ASN A 517 14.69 -29.11 1.36
C ASN A 517 13.24 -28.95 1.86
N CYS A 518 13.06 -28.23 2.96
CA CYS A 518 11.74 -27.94 3.51
C CYS A 518 11.04 -26.89 2.64
N ALA A 519 9.82 -27.20 2.18
CA ALA A 519 9.00 -26.30 1.35
C ALA A 519 7.86 -25.64 2.16
N THR A 520 7.44 -26.28 3.25
CA THR A 520 6.33 -25.81 4.09
C THR A 520 6.73 -25.72 5.58
N ARG A 521 5.96 -24.94 6.35
CA ARG A 521 6.11 -24.86 7.82
C ARG A 521 5.98 -26.24 8.48
N THR A 522 5.10 -27.09 7.95
CA THR A 522 4.88 -28.46 8.43
C THR A 522 6.10 -29.35 8.19
N ASP A 523 6.73 -29.25 7.03
CA ASP A 523 7.97 -29.98 6.74
C ASP A 523 9.06 -29.61 7.74
N LEU A 524 9.20 -28.31 8.01
CA LEU A 524 10.18 -27.80 8.96
C LEU A 524 9.88 -28.27 10.39
N TYR A 525 8.63 -28.17 10.85
CA TYR A 525 8.20 -28.67 12.16
C TYR A 525 8.58 -30.13 12.38
N ASN A 526 8.34 -30.99 11.37
CA ASN A 526 8.61 -32.43 11.45
C ASN A 526 10.11 -32.77 11.45
N ARG A 527 10.99 -31.82 11.09
CA ARG A 527 12.44 -31.99 11.02
C ARG A 527 13.18 -31.42 12.23
N ILE A 528 12.56 -30.55 13.02
CA ILE A 528 13.20 -29.92 14.18
C ILE A 528 13.30 -30.94 15.33
N ASP A 529 14.51 -31.46 15.53
CA ASP A 529 14.84 -32.32 16.67
C ASP A 529 15.39 -31.51 17.86
N ASN A 530 16.24 -30.51 17.59
CA ASN A 530 16.88 -29.66 18.59
C ASN A 530 16.20 -28.29 18.71
N ILE A 531 15.40 -28.12 19.78
CA ILE A 531 14.62 -26.90 20.03
C ILE A 531 15.53 -25.69 20.26
N ALA A 532 16.58 -25.85 21.05
CA ALA A 532 17.43 -24.73 21.46
C ALA A 532 18.17 -24.15 20.26
N GLU A 533 18.73 -25.03 19.41
CA GLU A 533 19.43 -24.65 18.19
C GLU A 533 18.47 -24.04 17.16
N ALA A 534 17.26 -24.59 17.01
CA ALA A 534 16.24 -24.00 16.15
C ALA A 534 15.78 -22.61 16.63
N ASN A 535 15.62 -22.41 17.95
CA ASN A 535 15.25 -21.11 18.52
C ASN A 535 16.38 -20.09 18.28
N GLU A 536 17.63 -20.47 18.54
CA GLU A 536 18.81 -19.65 18.23
C GLU A 536 18.90 -19.29 16.74
N LEU A 537 18.59 -20.21 15.83
CA LEU A 537 18.64 -19.91 14.40
C LEU A 537 17.65 -18.81 14.01
N ILE A 538 16.44 -18.80 14.60
CA ILE A 538 15.46 -17.73 14.39
C ILE A 538 15.91 -16.43 15.07
N ASN A 539 16.50 -16.49 16.27
CA ASN A 539 17.01 -15.30 16.98
C ASN A 539 18.14 -14.58 16.26
N ASN A 540 18.81 -15.27 15.33
CA ASN A 540 19.91 -14.73 14.53
C ASN A 540 19.48 -14.32 13.10
N LEU A 541 18.18 -14.28 12.81
CA LEU A 541 17.67 -13.71 11.57
C LEU A 541 17.75 -12.18 11.62
N HIS A 542 18.16 -11.53 10.54
CA HIS A 542 18.18 -10.08 10.42
C HIS A 542 17.18 -9.60 9.36
N LEU A 543 16.12 -8.93 9.79
CA LEU A 543 15.06 -8.36 8.97
C LEU A 543 15.17 -6.84 8.99
N CYS A 544 15.13 -6.18 7.82
CA CYS A 544 15.27 -4.74 7.74
C CYS A 544 14.21 -4.05 6.88
N ASP A 545 13.70 -2.92 7.39
CA ASP A 545 12.97 -1.93 6.60
C ASP A 545 13.84 -0.67 6.39
N PRO A 546 14.35 -0.42 5.17
CA PRO A 546 15.21 0.72 4.88
C PRO A 546 14.45 2.05 4.71
N ALA A 547 13.12 2.05 4.83
CA ALA A 547 12.27 3.24 4.85
C ALA A 547 11.16 3.06 5.89
N VAL A 548 11.56 2.81 7.14
CA VAL A 548 10.72 2.18 8.17
C VAL A 548 9.46 2.96 8.55
N GLY A 549 9.41 4.27 8.34
CA GLY A 549 8.26 5.09 8.72
C GLY A 549 7.95 4.93 10.21
N SER A 550 6.68 4.70 10.56
CA SER A 550 6.27 4.39 11.95
C SER A 550 6.61 2.97 12.43
N GLY A 551 7.22 2.13 11.59
CA GLY A 551 7.58 0.76 11.97
C GLY A 551 6.42 -0.23 11.98
N HIS A 552 5.36 -0.02 11.18
CA HIS A 552 4.24 -0.97 11.07
C HIS A 552 4.74 -2.37 10.68
N PHE A 553 5.55 -2.47 9.61
CA PHE A 553 6.12 -3.75 9.18
C PHE A 553 6.98 -4.44 10.24
N LEU A 554 7.71 -3.69 11.08
CA LEU A 554 8.52 -4.29 12.13
C LEU A 554 7.65 -4.90 13.25
N VAL A 555 6.53 -4.28 13.58
CA VAL A 555 5.56 -4.85 14.54
C VAL A 555 4.86 -6.08 13.95
N SER A 556 4.42 -6.02 12.70
CA SER A 556 3.85 -7.18 12.01
C SER A 556 4.86 -8.35 11.93
N ALA A 557 6.13 -8.04 11.66
CA ALA A 557 7.22 -9.02 11.62
C ALA A 557 7.50 -9.64 12.99
N LEU A 558 7.47 -8.84 14.07
CA LEU A 558 7.60 -9.32 15.45
C LEU A 558 6.52 -10.37 15.77
N ASN A 559 5.26 -10.03 15.47
CA ASN A 559 4.12 -10.89 15.75
C ASN A 559 4.20 -12.19 14.93
N GLU A 560 4.56 -12.12 13.64
CA GLU A 560 4.71 -13.28 12.77
C GLU A 560 5.84 -14.22 13.23
N LEU A 561 6.99 -13.67 13.65
CA LEU A 561 8.11 -14.50 14.16
C LEU A 561 7.71 -15.26 15.44
N ILE A 562 6.96 -14.62 16.34
CA ILE A 562 6.46 -15.28 17.56
C ILE A 562 5.46 -16.39 17.22
N LEU A 563 4.52 -16.11 16.29
CA LEU A 563 3.57 -17.11 15.82
C LEU A 563 4.30 -18.30 15.17
N LEU A 564 5.30 -18.05 14.33
CA LEU A 564 6.12 -19.09 13.71
C LEU A 564 6.86 -19.93 14.74
N LYS A 565 7.48 -19.31 15.76
CA LYS A 565 8.12 -20.06 16.86
C LYS A 565 7.13 -20.96 17.60
N TYR A 566 5.90 -20.48 17.84
CA TYR A 566 4.84 -21.27 18.45
C TYR A 566 4.38 -22.43 17.54
N GLU A 567 4.17 -22.17 16.26
CA GLU A 567 3.75 -23.17 15.28
C GLU A 567 4.80 -24.29 15.12
N LEU A 568 6.08 -23.92 15.10
CA LEU A 568 7.23 -24.83 15.05
C LEU A 568 7.50 -25.53 16.40
N GLY A 569 6.77 -25.18 17.46
CA GLY A 569 6.94 -25.79 18.79
C GLY A 569 8.27 -25.45 19.46
N ILE A 570 8.88 -24.32 19.09
CA ILE A 570 10.16 -23.84 19.64
C ILE A 570 10.03 -22.60 20.53
N LEU A 571 8.81 -22.09 20.71
CA LEU A 571 8.49 -21.10 21.74
C LEU A 571 8.59 -21.76 23.13
N VAL A 572 9.60 -21.38 23.91
CA VAL A 572 9.95 -22.01 25.19
C VAL A 572 10.04 -20.98 26.31
N ASP A 573 9.77 -21.42 27.53
CA ASP A 573 9.96 -20.58 28.73
C ASP A 573 11.45 -20.48 29.14
N ALA A 574 11.71 -19.74 30.22
CA ALA A 574 13.05 -19.53 30.78
C ALA A 574 13.78 -20.83 31.19
N THR A 575 13.09 -21.97 31.32
CA THR A 575 13.66 -23.29 31.64
C THR A 575 13.83 -24.18 30.39
N GLY A 576 13.47 -23.68 29.20
CA GLY A 576 13.51 -24.41 27.93
C GLY A 576 12.28 -25.30 27.70
N LYS A 577 11.23 -25.19 28.52
CA LYS A 577 10.01 -26.00 28.36
C LYS A 577 9.03 -25.32 27.39
N ARG A 578 8.54 -26.08 26.42
CA ARG A 578 7.63 -25.60 25.37
C ARG A 578 6.30 -25.07 25.92
N ILE A 579 5.77 -24.05 25.26
CA ILE A 579 4.35 -23.66 25.39
C ILE A 579 3.51 -24.68 24.61
N ARG A 580 2.63 -25.43 25.30
CA ARG A 580 1.89 -26.53 24.67
C ARG A 580 0.69 -25.99 23.90
N LYS A 581 0.49 -26.49 22.67
CA LYS A 581 -0.69 -26.19 21.85
C LYS A 581 -2.01 -26.64 22.48
N ALA A 582 -1.95 -27.57 23.45
CA ALA A 582 -3.10 -28.02 24.23
C ALA A 582 -3.52 -27.04 25.33
N ASP A 583 -2.62 -26.15 25.78
CA ASP A 583 -2.88 -25.20 26.87
C ASP A 583 -3.26 -23.81 26.32
N TYR A 584 -2.61 -23.40 25.21
CA TYR A 584 -2.77 -22.08 24.61
C TYR A 584 -2.82 -22.16 23.09
N GLN A 585 -3.53 -21.22 22.48
CA GLN A 585 -3.55 -20.95 21.05
C GLN A 585 -3.11 -19.51 20.77
N LEU A 586 -2.27 -19.32 19.75
CA LEU A 586 -1.82 -18.02 19.28
C LEU A 586 -2.36 -17.79 17.87
N ALA A 587 -2.82 -16.57 17.60
CA ALA A 587 -3.20 -16.12 16.27
C ALA A 587 -2.87 -14.63 16.12
N ILE A 588 -2.72 -14.16 14.88
CA ILE A 588 -2.61 -12.73 14.59
C ILE A 588 -3.91 -12.28 13.94
N GLU A 589 -4.61 -11.34 14.57
CA GLU A 589 -5.83 -10.73 14.04
C GLU A 589 -5.72 -9.22 14.14
N ASN A 590 -6.07 -8.49 13.06
CA ASN A 590 -5.97 -7.03 13.00
C ASN A 590 -4.59 -6.49 13.41
N ASP A 591 -3.52 -7.15 12.95
CA ASP A 591 -2.11 -6.87 13.24
C ASP A 591 -1.69 -7.06 14.72
N GLU A 592 -2.53 -7.67 15.55
CA GLU A 592 -2.23 -7.94 16.96
C GLU A 592 -2.09 -9.43 17.24
N LEU A 593 -1.07 -9.80 18.04
CA LEU A 593 -0.90 -11.16 18.53
C LEU A 593 -1.90 -11.44 19.66
N ILE A 594 -2.85 -12.33 19.41
CA ILE A 594 -3.88 -12.73 20.37
C ILE A 594 -3.56 -14.11 20.92
N VAL A 595 -3.60 -14.22 22.24
CA VAL A 595 -3.40 -15.47 22.98
C VAL A 595 -4.72 -15.89 23.62
N THR A 596 -5.15 -17.12 23.38
CA THR A 596 -6.31 -17.73 24.05
C THR A 596 -5.91 -19.01 24.77
N ASP A 597 -6.60 -19.34 25.86
CA ASP A 597 -6.45 -20.63 26.55
C ASP A 597 -7.13 -21.80 25.78
N ALA A 598 -7.03 -23.00 26.34
CA ALA A 598 -7.64 -24.22 25.79
C ALA A 598 -9.18 -24.18 25.66
N GLU A 599 -9.85 -23.32 26.44
CA GLU A 599 -11.30 -23.13 26.41
C GLU A 599 -11.72 -22.03 25.43
N GLY A 600 -10.75 -21.33 24.84
CA GLY A 600 -10.94 -20.21 23.94
C GLY A 600 -11.08 -18.86 24.66
N ASN A 601 -10.82 -18.77 25.97
CA ASN A 601 -10.85 -17.49 26.66
C ASN A 601 -9.59 -16.66 26.35
N LEU A 602 -9.74 -15.34 26.29
CA LEU A 602 -8.60 -14.44 26.11
C LEU A 602 -7.65 -14.54 27.31
N PHE A 603 -6.36 -14.64 27.03
CA PHE A 603 -5.34 -14.63 28.05
C PHE A 603 -5.34 -13.29 28.79
N ALA A 604 -5.36 -13.35 30.12
CA ALA A 604 -5.20 -12.18 30.98
C ALA A 604 -4.07 -12.45 31.97
N TYR A 605 -3.17 -11.48 32.10
CA TYR A 605 -2.05 -11.60 33.04
C TYR A 605 -2.55 -11.53 34.49
N ASN A 606 -2.30 -12.58 35.25
CA ASN A 606 -2.63 -12.70 36.66
C ASN A 606 -1.34 -12.90 37.47
N THR A 607 -0.96 -11.89 38.23
CA THR A 607 0.27 -11.86 39.04
C THR A 607 0.30 -12.97 40.11
N LEU A 608 -0.85 -13.49 40.53
CA LEU A 608 -0.95 -14.55 41.55
C LEU A 608 -0.85 -15.96 40.94
N ASN A 609 -1.11 -16.12 39.65
CA ASN A 609 -1.11 -17.43 38.97
C ASN A 609 0.25 -17.75 38.34
N ALA A 610 0.85 -18.89 38.69
CA ALA A 610 2.18 -19.29 38.23
C ALA A 610 2.28 -19.54 36.72
N GLU A 611 1.29 -20.20 36.11
CA GLU A 611 1.28 -20.45 34.65
C GLU A 611 1.02 -19.15 33.87
N SER A 612 0.19 -18.26 34.40
CA SER A 612 -0.01 -16.93 33.80
C SER A 612 1.28 -16.10 33.83
N ARG A 613 2.03 -16.12 34.95
CA ARG A 613 3.36 -15.50 35.03
C ARG A 613 4.34 -16.10 34.04
N ARG A 614 4.39 -17.43 33.93
CA ARG A 614 5.25 -18.15 32.99
C ARG A 614 4.97 -17.75 31.54
N MET A 615 3.70 -17.69 31.13
CA MET A 615 3.32 -17.31 29.77
C MET A 615 3.66 -15.84 29.48
N GLN A 616 3.34 -14.94 30.41
CA GLN A 616 3.64 -13.51 30.29
C GLN A 616 5.15 -13.25 30.16
N GLU A 617 5.95 -13.87 31.03
CA GLU A 617 7.42 -13.80 31.00
C GLU A 617 7.99 -14.35 29.69
N THR A 618 7.47 -15.48 29.21
CA THR A 618 7.90 -16.10 27.95
C THR A 618 7.68 -15.16 26.77
N LEU A 619 6.48 -14.59 26.65
CA LEU A 619 6.15 -13.64 25.57
C LEU A 619 7.03 -12.39 25.62
N PHE A 620 7.27 -11.85 26.82
CA PHE A 620 8.13 -10.66 26.97
C PHE A 620 9.57 -10.94 26.54
N LYS A 621 10.17 -12.02 27.05
CA LYS A 621 11.57 -12.38 26.75
C LYS A 621 11.77 -12.65 25.27
N GLU A 622 10.84 -13.38 24.66
CA GLU A 622 10.89 -13.69 23.22
C GLU A 622 10.67 -12.43 22.35
N LYS A 623 9.72 -11.56 22.71
CA LYS A 623 9.54 -10.26 22.06
C LYS A 623 10.80 -9.41 22.14
N ARG A 624 11.38 -9.30 23.34
CA ARG A 624 12.62 -8.55 23.58
C ARG A 624 13.76 -9.09 22.72
N GLN A 625 13.97 -10.40 22.70
CA GLN A 625 15.05 -11.02 21.92
C GLN A 625 14.90 -10.77 20.42
N ILE A 626 13.68 -10.86 19.88
CA ILE A 626 13.42 -10.57 18.46
C ILE A 626 13.64 -9.09 18.15
N ILE A 627 13.14 -8.18 18.99
CA ILE A 627 13.34 -6.73 18.80
C ILE A 627 14.83 -6.36 18.84
N GLU A 628 15.59 -6.94 19.77
CA GLU A 628 17.01 -6.64 19.97
C GLU A 628 17.92 -7.23 18.90
N ASN A 629 17.60 -8.41 18.37
CA ASN A 629 18.52 -9.14 17.49
C ASN A 629 18.05 -9.20 16.04
N CYS A 630 16.73 -9.17 15.79
CA CYS A 630 16.19 -9.47 14.47
C CYS A 630 15.67 -8.28 13.70
N LEU A 631 15.16 -7.23 14.36
CA LEU A 631 14.43 -6.16 13.68
C LEU A 631 15.28 -4.90 13.54
N PHE A 632 15.49 -4.46 12.29
CA PHE A 632 16.29 -3.28 11.95
C PHE A 632 15.49 -2.30 11.09
N GLY A 633 15.73 -1.01 11.27
CA GLY A 633 14.98 0.01 10.53
C GLY A 633 15.79 1.28 10.30
N VAL A 634 15.61 1.89 9.12
CA VAL A 634 16.21 3.18 8.79
C VAL A 634 15.16 4.11 8.21
N ASP A 635 15.13 5.37 8.66
CA ASP A 635 14.31 6.41 8.06
C ASP A 635 15.08 7.74 7.98
N ILE A 636 14.82 8.53 6.95
CA ILE A 636 15.43 9.85 6.80
C ILE A 636 14.87 10.86 7.80
N ASN A 637 13.63 10.66 8.25
CA ASN A 637 12.92 11.54 9.16
C ASN A 637 13.13 11.09 10.63
N PRO A 638 13.77 11.92 11.48
CA PRO A 638 14.02 11.57 12.88
C PRO A 638 12.73 11.35 13.69
N ASN A 639 11.62 11.98 13.31
CA ASN A 639 10.34 11.78 13.99
C ASN A 639 9.74 10.40 13.68
N SER A 640 9.86 9.92 12.44
CA SER A 640 9.47 8.55 12.06
C SER A 640 10.23 7.51 12.88
N VAL A 641 11.55 7.68 13.01
CA VAL A 641 12.41 6.84 13.87
C VAL A 641 11.92 6.81 15.32
N LYS A 642 11.60 7.96 15.91
CA LYS A 642 11.07 8.05 17.29
C LYS A 642 9.73 7.32 17.44
N ILE A 643 8.84 7.43 16.45
CA ILE A 643 7.53 6.73 16.47
C ILE A 643 7.72 5.23 16.32
N CYS A 644 8.60 4.77 15.42
CA CYS A 644 8.92 3.36 15.27
C CYS A 644 9.43 2.75 16.59
N ARG A 645 10.35 3.45 17.27
CA ARG A 645 10.83 3.05 18.61
C ARG A 645 9.69 2.99 19.61
N LEU A 646 8.86 4.03 19.67
CA LEU A 646 7.68 4.06 20.54
C LEU A 646 6.75 2.87 20.30
N ARG A 647 6.47 2.53 19.04
CA ARG A 647 5.57 1.43 18.68
C ARG A 647 6.11 0.08 19.14
N LEU A 648 7.41 -0.17 18.96
CA LEU A 648 8.07 -1.39 19.44
C LEU A 648 8.07 -1.47 20.98
N TRP A 649 8.31 -0.36 21.69
CA TRP A 649 8.21 -0.35 23.15
C TRP A 649 6.78 -0.59 23.65
N ILE A 650 5.76 -0.03 22.98
CA ILE A 650 4.37 -0.28 23.35
C ILE A 650 4.04 -1.77 23.17
N GLU A 651 4.47 -2.38 22.06
CA GLU A 651 4.21 -3.80 21.79
C GLU A 651 4.90 -4.73 22.79
N LEU A 652 6.08 -4.35 23.29
CA LEU A 652 6.76 -5.04 24.37
C LEU A 652 6.08 -4.81 25.73
N LEU A 653 5.64 -3.58 26.01
CA LEU A 653 4.92 -3.21 27.24
C LEU A 653 3.63 -4.01 27.43
N LYS A 654 2.98 -4.46 26.34
CA LYS A 654 1.82 -5.35 26.38
C LYS A 654 2.07 -6.60 27.25
N ASN A 655 3.29 -7.13 27.21
CA ASN A 655 3.68 -8.33 27.95
C ASN A 655 4.61 -8.08 29.14
N ALA A 656 4.76 -6.82 29.59
CA ALA A 656 5.58 -6.53 30.77
C ALA A 656 5.08 -7.33 31.99
N TYR A 657 6.02 -7.84 32.79
CA TYR A 657 5.74 -8.71 33.94
C TYR A 657 6.46 -8.24 35.21
N TYR A 658 5.98 -8.72 36.35
CA TYR A 658 6.59 -8.46 37.66
C TYR A 658 7.66 -9.51 37.95
N THR A 659 8.86 -9.07 38.32
CA THR A 659 10.02 -9.98 38.42
C THR A 659 10.02 -10.80 39.71
N ALA A 660 10.45 -12.05 39.63
CA ALA A 660 10.59 -12.90 40.81
C ALA A 660 11.66 -12.38 41.80
N GLU A 661 12.74 -11.78 41.28
CA GLU A 661 13.85 -11.20 42.04
C GLU A 661 13.39 -10.05 42.96
N SER A 662 12.39 -9.28 42.51
CA SER A 662 11.78 -8.21 43.30
C SER A 662 10.65 -8.70 44.20
N ASN A 663 10.47 -10.01 44.37
CA ASN A 663 9.30 -10.58 45.02
C ASN A 663 7.98 -10.07 44.40
N TYR A 664 7.96 -9.93 43.08
CA TYR A 664 6.83 -9.46 42.27
C TYR A 664 6.36 -8.03 42.60
N THR A 665 7.28 -7.15 43.00
CA THR A 665 6.97 -5.75 43.30
C THR A 665 7.39 -4.79 42.18
N TYR A 666 8.42 -5.15 41.41
CA TYR A 666 8.94 -4.32 40.33
C TYR A 666 8.66 -4.93 38.96
N LEU A 667 8.28 -4.06 38.02
CA LEU A 667 8.08 -4.41 36.62
C LEU A 667 9.45 -4.55 35.93
N GLU A 668 9.58 -5.52 35.04
CA GLU A 668 10.78 -5.71 34.21
C GLU A 668 11.10 -4.45 33.38
N THR A 669 12.38 -4.14 33.21
CA THR A 669 12.85 -2.96 32.47
C THR A 669 12.75 -3.16 30.95
N LEU A 670 12.66 -2.06 30.21
CA LEU A 670 12.61 -2.10 28.74
C LEU A 670 14.02 -2.03 28.15
N PRO A 671 14.26 -2.66 26.98
CA PRO A 671 15.56 -2.68 26.34
C PRO A 671 15.87 -1.37 25.58
N ASN A 672 17.16 -1.18 25.27
CA ASN A 672 17.64 -0.05 24.47
C ASN A 672 17.51 -0.35 22.96
N ILE A 673 16.34 -0.07 22.38
CA ILE A 673 16.04 -0.35 20.96
C ILE A 673 16.63 0.67 19.97
N ASP A 674 17.20 1.77 20.47
CA ASP A 674 17.75 2.90 19.69
C ASP A 674 18.89 2.50 18.76
N ILE A 675 19.49 1.33 19.02
CA ILE A 675 20.62 0.83 18.27
C ILE A 675 20.22 0.12 16.97
N ASN A 676 18.99 -0.39 16.87
CA ASN A 676 18.52 -1.08 15.67
C ASN A 676 17.70 -0.17 14.74
N ILE A 677 17.07 0.88 15.27
CA ILE A 677 16.29 1.85 14.49
C ILE A 677 17.07 3.15 14.37
N LYS A 678 17.49 3.52 13.15
CA LYS A 678 18.43 4.64 12.90
C LYS A 678 17.86 5.72 11.99
N CYS A 679 18.33 6.94 12.19
CA CYS A 679 18.04 8.08 11.31
C CYS A 679 19.13 8.20 10.24
N GLY A 680 18.74 8.29 8.97
CA GLY A 680 19.67 8.50 7.87
C GLY A 680 19.01 8.28 6.50
N ASN A 681 19.65 8.81 5.45
CA ASN A 681 19.23 8.59 4.08
C ASN A 681 19.81 7.27 3.57
N SER A 682 18.97 6.23 3.55
CA SER A 682 19.29 4.87 3.11
C SER A 682 19.89 4.76 1.71
N LEU A 683 19.52 5.68 0.80
CA LEU A 683 19.97 5.67 -0.60
C LEU A 683 21.32 6.35 -0.82
N LEU A 684 21.83 7.08 0.18
CA LEU A 684 23.11 7.77 0.10
C LEU A 684 24.14 7.06 0.97
N HIS A 685 25.28 6.77 0.36
CA HIS A 685 26.44 6.22 1.05
C HIS A 685 27.70 6.89 0.52
N ARG A 686 28.69 7.06 1.39
CA ARG A 686 30.02 7.53 0.98
C ARG A 686 30.90 6.37 0.53
N PHE A 687 30.68 5.20 1.11
CA PHE A 687 31.47 3.98 0.91
C PHE A 687 30.58 2.85 0.42
N ALA A 688 31.03 2.14 -0.61
CA ALA A 688 30.23 1.05 -1.17
C ALA A 688 30.18 -0.15 -0.21
N LEU A 689 29.13 -0.96 -0.32
CA LEU A 689 29.01 -2.19 0.47
C LEU A 689 30.16 -3.18 0.21
N THR A 690 30.73 -3.14 -1.00
CA THR A 690 31.83 -4.02 -1.45
C THR A 690 33.23 -3.55 -1.05
N ASP A 691 33.40 -2.31 -0.56
CA ASP A 691 34.73 -1.80 -0.20
C ASP A 691 35.32 -2.61 0.97
N SER A 692 36.56 -3.07 0.93
CA SER A 692 37.09 -3.82 2.10
C SER A 692 37.43 -2.88 3.26
N ILE A 693 36.91 -3.16 4.47
CA ILE A 693 37.33 -2.48 5.72
C ILE A 693 38.37 -3.29 6.49
N GLN A 694 38.81 -4.46 6.00
CA GLN A 694 39.76 -5.33 6.71
C GLN A 694 41.04 -4.59 7.09
N THR A 695 41.60 -3.83 6.14
CA THR A 695 42.84 -3.09 6.38
C THR A 695 42.61 -1.90 7.33
N VAL A 696 41.41 -1.32 7.33
CA VAL A 696 41.00 -0.28 8.28
C VAL A 696 40.90 -0.84 9.70
N LEU A 697 40.29 -2.02 9.87
CA LEU A 697 40.18 -2.72 11.15
C LEU A 697 41.56 -3.08 11.72
N ARG A 698 42.45 -3.62 10.87
CA ARG A 698 43.83 -3.98 11.26
C ARG A 698 44.64 -2.78 11.75
N GLU A 699 44.57 -1.64 11.06
CA GLU A 699 45.36 -0.45 11.42
C GLU A 699 44.74 0.37 12.56
N SER A 700 43.42 0.34 12.71
CA SER A 700 42.74 0.98 13.84
C SER A 700 42.82 0.17 15.15
N GLY A 701 43.21 -1.11 15.07
CA GLY A 701 43.27 -2.03 16.21
C GLY A 701 41.89 -2.46 16.72
N ILE A 702 40.83 -2.21 15.97
CA ILE A 702 39.44 -2.53 16.33
C ILE A 702 39.07 -3.88 15.71
N SER A 703 38.62 -4.85 16.51
CA SER A 703 38.02 -6.07 15.96
C SER A 703 36.50 -5.91 15.80
N ILE A 704 35.93 -6.57 14.78
CA ILE A 704 34.46 -6.61 14.61
C ILE A 704 33.80 -7.33 15.78
N SER A 705 34.43 -8.37 16.34
CA SER A 705 33.90 -9.05 17.53
C SER A 705 33.78 -8.11 18.73
N GLN A 706 34.79 -7.28 19.00
CA GLN A 706 34.74 -6.25 20.04
C GLN A 706 33.61 -5.25 19.79
N TYR A 707 33.41 -4.84 18.54
CA TYR A 707 32.33 -3.92 18.21
C TYR A 707 30.95 -4.57 18.41
N LYS A 708 30.74 -5.80 17.92
CA LYS A 708 29.51 -6.57 18.14
C LYS A 708 29.22 -6.79 19.62
N GLU A 709 30.25 -7.14 20.41
CA GLU A 709 30.13 -7.29 21.87
C GLU A 709 29.76 -5.98 22.57
N ALA A 710 30.34 -4.84 22.15
CA ALA A 710 29.98 -3.54 22.70
C ALA A 710 28.52 -3.19 22.40
N VAL A 711 28.05 -3.46 21.18
CA VAL A 711 26.64 -3.29 20.79
C VAL A 711 25.71 -4.21 21.60
N ALA A 712 26.07 -5.48 21.74
CA ALA A 712 25.28 -6.45 22.52
C ALA A 712 25.21 -6.07 24.01
N LYS A 713 26.30 -5.56 24.60
CA LYS A 713 26.31 -5.03 25.96
C LYS A 713 25.44 -3.79 26.09
N TYR A 714 25.48 -2.88 25.12
CA TYR A 714 24.66 -1.66 25.15
C TYR A 714 23.16 -1.98 25.15
N LYS A 715 22.74 -2.98 24.35
CA LYS A 715 21.34 -3.45 24.30
C LYS A 715 20.83 -3.88 25.68
N ASN A 716 21.70 -4.48 26.49
CA ASN A 716 21.37 -5.07 27.80
C ASN A 716 21.80 -4.22 29.01
N ALA A 717 22.42 -3.06 28.80
CA ALA A 717 22.96 -2.22 29.87
C ALA A 717 21.85 -1.81 30.85
N GLN A 718 22.08 -2.05 32.15
CA GLN A 718 21.07 -1.83 33.20
C GLN A 718 21.22 -0.49 33.91
N SER A 719 22.31 0.24 33.64
CA SER A 719 22.58 1.54 34.25
C SER A 719 22.91 2.61 33.22
N LYS A 720 22.55 3.86 33.54
CA LYS A 720 22.83 5.02 32.70
C LYS A 720 24.33 5.25 32.47
N SER A 721 25.17 5.03 33.49
CA SER A 721 26.62 5.20 33.38
C SER A 721 27.22 4.20 32.39
N GLU A 722 26.88 2.93 32.54
CA GLU A 722 27.33 1.86 31.64
C GLU A 722 26.90 2.12 30.20
N LYS A 723 25.65 2.57 30.02
CA LYS A 723 25.12 2.94 28.70
C LYS A 723 25.93 4.07 28.06
N GLN A 724 26.24 5.12 28.82
CA GLN A 724 27.00 6.27 28.34
C GLN A 724 28.45 5.90 28.00
N ASP A 725 29.08 5.04 28.80
CA ASP A 725 30.44 4.53 28.53
C ASP A 725 30.47 3.69 27.24
N LEU A 726 29.48 2.79 27.06
CA LEU A 726 29.34 1.97 25.86
C LEU A 726 28.99 2.80 24.62
N GLU A 727 28.13 3.81 24.75
CA GLU A 727 27.79 4.72 23.66
C GLU A 727 29.01 5.53 23.21
N THR A 728 29.82 6.00 24.15
CA THR A 728 31.08 6.70 23.88
C THR A 728 32.04 5.78 23.14
N LEU A 729 32.22 4.54 23.61
CA LEU A 729 33.07 3.54 22.95
C LEU A 729 32.59 3.24 21.53
N ILE A 730 31.28 3.01 21.33
CA ILE A 730 30.69 2.77 20.01
C ILE A 730 30.91 3.97 19.09
N THR A 731 30.71 5.19 19.59
CA THR A 731 30.90 6.43 18.82
C THR A 731 32.36 6.62 18.42
N GLU A 732 33.31 6.33 19.31
CA GLU A 732 34.74 6.34 19.01
C GLU A 732 35.12 5.31 17.93
N ILE A 733 34.60 4.08 18.04
CA ILE A 733 34.79 3.03 17.03
C ILE A 733 34.27 3.52 15.67
N LYS A 734 33.04 4.02 15.61
CA LYS A 734 32.44 4.56 14.38
C LYS A 734 33.25 5.71 13.79
N SER A 735 33.72 6.63 14.63
CA SER A 735 34.53 7.79 14.20
C SER A 735 35.88 7.38 13.61
N LYS A 736 36.56 6.41 14.25
CA LYS A 736 37.81 5.83 13.75
C LYS A 736 37.59 5.12 12.41
N LEU A 737 36.56 4.29 12.30
CA LEU A 737 36.19 3.63 11.04
C LEU A 737 35.92 4.66 9.94
N ARG A 738 35.09 5.68 10.19
CA ARG A 738 34.78 6.72 9.20
C ARG A 738 36.03 7.48 8.73
N THR A 739 36.95 7.78 9.65
CA THR A 739 38.19 8.52 9.35
C THR A 739 39.14 7.70 8.50
N GLU A 740 39.35 6.42 8.85
CA GLU A 740 40.24 5.54 8.11
C GLU A 740 39.70 5.16 6.73
N ILE A 741 38.39 4.92 6.60
CA ILE A 741 37.79 4.67 5.29
C ILE A 741 37.88 5.94 4.42
N SER A 742 37.71 7.14 5.01
CA SER A 742 37.87 8.41 4.29
C SER A 742 39.28 8.62 3.72
N ARG A 743 40.33 8.16 4.42
CA ARG A 743 41.73 8.25 3.95
C ARG A 743 42.00 7.37 2.72
N ARG A 744 41.21 6.32 2.54
CA ARG A 744 41.41 5.26 1.55
C ARG A 744 40.41 5.28 0.39
N ASP A 745 39.51 6.27 0.34
CA ASP A 745 38.58 6.46 -0.76
C ASP A 745 39.32 6.40 -2.11
N ALA A 746 38.89 5.50 -3.00
CA ALA A 746 39.55 5.26 -4.27
C ALA A 746 39.67 6.52 -5.14
N ARG A 747 38.71 7.44 -5.02
CA ARG A 747 38.74 8.75 -5.69
C ARG A 747 39.83 9.64 -5.11
N LEU A 748 40.07 9.57 -3.80
CA LEU A 748 41.10 10.37 -3.10
C LEU A 748 42.49 9.84 -3.45
N VAL A 749 42.65 8.51 -3.46
CA VAL A 749 43.88 7.86 -3.92
C VAL A 749 44.16 8.21 -5.38
N ARG A 750 43.14 8.18 -6.25
CA ARG A 750 43.25 8.59 -7.65
C ARG A 750 43.63 10.06 -7.78
N LEU A 751 43.01 10.96 -7.01
CA LEU A 751 43.35 12.38 -6.98
C LEU A 751 44.82 12.58 -6.59
N ASN A 752 45.28 11.94 -5.51
CA ASN A 752 46.67 12.03 -5.06
C ASN A 752 47.64 11.50 -6.11
N LYS A 753 47.31 10.38 -6.78
CA LYS A 753 48.10 9.84 -7.88
C LYS A 753 48.19 10.80 -9.07
N ARG A 754 47.06 11.40 -9.48
CA ARG A 754 47.01 12.39 -10.58
C ARG A 754 47.74 13.69 -10.24
N ARG A 755 47.66 14.15 -8.98
CA ARG A 755 48.45 15.29 -8.48
C ARG A 755 49.94 14.99 -8.53
N SER A 756 50.35 13.80 -8.09
CA SER A 756 51.74 13.36 -8.17
C SER A 756 52.22 13.29 -9.63
N GLU A 757 51.42 12.70 -10.54
CA GLU A 757 51.72 12.65 -11.98
C GLU A 757 51.85 14.05 -12.60
N LEU A 758 50.93 14.96 -12.26
CA LEU A 758 50.97 16.35 -12.70
C LEU A 758 52.22 17.08 -12.18
N ALA A 759 52.55 16.91 -10.91
CA ALA A 759 53.75 17.50 -10.30
C ALA A 759 55.04 16.97 -10.96
N THR A 760 55.11 15.68 -11.27
CA THR A 760 56.25 15.08 -11.99
C THR A 760 56.39 15.64 -13.40
N LEU A 761 55.28 15.80 -14.15
CA LEU A 761 55.31 16.34 -15.51
C LEU A 761 55.60 17.85 -15.56
N GLN A 762 55.34 18.58 -14.48
CA GLN A 762 55.65 20.01 -14.34
C GLN A 762 57.04 20.28 -13.74
N ALA A 763 57.75 19.25 -13.28
CA ALA A 763 59.10 19.40 -12.75
C ALA A 763 60.09 19.85 -13.84
N PRO A 764 61.17 20.58 -13.49
CA PRO A 764 62.17 21.03 -14.45
C PRO A 764 62.81 19.83 -15.16
N GLN A 765 62.77 19.79 -16.49
CA GLN A 765 63.43 18.76 -17.28
C GLN A 765 64.89 19.16 -17.57
N LEU A 766 65.81 18.19 -17.49
CA LEU A 766 67.25 18.39 -17.76
C LEU A 766 67.56 18.64 -19.25
N PHE A 767 66.63 18.36 -20.17
CA PHE A 767 66.81 18.48 -21.62
C PHE A 767 65.62 19.21 -22.25
N GLU A 768 65.87 20.02 -23.29
CA GLU A 768 64.80 20.71 -24.02
C GLU A 768 64.01 19.74 -24.92
N PRO A 769 62.69 19.61 -24.75
CA PRO A 769 61.87 18.71 -25.57
C PRO A 769 61.68 19.26 -26.98
N THR A 770 61.55 18.37 -27.97
CA THR A 770 61.24 18.77 -29.35
C THR A 770 59.85 19.40 -29.45
N LYS A 771 59.57 20.18 -30.52
CA LYS A 771 58.26 20.83 -30.73
C LYS A 771 57.07 19.86 -30.66
N LYS A 772 57.25 18.61 -31.11
CA LYS A 772 56.21 17.57 -31.09
C LYS A 772 55.98 17.01 -29.68
N GLU A 773 57.06 16.78 -28.93
CA GLU A 773 57.01 16.31 -27.53
C GLU A 773 56.42 17.37 -26.61
N LYS A 774 56.80 18.64 -26.80
CA LYS A 774 56.23 19.77 -26.05
C LYS A 774 54.72 19.87 -26.22
N LYS A 775 54.22 19.77 -27.45
CA LYS A 775 52.77 19.80 -27.73
C LYS A 775 52.01 18.60 -27.11
N ALA A 776 52.62 17.41 -27.09
CA ALA A 776 52.03 16.23 -26.47
C ALA A 776 52.01 16.34 -24.93
N LEU A 777 53.11 16.85 -24.35
CA LEU A 777 53.25 17.12 -22.92
C LEU A 777 52.23 18.17 -22.45
N ASP A 778 52.11 19.28 -23.17
CA ASP A 778 51.16 20.35 -22.88
C ASP A 778 49.71 19.84 -22.91
N LYS A 779 49.36 18.99 -23.89
CA LYS A 779 48.05 18.33 -23.97
C LYS A 779 47.82 17.43 -22.76
N ARG A 780 48.79 16.58 -22.40
CA ARG A 780 48.68 15.67 -21.24
C ARG A 780 48.55 16.44 -19.93
N ILE A 781 49.30 17.54 -19.76
CA ILE A 781 49.18 18.44 -18.60
C ILE A 781 47.79 19.09 -18.57
N ALA A 782 47.24 19.54 -19.70
CA ALA A 782 45.89 20.11 -19.76
C ALA A 782 44.81 19.08 -19.39
N ASP A 783 44.90 17.86 -19.93
CA ASP A 783 43.99 16.75 -19.62
C ASP A 783 44.08 16.38 -18.12
N LEU A 784 45.29 16.25 -17.57
CA LEU A 784 45.51 15.96 -16.14
C LEU A 784 45.01 17.10 -15.24
N LYS A 785 45.23 18.37 -15.60
CA LYS A 785 44.69 19.51 -14.86
C LYS A 785 43.16 19.48 -14.83
N LYS A 786 42.51 19.12 -15.94
CA LYS A 786 41.06 18.96 -16.01
C LYS A 786 40.58 17.81 -15.14
N GLU A 787 41.25 16.66 -15.17
CA GLU A 787 40.94 15.51 -14.29
C GLU A 787 41.11 15.87 -12.81
N VAL A 788 42.23 16.52 -12.45
CA VAL A 788 42.52 16.96 -11.08
C VAL A 788 41.47 17.97 -10.62
N ALA A 789 41.17 19.00 -11.40
CA ALA A 789 40.14 19.99 -11.05
C ALA A 789 38.74 19.37 -10.90
N THR A 790 38.41 18.37 -11.74
CA THR A 790 37.12 17.66 -11.62
C THR A 790 37.06 16.86 -10.30
N LEU A 791 38.12 16.11 -9.98
CA LEU A 791 38.21 15.36 -8.73
C LEU A 791 38.28 16.28 -7.50
N GLU A 792 39.01 17.40 -7.58
CA GLU A 792 39.09 18.42 -6.53
C GLU A 792 37.74 19.06 -6.27
N ASN A 793 37.00 19.43 -7.32
CA ASN A 793 35.66 19.98 -7.18
C ASN A 793 34.71 18.96 -6.55
N ILE A 794 34.79 17.67 -6.94
CA ILE A 794 34.07 16.59 -6.24
C ILE A 794 34.47 16.56 -4.76
N PHE A 795 35.76 16.61 -4.43
CA PHE A 795 36.20 16.59 -3.03
C PHE A 795 35.89 17.86 -2.25
N GLU A 796 35.85 19.04 -2.87
CA GLU A 796 35.38 20.29 -2.25
C GLU A 796 33.87 20.27 -2.03
N GLU A 797 33.08 19.76 -2.96
CA GLU A 797 31.64 19.53 -2.78
C GLU A 797 31.36 18.53 -1.64
N ILE A 798 32.19 17.48 -1.52
CA ILE A 798 32.13 16.51 -0.42
C ILE A 798 32.57 17.14 0.91
N ARG A 799 33.68 17.90 0.93
CA ARG A 799 34.23 18.54 2.15
C ARG A 799 33.40 19.70 2.67
N SER A 800 32.74 20.44 1.77
CA SER A 800 31.77 21.49 2.13
C SER A 800 30.45 20.92 2.70
N ASN A 801 30.36 19.59 2.81
CA ASN A 801 29.41 18.84 3.62
C ASN A 801 27.93 19.07 3.26
N LYS A 802 27.61 19.31 1.98
CA LYS A 802 26.22 19.44 1.50
C LYS A 802 25.65 18.20 0.80
N ILE A 803 26.51 17.32 0.25
CA ILE A 803 26.05 16.19 -0.58
C ILE A 803 25.74 14.93 0.24
N TYR A 804 26.55 14.62 1.25
CA TYR A 804 26.41 13.42 2.11
C TYR A 804 25.92 13.74 3.52
N LEU A 805 25.41 14.97 3.75
CA LEU A 805 24.81 15.32 5.03
C LEU A 805 23.60 14.39 5.26
N GLY A 806 23.69 13.52 6.25
CA GLY A 806 22.67 12.51 6.54
C GLY A 806 22.77 11.22 5.73
N ALA A 807 23.86 10.95 4.99
CA ALA A 807 24.10 9.64 4.37
C ALA A 807 24.17 8.51 5.42
N PHE A 808 23.66 7.33 5.08
CA PHE A 808 23.61 6.18 5.99
C PHE A 808 24.64 5.12 5.63
N GLU A 809 25.65 4.97 6.49
CA GLU A 809 26.74 4.00 6.29
C GLU A 809 26.38 2.64 6.89
N TRP A 810 25.62 1.84 6.14
CA TRP A 810 25.07 0.53 6.57
C TRP A 810 26.05 -0.34 7.36
N ARG A 811 27.29 -0.48 6.88
CA ARG A 811 28.34 -1.33 7.49
C ARG A 811 28.88 -0.80 8.81
N ILE A 812 28.79 0.51 9.03
CA ILE A 812 29.27 1.16 10.25
C ILE A 812 28.15 1.17 11.28
N GLU A 813 26.92 1.41 10.82
CA GLU A 813 25.76 1.56 11.69
C GLU A 813 25.21 0.23 12.21
N PHE A 814 25.31 -0.84 11.42
CA PHE A 814 24.87 -2.20 11.78
C PHE A 814 26.01 -3.22 11.66
N PRO A 815 26.79 -3.45 12.74
CA PRO A 815 27.84 -4.47 12.72
C PRO A 815 27.32 -5.91 12.65
N GLU A 816 26.06 -6.17 13.01
CA GLU A 816 25.42 -7.49 13.01
C GLU A 816 25.49 -8.18 11.64
N VAL A 817 25.38 -7.39 10.57
CA VAL A 817 25.44 -7.83 9.16
C VAL A 817 26.86 -7.88 8.59
N LEU A 818 27.88 -7.92 9.45
CA LEU A 818 29.29 -8.12 9.07
C LEU A 818 29.80 -9.50 9.51
N ASP A 819 30.72 -10.10 8.76
CA ASP A 819 31.50 -11.25 9.24
C ASP A 819 32.65 -10.83 10.18
N ALA A 820 33.44 -11.78 10.67
CA ALA A 820 34.54 -11.51 11.59
C ALA A 820 35.64 -10.63 10.94
N GLU A 821 35.77 -10.73 9.62
CA GLU A 821 36.70 -9.97 8.79
C GLU A 821 36.16 -8.58 8.37
N GLY A 822 34.89 -8.27 8.62
CA GLY A 822 34.25 -7.00 8.27
C GLY A 822 33.71 -6.93 6.83
N ASN A 823 33.56 -8.07 6.16
CA ASN A 823 32.81 -8.14 4.90
C ASN A 823 31.31 -8.08 5.19
N PHE A 824 30.55 -7.50 4.25
CA PHE A 824 29.12 -7.35 4.39
C PHE A 824 28.41 -8.66 4.06
N LEU A 825 27.80 -9.29 5.06
CA LEU A 825 26.97 -10.49 4.93
C LEU A 825 25.59 -10.16 4.37
N GLY A 826 25.03 -9.02 4.79
CA GLY A 826 23.69 -8.58 4.43
C GLY A 826 22.60 -9.09 5.37
N PHE A 827 21.36 -8.72 5.05
CA PHE A 827 20.14 -9.09 5.78
C PHE A 827 19.52 -10.37 5.22
N ASP A 828 18.77 -11.11 6.03
CA ASP A 828 18.03 -12.30 5.58
C ASP A 828 16.73 -11.91 4.85
N CYS A 829 16.09 -10.83 5.29
CA CYS A 829 14.88 -10.30 4.67
C CYS A 829 14.88 -8.76 4.64
N ILE A 830 14.44 -8.19 3.51
CA ILE A 830 14.13 -6.77 3.37
C ILE A 830 12.63 -6.65 3.12
N ILE A 831 11.93 -5.84 3.91
CA ILE A 831 10.48 -5.67 3.81
C ILE A 831 10.09 -4.23 4.10
N GLY A 832 9.09 -3.69 3.41
CA GLY A 832 8.66 -2.31 3.64
C GLY A 832 7.76 -1.72 2.56
N ASN A 833 7.49 -0.42 2.72
CA ASN A 833 6.75 0.40 1.77
C ASN A 833 7.58 1.65 1.40
N PRO A 834 8.44 1.56 0.36
CA PRO A 834 9.28 2.68 -0.06
C PRO A 834 8.49 3.92 -0.52
N PRO A 835 9.07 5.13 -0.48
CA PRO A 835 8.36 6.36 -0.82
C PRO A 835 7.98 6.50 -2.30
N TYR A 836 6.84 7.15 -2.57
CA TYR A 836 6.24 7.35 -3.90
C TYR A 836 6.54 8.77 -4.43
N ILE A 837 7.80 9.06 -4.74
CA ILE A 837 8.25 10.37 -5.20
C ILE A 837 8.91 10.28 -6.57
N GLN A 838 8.46 11.10 -7.51
CA GLN A 838 9.12 11.25 -8.81
C GLN A 838 10.48 11.94 -8.65
N LEU A 839 11.55 11.32 -9.14
CA LEU A 839 12.92 11.83 -9.04
C LEU A 839 13.05 13.24 -9.65
N GLN A 840 12.39 13.48 -10.78
CA GLN A 840 12.38 14.80 -11.43
C GLN A 840 11.90 15.94 -10.51
N SER A 841 10.95 15.66 -9.60
CA SER A 841 10.41 16.65 -8.67
C SER A 841 11.39 17.04 -7.53
N MET A 842 12.43 16.22 -7.31
CA MET A 842 13.40 16.42 -6.22
C MET A 842 14.54 17.39 -6.58
N GLY A 843 14.62 17.87 -7.83
CA GLY A 843 15.64 18.83 -8.27
C GLY A 843 17.07 18.35 -8.01
N LYS A 844 17.85 19.11 -7.23
CA LYS A 844 19.27 18.82 -6.94
C LYS A 844 19.48 17.49 -6.20
N SER A 845 18.52 17.06 -5.38
CA SER A 845 18.65 15.78 -4.65
C SER A 845 18.65 14.58 -5.60
N ALA A 846 17.93 14.66 -6.72
CA ALA A 846 17.96 13.63 -7.75
C ALA A 846 19.28 13.61 -8.54
N ASP A 847 19.97 14.74 -8.65
CA ASP A 847 21.32 14.80 -9.25
C ASP A 847 22.36 14.11 -8.33
N VAL A 848 22.16 14.19 -7.01
CA VAL A 848 23.01 13.47 -6.04
C VAL A 848 22.78 11.96 -6.13
N LEU A 849 21.52 11.52 -6.22
CA LEU A 849 21.16 10.11 -6.37
C LEU A 849 21.71 9.50 -7.66
N GLU A 850 21.71 10.25 -8.77
CA GLU A 850 22.32 9.81 -10.04
C GLU A 850 23.80 9.45 -9.88
N ARG A 851 24.53 10.25 -9.08
CA ARG A 851 25.96 10.03 -8.82
C ARG A 851 26.26 8.78 -7.98
N MET A 852 25.25 8.15 -7.37
CA MET A 852 25.40 6.90 -6.63
C MET A 852 25.55 5.68 -7.53
N GLY A 853 25.25 5.81 -8.84
CA GLY A 853 25.52 4.76 -9.82
C GLY A 853 24.53 3.59 -9.81
N TYR A 854 23.30 3.80 -9.31
CA TYR A 854 22.22 2.83 -9.40
C TYR A 854 21.90 2.49 -10.86
N VAL A 855 21.88 1.20 -11.19
CA VAL A 855 21.55 0.69 -12.54
C VAL A 855 20.09 1.00 -12.90
N THR A 856 19.22 1.04 -11.89
CA THR A 856 17.78 1.30 -12.03
C THR A 856 17.43 2.80 -12.09
N TYR A 857 18.42 3.70 -12.06
CA TYR A 857 18.16 5.14 -12.10
C TYR A 857 17.57 5.59 -13.44
N ALA A 858 16.37 6.16 -13.38
CA ALA A 858 15.77 6.90 -14.48
C ALA A 858 15.27 8.25 -13.98
N ARG A 859 15.72 9.36 -14.57
CA ARG A 859 15.36 10.72 -14.11
C ARG A 859 13.85 10.98 -14.04
N THR A 860 13.10 10.36 -14.96
CA THR A 860 11.63 10.44 -15.04
C THR A 860 10.91 9.39 -14.19
N GLY A 861 11.65 8.51 -13.52
CA GLY A 861 11.12 7.44 -12.68
C GLY A 861 10.88 7.87 -11.23
N ASP A 862 10.37 6.92 -10.47
CA ASP A 862 10.09 7.08 -9.04
C ASP A 862 11.25 6.55 -8.17
N ILE A 863 11.43 7.17 -7.01
CA ILE A 863 12.52 6.85 -6.07
C ILE A 863 12.47 5.41 -5.55
N TYR A 864 11.29 4.77 -5.49
CA TYR A 864 11.18 3.36 -5.06
C TYR A 864 11.96 2.40 -5.98
N CYS A 865 12.25 2.78 -7.23
CA CYS A 865 13.11 1.97 -8.12
C CYS A 865 14.51 1.79 -7.52
N LEU A 866 15.06 2.87 -6.93
CA LEU A 866 16.36 2.84 -6.26
C LEU A 866 16.31 2.02 -4.96
N PHE A 867 15.16 2.03 -4.26
CA PHE A 867 14.97 1.22 -3.06
C PHE A 867 14.92 -0.28 -3.37
N TYR A 868 14.36 -0.68 -4.52
CA TYR A 868 14.41 -2.08 -4.96
C TYR A 868 15.85 -2.55 -5.17
N GLU A 869 16.66 -1.76 -5.88
CA GLU A 869 18.08 -2.08 -6.09
C GLU A 869 18.86 -2.04 -4.76
N LEU A 870 18.65 -1.04 -3.92
CA LEU A 870 19.26 -0.97 -2.58
C LEU A 870 18.89 -2.21 -1.75
N GLY A 871 17.61 -2.57 -1.67
CA GLY A 871 17.15 -3.71 -0.89
C GLY A 871 17.78 -5.03 -1.35
N MET A 872 17.85 -5.27 -2.66
CA MET A 872 18.55 -6.42 -3.22
C MET A 872 20.05 -6.41 -2.90
N ASN A 873 20.69 -5.24 -2.93
CA ASN A 873 22.10 -5.10 -2.57
C ASN A 873 22.35 -5.34 -1.07
N LEU A 874 21.39 -5.00 -0.20
CA LEU A 874 21.45 -5.21 1.25
C LEU A 874 21.22 -6.67 1.67
N LEU A 875 20.57 -7.48 0.83
CA LEU A 875 20.30 -8.89 1.13
C LEU A 875 21.57 -9.76 1.11
N SER A 876 21.58 -10.75 2.00
CA SER A 876 22.46 -11.91 1.90
C SER A 876 22.08 -12.79 0.70
N PRO A 877 22.98 -13.65 0.18
CA PRO A 877 22.63 -14.61 -0.86
C PRO A 877 21.40 -15.44 -0.46
N ASN A 878 20.47 -15.68 -1.40
CA ASN A 878 19.19 -16.34 -1.18
C ASN A 878 18.19 -15.63 -0.25
N GLY A 879 18.52 -14.45 0.28
CA GLY A 879 17.59 -13.64 1.07
C GLY A 879 16.40 -13.09 0.26
N TYR A 880 15.35 -12.66 0.95
CA TYR A 880 14.08 -12.24 0.33
C TYR A 880 13.79 -10.75 0.49
N LEU A 881 13.33 -10.12 -0.59
CA LEU A 881 12.82 -8.75 -0.60
C LEU A 881 11.31 -8.78 -0.83
N CYS A 882 10.53 -8.07 -0.02
CA CYS A 882 9.09 -7.90 -0.21
C CYS A 882 8.69 -6.44 -0.07
N TYR A 883 8.31 -5.79 -1.18
CA TYR A 883 7.82 -4.40 -1.14
C TYR A 883 6.43 -4.26 -1.74
N ILE A 884 5.69 -3.28 -1.21
CA ILE A 884 4.52 -2.69 -1.85
C ILE A 884 4.93 -1.38 -2.51
N THR A 885 4.66 -1.23 -3.82
CA THR A 885 5.01 -0.03 -4.60
C THR A 885 3.93 0.31 -5.63
N SER A 886 4.09 1.38 -6.42
CA SER A 886 3.17 1.64 -7.52
C SER A 886 3.38 0.63 -8.64
N ASN A 887 2.32 0.11 -9.25
CA ASN A 887 2.42 -0.82 -10.38
C ASN A 887 2.97 -0.18 -11.68
N LYS A 888 3.13 1.14 -11.73
CA LYS A 888 3.51 1.89 -12.95
C LYS A 888 4.84 1.42 -13.56
N TRP A 889 5.84 1.07 -12.75
CA TRP A 889 7.14 0.60 -13.25
C TRP A 889 7.03 -0.67 -14.11
N MET A 890 5.96 -1.46 -13.95
CA MET A 890 5.72 -2.67 -14.73
C MET A 890 5.49 -2.35 -16.21
N ARG A 891 4.96 -1.16 -16.56
CA ARG A 891 4.56 -0.81 -17.94
C ARG A 891 5.19 0.49 -18.45
N ALA A 892 5.57 1.40 -17.56
CA ALA A 892 6.14 2.68 -17.94
C ALA A 892 7.58 2.55 -18.47
N GLY A 893 7.96 3.44 -19.39
CA GLY A 893 9.30 3.45 -19.98
C GLY A 893 10.42 3.68 -18.96
N TYR A 894 10.18 4.47 -17.90
CA TYR A 894 11.18 4.66 -16.84
C TYR A 894 11.49 3.37 -16.06
N GLY A 895 10.58 2.39 -16.08
CA GLY A 895 10.75 1.12 -15.36
C GLY A 895 11.53 0.06 -16.14
N GLU A 896 11.96 0.34 -17.38
CA GLU A 896 12.68 -0.62 -18.24
C GLU A 896 13.94 -1.17 -17.56
N ALA A 897 14.77 -0.29 -17.00
CA ALA A 897 15.98 -0.68 -16.28
C ALA A 897 15.68 -1.52 -15.02
N LEU A 898 14.58 -1.22 -14.33
CA LEU A 898 14.15 -1.99 -13.15
C LEU A 898 13.64 -3.40 -13.54
N ARG A 899 12.87 -3.52 -14.63
CA ARG A 899 12.43 -4.81 -15.16
C ARG A 899 13.60 -5.68 -15.60
N ASP A 900 14.57 -5.08 -16.30
CA ASP A 900 15.80 -5.76 -16.71
C ASP A 900 16.62 -6.21 -15.50
N TYR A 901 16.75 -5.35 -14.48
CA TYR A 901 17.42 -5.68 -13.23
C TYR A 901 16.77 -6.89 -12.54
N PHE A 902 15.44 -6.91 -12.41
CA PHE A 902 14.76 -8.06 -11.82
C PHE A 902 14.91 -9.33 -12.63
N ALA A 903 14.78 -9.23 -13.95
CA ALA A 903 14.86 -10.38 -14.85
C ALA A 903 16.25 -11.01 -14.89
N SER A 904 17.31 -10.20 -14.79
CA SER A 904 18.70 -10.62 -14.99
C SER A 904 19.50 -10.85 -13.70
N GLN A 905 19.16 -10.17 -12.59
CA GLN A 905 19.96 -10.19 -11.36
C GLN A 905 19.22 -10.75 -10.13
N THR A 906 17.92 -11.03 -10.25
CA THR A 906 17.09 -11.49 -9.13
C THR A 906 16.18 -12.65 -9.53
N ASN A 907 15.48 -13.22 -8.57
CA ASN A 907 14.47 -14.25 -8.81
C ASN A 907 13.10 -13.78 -8.29
N PRO A 908 12.26 -13.17 -9.12
CA PRO A 908 10.89 -12.81 -8.75
C PRO A 908 10.09 -14.07 -8.38
N ILE A 909 9.56 -14.11 -7.16
CA ILE A 909 8.82 -15.26 -6.63
C ILE A 909 7.32 -15.04 -6.79
N MET A 910 6.84 -13.86 -6.39
CA MET A 910 5.42 -13.54 -6.39
C MET A 910 5.20 -12.06 -6.73
N LEU A 911 4.21 -11.80 -7.59
CA LEU A 911 3.80 -10.46 -8.01
C LEU A 911 2.28 -10.33 -7.94
N ILE A 912 1.77 -9.42 -7.12
CA ILE A 912 0.35 -9.14 -6.98
C ILE A 912 0.08 -7.72 -7.50
N ASP A 913 -0.76 -7.58 -8.51
CA ASP A 913 -1.20 -6.26 -9.02
C ASP A 913 -2.66 -6.01 -8.58
N PHE A 914 -2.89 -4.91 -7.86
CA PHE A 914 -4.20 -4.57 -7.31
C PHE A 914 -5.12 -3.84 -8.31
N ALA A 915 -4.77 -3.77 -9.59
CA ALA A 915 -5.66 -3.55 -10.74
C ALA A 915 -6.83 -2.54 -10.59
N GLY A 916 -6.62 -1.40 -9.93
CA GLY A 916 -7.64 -0.35 -9.73
C GLY A 916 -8.36 -0.38 -8.36
N ILE A 917 -8.07 -1.36 -7.51
CA ILE A 917 -8.49 -1.39 -6.10
C ILE A 917 -7.71 -0.32 -5.33
N LYS A 918 -8.45 0.49 -4.56
CA LYS A 918 -7.87 1.51 -3.71
C LYS A 918 -7.36 0.88 -2.41
N ILE A 919 -6.06 0.58 -2.36
CA ILE A 919 -5.38 0.05 -1.16
C ILE A 919 -5.13 1.14 -0.12
N PHE A 920 -4.75 2.34 -0.56
CA PHE A 920 -4.43 3.45 0.32
C PHE A 920 -5.55 4.48 0.35
N ASP A 921 -6.12 4.77 1.51
CA ASP A 921 -7.20 5.76 1.63
C ASP A 921 -6.76 7.18 1.25
N ALA A 922 -5.51 7.54 1.57
CA ALA A 922 -5.00 8.90 1.45
C ALA A 922 -4.56 9.28 0.02
N ILE A 923 -4.27 8.31 -0.85
CA ILE A 923 -3.72 8.57 -2.19
C ILE A 923 -4.38 7.71 -3.26
N THR A 924 -4.52 8.26 -4.46
CA THR A 924 -4.98 7.51 -5.64
C THR A 924 -3.77 6.94 -6.38
N VAL A 925 -3.23 5.83 -5.87
CA VAL A 925 -2.13 5.08 -6.50
C VAL A 925 -2.54 3.63 -6.68
N GLU A 926 -2.37 3.13 -7.90
CA GLU A 926 -2.45 1.69 -8.17
C GLU A 926 -1.17 1.03 -7.67
N ALA A 927 -1.33 0.07 -6.77
CA ALA A 927 -0.23 -0.58 -6.07
C ALA A 927 -0.01 -2.01 -6.57
N ASN A 928 1.21 -2.51 -6.36
CA ASN A 928 1.56 -3.91 -6.48
C ASN A 928 2.37 -4.37 -5.26
N ILE A 929 2.39 -5.67 -4.98
CA ILE A 929 3.35 -6.31 -4.07
C ILE A 929 4.29 -7.17 -4.91
N LEU A 930 5.59 -7.00 -4.74
CA LEU A 930 6.61 -7.86 -5.32
C LEU A 930 7.43 -8.53 -4.20
N LEU A 931 7.40 -9.85 -4.17
CA LEU A 931 8.30 -10.70 -3.40
C LEU A 931 9.33 -11.30 -4.34
N SER A 932 10.60 -11.02 -4.12
CA SER A 932 11.71 -11.48 -4.97
C SER A 932 12.88 -11.95 -4.11
N GLN A 933 13.65 -12.91 -4.62
CA GLN A 933 14.79 -13.51 -3.93
C GLN A 933 16.10 -13.05 -4.58
N LYS A 934 17.16 -12.87 -3.77
CA LYS A 934 18.53 -12.64 -4.26
C LYS A 934 19.15 -13.94 -4.77
N ALA A 935 18.65 -14.41 -5.91
CA ALA A 935 19.08 -15.60 -6.62
C ALA A 935 18.91 -15.41 -8.13
N ALA A 936 19.41 -16.36 -8.92
CA ALA A 936 19.20 -16.35 -10.38
C ALA A 936 17.72 -16.59 -10.71
N ASN A 937 17.20 -15.86 -11.69
CA ASN A 937 15.81 -16.00 -12.14
C ASN A 937 15.55 -17.41 -12.69
N ILE A 938 14.52 -18.07 -12.16
CA ILE A 938 14.07 -19.38 -12.66
C ILE A 938 12.88 -19.28 -13.62
N PHE A 939 12.44 -18.05 -13.94
CA PHE A 939 11.33 -17.74 -14.85
C PHE A 939 10.01 -18.40 -14.44
N ASN A 940 9.73 -18.42 -13.13
CA ASN A 940 8.55 -19.09 -12.56
C ASN A 940 7.88 -18.20 -11.50
N THR A 941 7.49 -16.98 -11.89
CA THR A 941 6.89 -16.01 -10.98
C THR A 941 5.40 -16.30 -10.80
N GLN A 942 4.94 -16.46 -9.56
CA GLN A 942 3.51 -16.55 -9.24
C GLN A 942 2.88 -15.15 -9.32
N ALA A 943 2.14 -14.86 -10.38
CA ALA A 943 1.55 -13.56 -10.63
C ALA A 943 0.03 -13.59 -10.45
N CYS A 944 -0.54 -12.59 -9.79
CA CYS A 944 -1.98 -12.53 -9.54
C CYS A 944 -2.53 -11.11 -9.74
N LEU A 945 -3.75 -11.02 -10.29
CA LEU A 945 -4.45 -9.77 -10.55
C LEU A 945 -5.69 -9.69 -9.65
N VAL A 946 -5.69 -8.77 -8.69
CA VAL A 946 -6.81 -8.60 -7.75
C VAL A 946 -7.74 -7.52 -8.30
N GLN A 947 -8.93 -7.92 -8.76
CA GLN A 947 -9.90 -7.00 -9.40
C GLN A 947 -11.13 -6.71 -8.53
N ASP A 948 -11.39 -7.50 -7.49
CA ASP A 948 -12.49 -7.28 -6.56
C ASP A 948 -12.00 -7.02 -5.13
N ALA A 949 -12.79 -6.26 -4.36
CA ALA A 949 -12.45 -5.95 -2.97
C ALA A 949 -12.56 -7.19 -2.04
N ASN A 950 -13.23 -8.26 -2.49
CA ASN A 950 -13.45 -9.46 -1.68
C ASN A 950 -12.18 -10.31 -1.57
N GLY A 951 -11.32 -10.31 -2.59
CA GLY A 951 -10.01 -10.96 -2.57
C GLY A 951 -9.01 -10.37 -1.55
N LEU A 952 -9.32 -9.20 -0.95
CA LEU A 952 -8.47 -8.58 0.07
C LEU A 952 -8.57 -9.26 1.44
N ASN A 953 -9.72 -9.85 1.78
CA ASN A 953 -9.96 -10.37 3.14
C ASN A 953 -9.23 -11.69 3.41
N ASN A 954 -8.70 -12.38 2.39
CA ASN A 954 -7.86 -13.57 2.49
C ASN A 954 -6.85 -13.63 1.33
N LEU A 955 -5.94 -12.65 1.27
CA LEU A 955 -5.04 -12.48 0.12
C LEU A 955 -4.14 -13.70 -0.14
N SER A 956 -3.68 -14.42 0.89
CA SER A 956 -2.90 -15.66 0.71
C SER A 956 -3.68 -16.75 0.00
N ASP A 957 -4.93 -17.00 0.39
CA ASP A 957 -5.77 -18.03 -0.23
C ASP A 957 -6.12 -17.64 -1.67
N PHE A 958 -6.44 -16.36 -1.88
CA PHE A 958 -6.71 -15.82 -3.21
C PHE A 958 -5.52 -16.02 -4.14
N VAL A 959 -4.31 -15.66 -3.71
CA VAL A 959 -3.09 -15.85 -4.52
C VAL A 959 -2.84 -17.33 -4.80
N GLN A 960 -3.02 -18.21 -3.82
CA GLN A 960 -2.85 -19.65 -4.03
C GLN A 960 -3.82 -20.20 -5.08
N GLN A 961 -5.06 -19.70 -5.11
CA GLN A 961 -6.12 -20.18 -6.01
C GLN A 961 -6.07 -19.55 -7.41
N GLU A 962 -5.77 -18.24 -7.50
CA GLU A 962 -5.94 -17.44 -8.70
C GLU A 962 -4.61 -17.00 -9.35
N HIS A 963 -3.46 -17.45 -8.83
CA HIS A 963 -2.19 -17.14 -9.49
C HIS A 963 -2.05 -17.81 -10.86
N THR A 964 -1.33 -17.13 -11.75
CA THR A 964 -0.79 -17.68 -12.98
C THR A 964 0.72 -17.61 -12.94
N ILE A 965 1.39 -18.53 -13.64
CA ILE A 965 2.85 -18.50 -13.76
C ILE A 965 3.24 -17.54 -14.87
N CYS A 966 4.19 -16.64 -14.58
CA CYS A 966 4.75 -15.69 -15.53
C CYS A 966 6.27 -15.79 -15.57
N ASP A 967 6.84 -15.79 -16.78
CA ASP A 967 8.29 -15.94 -16.99
C ASP A 967 9.06 -14.66 -16.64
N PHE A 968 8.53 -13.49 -17.02
CA PHE A 968 9.17 -12.17 -16.85
C PHE A 968 10.67 -12.16 -17.20
N SER A 969 10.98 -12.52 -18.44
CA SER A 969 12.33 -12.83 -18.90
C SER A 969 13.20 -11.64 -19.33
N GLY A 970 12.72 -10.40 -19.24
CA GLY A 970 13.48 -9.24 -19.70
C GLY A 970 12.86 -7.88 -19.37
N SER A 971 13.29 -6.86 -20.12
CA SER A 971 12.94 -5.45 -19.92
C SER A 971 11.58 -5.02 -20.51
N ASP A 972 10.91 -5.93 -21.25
CA ASP A 972 9.57 -5.71 -21.79
C ASP A 972 8.55 -5.41 -20.68
N SER A 973 7.40 -4.84 -21.04
CA SER A 973 6.33 -4.55 -20.08
C SER A 973 5.86 -5.84 -19.38
N TRP A 974 5.86 -5.82 -18.04
CA TRP A 974 5.37 -6.91 -17.20
C TRP A 974 3.85 -6.80 -17.11
N VAL A 975 3.17 -7.82 -17.63
CA VAL A 975 1.71 -7.91 -17.69
C VAL A 975 1.32 -9.28 -17.18
N ILE A 976 0.36 -9.32 -16.26
CA ILE A 976 -0.18 -10.57 -15.71
C ILE A 976 -1.29 -11.03 -16.65
N LEU A 977 -1.06 -12.18 -17.30
CA LEU A 977 -1.94 -12.75 -18.30
C LEU A 977 -2.33 -14.17 -17.91
N SER A 978 -3.59 -14.53 -18.11
CA SER A 978 -4.05 -15.92 -17.93
C SER A 978 -3.34 -16.90 -18.89
N PRO A 979 -3.36 -18.22 -18.64
CA PRO A 979 -2.69 -19.19 -19.51
C PRO A 979 -3.11 -19.10 -20.99
N ILE A 980 -4.39 -18.85 -21.25
CA ILE A 980 -4.90 -18.67 -22.62
C ILE A 980 -4.38 -17.38 -23.26
N GLU A 981 -4.33 -16.29 -22.51
CA GLU A 981 -3.77 -15.01 -22.97
C GLU A 981 -2.28 -15.09 -23.24
N GLN A 982 -1.51 -15.79 -22.39
CA GLN A 982 -0.08 -16.03 -22.62
C GLN A 982 0.14 -16.86 -23.90
N SER A 983 -0.70 -17.86 -24.15
CA SER A 983 -0.65 -18.64 -25.40
C SER A 983 -0.90 -17.75 -26.62
N ILE A 984 -1.93 -16.91 -26.58
CA ILE A 984 -2.24 -15.95 -27.66
C ILE A 984 -1.08 -14.98 -27.88
N ARG A 985 -0.54 -14.39 -26.81
CA ARG A 985 0.60 -13.46 -26.89
C ARG A 985 1.80 -14.10 -27.56
N ARG A 986 2.20 -15.30 -27.12
CA ARG A 986 3.35 -16.03 -27.69
C ARG A 986 3.16 -16.32 -29.18
N LYS A 987 1.95 -16.70 -29.61
CA LYS A 987 1.65 -16.94 -31.03
C LYS A 987 1.74 -15.66 -31.86
N ILE A 988 1.21 -14.56 -31.34
CA ILE A 988 1.28 -13.25 -31.99
C ILE A 988 2.75 -12.80 -32.13
N GLU A 989 3.53 -12.86 -31.05
CA GLU A 989 4.93 -12.39 -31.02
C GLU A 989 5.89 -13.31 -31.79
N SER A 990 5.67 -14.63 -31.80
CA SER A 990 6.54 -15.58 -32.51
C SER A 990 6.39 -15.55 -34.03
N ILE A 991 5.21 -15.16 -34.53
CA ILE A 991 4.90 -15.12 -35.96
C ILE A 991 5.03 -13.70 -36.52
N GLY A 992 4.68 -12.69 -35.72
CA GLY A 992 4.66 -11.30 -36.16
C GLY A 992 6.04 -10.64 -36.15
N THR A 993 6.25 -9.71 -37.07
CA THR A 993 7.41 -8.81 -37.10
C THR A 993 6.95 -7.41 -36.65
N PRO A 994 7.62 -6.76 -35.68
CA PRO A 994 7.26 -5.42 -35.24
C PRO A 994 7.16 -4.42 -36.40
N LEU A 995 6.11 -3.60 -36.43
CA LEU A 995 5.87 -2.64 -37.52
C LEU A 995 7.00 -1.62 -37.74
N LYS A 996 7.84 -1.32 -36.74
CA LYS A 996 9.06 -0.51 -36.91
C LYS A 996 10.08 -1.13 -37.88
N ASP A 997 10.04 -2.45 -38.05
CA ASP A 997 10.95 -3.22 -38.90
C ASP A 997 10.32 -3.52 -40.28
N TRP A 998 9.09 -3.04 -40.52
CA TRP A 998 8.44 -3.07 -41.83
C TRP A 998 8.90 -1.90 -42.71
N ASN A 999 8.76 -2.06 -44.04
CA ASN A 999 8.98 -0.98 -45.00
C ASN A 999 7.80 0.01 -45.03
N ILE A 1000 7.58 0.69 -43.91
CA ILE A 1000 6.55 1.71 -43.70
C ILE A 1000 7.13 2.94 -42.99
N ASN A 1001 6.40 4.05 -43.04
CA ASN A 1001 6.68 5.23 -42.26
C ASN A 1001 5.44 5.68 -41.50
N ILE A 1002 5.59 6.03 -40.22
CA ILE A 1002 4.51 6.53 -39.36
C ILE A 1002 4.76 8.01 -39.06
N TYR A 1003 3.77 8.85 -39.34
CA TYR A 1003 3.85 10.29 -39.12
C TYR A 1003 2.65 10.83 -38.36
N ARG A 1004 2.86 11.86 -37.53
CA ARG A 1004 1.78 12.55 -36.81
C ARG A 1004 1.03 13.50 -37.75
N GLY A 1005 -0.27 13.69 -37.55
CA GLY A 1005 -1.02 14.75 -38.23
C GLY A 1005 -0.51 16.18 -37.94
N VAL A 1006 -0.97 17.13 -38.75
CA VAL A 1006 -0.52 18.54 -38.74
C VAL A 1006 -0.93 19.24 -37.45
N LEU A 1007 0.01 20.00 -36.88
CA LEU A 1007 -0.21 20.83 -35.70
C LEU A 1007 -0.53 22.27 -36.12
N THR A 1008 -1.77 22.69 -35.89
CA THR A 1008 -2.23 24.04 -36.26
C THR A 1008 -1.87 25.10 -35.22
N GLY A 1009 -1.64 24.72 -33.95
CA GLY A 1009 -1.46 25.64 -32.83
C GLY A 1009 -2.73 26.44 -32.43
N TYR A 1010 -3.71 26.56 -33.32
CA TYR A 1010 -5.02 27.18 -33.05
C TYR A 1010 -6.05 26.75 -34.10
N ASN A 1011 -6.79 25.67 -33.84
CA ASN A 1011 -7.67 25.05 -34.85
C ASN A 1011 -8.71 26.03 -35.44
N ASP A 1012 -9.29 26.92 -34.63
CA ASP A 1012 -10.37 27.81 -35.06
C ASP A 1012 -9.97 28.82 -36.15
N ALA A 1013 -8.67 29.11 -36.29
CA ALA A 1013 -8.16 30.00 -37.33
C ALA A 1013 -7.83 29.25 -38.63
N PHE A 1014 -7.25 28.05 -38.53
CA PHE A 1014 -6.68 27.33 -39.68
C PHE A 1014 -7.54 26.18 -40.19
N ILE A 1015 -8.53 25.73 -39.43
CA ILE A 1015 -9.54 24.79 -39.89
C ILE A 1015 -10.83 25.57 -40.15
N ILE A 1016 -11.36 25.48 -41.37
CA ILE A 1016 -12.55 26.21 -41.83
C ILE A 1016 -13.58 25.23 -42.39
N SER A 1017 -14.85 25.65 -42.39
CA SER A 1017 -15.91 24.89 -43.05
C SER A 1017 -15.91 25.11 -44.56
N THR A 1018 -16.62 24.27 -45.31
CA THR A 1018 -16.83 24.45 -46.76
C THR A 1018 -17.43 25.82 -47.06
N GLU A 1019 -18.40 26.29 -46.28
CA GLU A 1019 -19.04 27.60 -46.48
C GLU A 1019 -18.01 28.74 -46.35
N LYS A 1020 -17.16 28.68 -45.32
CA LYS A 1020 -16.11 29.69 -45.12
C LYS A 1020 -15.02 29.61 -46.20
N ARG A 1021 -14.68 28.41 -46.67
CA ARG A 1021 -13.76 28.24 -47.82
C ARG A 1021 -14.32 28.93 -49.05
N ASP A 1022 -15.58 28.67 -49.37
CA ASP A 1022 -16.22 29.23 -50.56
C ASP A 1022 -16.34 30.76 -50.45
N GLU A 1023 -16.60 31.29 -49.25
CA GLU A 1023 -16.55 32.73 -48.97
C GLU A 1023 -15.14 33.33 -49.21
N ILE A 1024 -14.08 32.69 -48.71
CA ILE A 1024 -12.69 33.15 -48.93
C ILE A 1024 -12.36 33.14 -50.44
N LEU A 1025 -12.75 32.10 -51.17
CA LEU A 1025 -12.52 31.99 -52.62
C LEU A 1025 -13.31 33.02 -53.43
N ALA A 1026 -14.53 33.34 -52.99
CA ALA A 1026 -15.35 34.39 -53.60
C ALA A 1026 -14.74 35.79 -53.40
N ASN A 1027 -14.08 36.01 -52.25
CA ASN A 1027 -13.43 37.28 -51.89
C ASN A 1027 -12.02 37.46 -52.46
N CYS A 1028 -11.47 36.48 -53.19
CA CYS A 1028 -10.21 36.63 -53.92
C CYS A 1028 -10.32 37.71 -55.01
N GLN A 1029 -9.32 38.58 -55.11
CA GLN A 1029 -9.33 39.76 -55.98
C GLN A 1029 -9.02 39.44 -57.45
N THR A 1030 -8.30 38.35 -57.70
CA THR A 1030 -7.89 37.90 -59.04
C THR A 1030 -8.10 36.39 -59.20
N GLU A 1031 -8.23 35.92 -60.44
CA GLU A 1031 -8.34 34.48 -60.70
C GLU A 1031 -7.03 33.74 -60.36
N ASP A 1032 -5.88 34.39 -60.52
CA ASP A 1032 -4.58 33.87 -60.07
C ASP A 1032 -4.56 33.65 -58.55
N GLU A 1033 -5.04 34.63 -57.76
CA GLU A 1033 -5.23 34.48 -56.31
C GLU A 1033 -6.18 33.35 -55.97
N ARG A 1034 -7.32 33.26 -56.66
CA ARG A 1034 -8.31 32.22 -56.41
C ARG A 1034 -7.72 30.83 -56.63
N GLN A 1035 -6.96 30.62 -57.71
CA GLN A 1035 -6.34 29.34 -58.03
C GLN A 1035 -5.32 28.93 -56.96
N LYS A 1036 -4.34 29.80 -56.63
CA LYS A 1036 -3.35 29.48 -55.59
C LYS A 1036 -3.95 29.35 -54.20
N THR A 1037 -4.99 30.13 -53.87
CA THR A 1037 -5.73 30.01 -52.60
C THR A 1037 -6.47 28.68 -52.52
N ALA A 1038 -7.12 28.25 -53.60
CA ALA A 1038 -7.79 26.96 -53.66
C ALA A 1038 -6.80 25.79 -53.48
N GLU A 1039 -5.60 25.88 -54.05
CA GLU A 1039 -4.52 24.89 -53.87
C GLU A 1039 -3.96 24.87 -52.45
N LEU A 1040 -3.91 26.04 -51.77
CA LEU A 1040 -3.42 26.15 -50.40
C LEU A 1040 -4.41 25.60 -49.36
N ILE A 1041 -5.71 25.59 -49.68
CA ILE A 1041 -6.78 25.09 -48.80
C ILE A 1041 -7.04 23.61 -49.07
N ARG A 1042 -6.60 22.73 -48.16
CA ARG A 1042 -6.65 21.27 -48.32
C ARG A 1042 -7.74 20.63 -47.46
N PRO A 1043 -8.44 19.58 -47.91
CA PRO A 1043 -9.45 18.94 -47.08
C PRO A 1043 -8.80 18.23 -45.88
N ILE A 1044 -9.44 18.30 -44.70
CA ILE A 1044 -8.86 17.78 -43.45
C ILE A 1044 -9.81 16.81 -42.74
N LEU A 1045 -9.23 15.75 -42.15
CA LEU A 1045 -9.88 14.84 -41.21
C LEU A 1045 -9.34 15.05 -39.79
N ARG A 1046 -10.23 14.92 -38.81
CA ARG A 1046 -9.94 14.96 -37.37
C ARG A 1046 -10.12 13.57 -36.77
N GLY A 1047 -9.62 13.36 -35.55
CA GLY A 1047 -9.73 12.06 -34.87
C GLY A 1047 -11.15 11.48 -34.80
N ARG A 1048 -12.18 12.32 -34.61
CA ARG A 1048 -13.59 11.88 -34.57
C ARG A 1048 -14.17 11.47 -35.93
N ASP A 1049 -13.54 11.93 -37.01
CA ASP A 1049 -13.95 11.68 -38.40
C ASP A 1049 -13.45 10.30 -38.87
N VAL A 1050 -12.46 9.70 -38.19
CA VAL A 1050 -11.90 8.37 -38.51
C VAL A 1050 -12.68 7.25 -37.83
N LYS A 1051 -13.08 6.23 -38.60
CA LYS A 1051 -13.84 5.04 -38.19
C LYS A 1051 -13.11 3.75 -38.58
N ARG A 1052 -13.62 2.61 -38.12
CA ARG A 1052 -13.08 1.30 -38.50
C ARG A 1052 -13.32 1.09 -40.00
N TYR A 1053 -12.24 0.84 -40.75
CA TYR A 1053 -12.18 0.69 -42.21
C TYR A 1053 -12.61 1.90 -43.06
N GLY A 1054 -12.90 3.07 -42.47
CA GLY A 1054 -13.40 4.21 -43.23
C GLY A 1054 -13.40 5.52 -42.45
N TYR A 1055 -13.90 6.58 -43.07
CA TYR A 1055 -13.98 7.91 -42.45
C TYR A 1055 -15.20 8.68 -42.96
N ASP A 1056 -15.68 9.59 -42.12
CA ASP A 1056 -16.81 10.49 -42.40
C ASP A 1056 -16.29 11.92 -42.49
N TRP A 1057 -16.01 12.40 -43.70
CA TRP A 1057 -15.49 13.76 -43.89
C TRP A 1057 -16.57 14.81 -43.55
N ALA A 1058 -16.25 15.69 -42.60
CA ALA A 1058 -17.18 16.66 -42.03
C ALA A 1058 -17.31 17.97 -42.84
N GLY A 1059 -16.89 18.01 -44.10
CA GLY A 1059 -16.88 19.26 -44.89
C GLY A 1059 -15.89 20.30 -44.38
N LEU A 1060 -14.75 19.87 -43.83
CA LEU A 1060 -13.75 20.76 -43.24
C LEU A 1060 -12.46 20.81 -44.05
N TRP A 1061 -11.81 21.96 -43.98
CA TRP A 1061 -10.63 22.31 -44.75
C TRP A 1061 -9.55 22.94 -43.87
N LEU A 1062 -8.29 22.70 -44.19
CA LEU A 1062 -7.10 23.28 -43.60
C LEU A 1062 -6.56 24.40 -44.50
N ILE A 1063 -6.41 25.59 -43.96
CA ILE A 1063 -5.59 26.65 -44.53
C ILE A 1063 -4.13 26.29 -44.28
N ASN A 1064 -3.47 25.69 -45.28
CA ASN A 1064 -2.12 25.14 -45.12
C ASN A 1064 -1.02 26.19 -45.40
N THR A 1065 -0.95 27.25 -44.59
CA THR A 1065 0.14 28.24 -44.63
C THR A 1065 1.47 27.66 -44.14
N HIS A 1066 2.01 26.67 -44.88
CA HIS A 1066 3.16 25.89 -44.48
C HIS A 1066 4.45 26.72 -44.35
N ASN A 1067 5.33 26.32 -43.43
CA ASN A 1067 6.60 27.00 -43.16
C ASN A 1067 7.75 26.55 -44.08
N GLY A 1068 7.43 26.30 -45.35
CA GLY A 1068 8.37 25.79 -46.35
C GLY A 1068 8.75 24.32 -46.14
N LEU A 1069 9.40 23.72 -47.14
CA LEU A 1069 10.02 22.40 -47.07
C LEU A 1069 11.50 22.56 -47.38
N LYS A 1070 12.31 22.79 -46.34
CA LYS A 1070 13.74 23.11 -46.46
C LYS A 1070 14.50 22.12 -47.34
N ASN A 1071 14.18 20.83 -47.22
CA ASN A 1071 14.83 19.75 -47.98
C ASN A 1071 14.47 19.72 -49.47
N LYS A 1072 13.45 20.48 -49.90
CA LYS A 1072 12.98 20.57 -51.30
C LYS A 1072 13.08 21.99 -51.87
N GLY A 1073 13.71 22.92 -51.14
CA GLY A 1073 13.85 24.32 -51.57
C GLY A 1073 12.54 25.11 -51.61
N ILE A 1074 11.44 24.57 -51.06
CA ILE A 1074 10.14 25.25 -51.02
C ILE A 1074 10.16 26.28 -49.91
N LYS A 1075 9.92 27.55 -50.25
CA LYS A 1075 9.90 28.67 -49.30
C LYS A 1075 8.63 28.66 -48.43
N PRO A 1076 8.67 29.26 -47.22
CA PRO A 1076 7.47 29.54 -46.44
C PRO A 1076 6.45 30.34 -47.23
N VAL A 1077 5.17 30.07 -46.96
CA VAL A 1077 4.06 30.83 -47.56
C VAL A 1077 4.15 32.28 -47.07
N ASN A 1078 4.27 33.21 -48.00
CA ASN A 1078 4.13 34.64 -47.73
C ASN A 1078 2.64 35.00 -47.78
N ILE A 1079 2.06 35.32 -46.62
CA ILE A 1079 0.62 35.56 -46.48
C ILE A 1079 0.13 36.77 -47.32
N ASN A 1080 1.02 37.71 -47.63
CA ASN A 1080 0.68 38.89 -48.43
C ASN A 1080 0.33 38.52 -49.89
N ASP A 1081 0.73 37.34 -50.35
CA ASP A 1081 0.36 36.83 -51.67
C ASP A 1081 -1.09 36.29 -51.70
N TYR A 1082 -1.77 36.21 -50.55
CA TYR A 1082 -3.11 35.64 -50.34
C TYR A 1082 -4.01 36.60 -49.53
N PRO A 1083 -4.36 37.79 -50.06
CA PRO A 1083 -5.08 38.80 -49.31
C PRO A 1083 -6.43 38.32 -48.73
N ALA A 1084 -7.18 37.45 -49.42
CA ALA A 1084 -8.43 36.90 -48.89
C ALA A 1084 -8.23 36.00 -47.65
N ILE A 1085 -7.17 35.19 -47.61
CA ILE A 1085 -6.81 34.39 -46.43
C ILE A 1085 -6.29 35.29 -45.32
N LYS A 1086 -5.47 36.29 -45.67
CA LYS A 1086 -4.93 37.26 -44.71
C LYS A 1086 -6.04 38.00 -43.99
N GLU A 1087 -7.08 38.43 -44.71
CA GLU A 1087 -8.26 39.09 -44.16
C GLU A 1087 -8.96 38.21 -43.10
N TRP A 1088 -9.18 36.93 -43.40
CA TRP A 1088 -9.73 35.98 -42.42
C TRP A 1088 -8.82 35.83 -41.19
N LEU A 1089 -7.52 35.65 -41.40
CA LEU A 1089 -6.57 35.47 -40.30
C LEU A 1089 -6.41 36.74 -39.46
N ASP A 1090 -6.56 37.93 -40.04
CA ASP A 1090 -6.42 39.21 -39.35
C ASP A 1090 -7.66 39.61 -38.56
N ASN A 1091 -8.84 39.42 -39.14
CA ASN A 1091 -10.10 39.96 -38.59
C ASN A 1091 -11.00 38.90 -37.96
N GLY A 1092 -10.84 37.63 -38.33
CA GLY A 1092 -11.58 36.51 -37.76
C GLY A 1092 -13.08 36.50 -38.08
N GLY A 1093 -13.86 35.86 -37.21
CA GLY A 1093 -15.29 35.63 -37.40
C GLY A 1093 -15.78 34.37 -36.67
N ILE A 1094 -16.92 33.82 -37.08
CA ILE A 1094 -17.44 32.57 -36.51
C ILE A 1094 -16.63 31.40 -37.07
N ALA A 1095 -15.90 30.71 -36.19
CA ALA A 1095 -15.10 29.54 -36.54
C ALA A 1095 -15.99 28.29 -36.71
N TYR A 1096 -15.43 27.25 -37.33
CA TYR A 1096 -16.14 25.96 -37.53
C TYR A 1096 -16.58 25.30 -36.22
N SER A 1097 -15.98 25.65 -35.08
CA SER A 1097 -16.36 25.18 -33.75
C SER A 1097 -17.58 25.91 -33.17
N GLY A 1098 -18.12 26.90 -33.88
CA GLY A 1098 -19.19 27.80 -33.41
C GLY A 1098 -18.68 28.93 -32.51
N LYS A 1099 -17.38 29.00 -32.22
CA LYS A 1099 -16.79 30.05 -31.37
C LYS A 1099 -16.37 31.26 -32.20
N MET A 1100 -16.37 32.43 -31.54
CA MET A 1100 -15.83 33.65 -32.13
C MET A 1100 -14.30 33.62 -32.15
N TYR A 1101 -13.72 33.56 -33.34
CA TYR A 1101 -12.28 33.78 -33.60
C TYR A 1101 -12.02 35.28 -33.78
N LYS A 1102 -11.09 35.84 -32.99
CA LYS A 1102 -10.78 37.28 -32.92
C LYS A 1102 -9.54 37.67 -33.73
N GLY A 1103 -9.26 36.95 -34.82
CA GLY A 1103 -8.23 37.31 -35.78
C GLY A 1103 -6.79 37.28 -35.24
N PHE A 1104 -5.96 38.22 -35.71
CA PHE A 1104 -4.50 38.18 -35.55
C PHE A 1104 -4.04 38.06 -34.09
N SER A 1105 -4.75 38.76 -33.19
CA SER A 1105 -4.46 38.81 -31.74
C SER A 1105 -4.44 37.45 -31.03
N GLN A 1106 -5.03 36.42 -31.63
CA GLN A 1106 -5.03 35.06 -31.10
C GLN A 1106 -3.93 34.20 -31.72
N ILE A 1107 -3.69 34.33 -33.03
CA ILE A 1107 -2.66 33.55 -33.72
C ILE A 1107 -1.23 34.04 -33.40
N GLU A 1108 -1.04 35.33 -33.07
CA GLU A 1108 0.26 35.86 -32.64
C GLU A 1108 0.76 35.25 -31.33
N LYS A 1109 -0.15 34.76 -30.47
CA LYS A 1109 0.16 34.17 -29.15
C LYS A 1109 0.51 32.69 -29.21
N ARG A 1110 0.41 32.06 -30.39
CA ARG A 1110 0.70 30.63 -30.57
C ARG A 1110 2.17 30.34 -30.30
N SER A 1111 2.41 29.38 -29.41
CA SER A 1111 3.74 28.80 -29.18
C SER A 1111 4.19 27.96 -30.37
N ASP A 1112 3.28 27.20 -30.97
CA ASP A 1112 3.52 26.37 -32.15
C ASP A 1112 3.23 27.12 -33.45
N ARG A 1113 4.24 27.80 -34.02
CA ARG A 1113 4.17 28.57 -35.29
C ARG A 1113 5.42 28.38 -36.16
N GLY A 1114 5.32 28.82 -37.41
CA GLY A 1114 6.45 28.89 -38.34
C GLY A 1114 7.26 30.17 -38.21
N ASP A 1115 7.84 30.62 -39.32
CA ASP A 1115 8.70 31.81 -39.39
C ASP A 1115 7.90 33.10 -39.12
N THR A 1116 6.59 33.09 -39.39
CA THR A 1116 5.65 34.16 -39.02
C THR A 1116 4.45 33.61 -38.23
N PRO A 1117 3.70 34.46 -37.50
CA PRO A 1117 2.44 34.07 -36.85
C PRO A 1117 1.40 33.44 -37.78
N TYR A 1118 1.44 33.77 -39.07
CA TYR A 1118 0.54 33.21 -40.07
C TYR A 1118 0.94 31.81 -40.49
N ASN A 1119 2.19 31.40 -40.30
CA ASN A 1119 2.67 30.09 -40.73
C ASN A 1119 2.35 29.00 -39.70
N LEU A 1120 1.94 27.84 -40.21
CA LEU A 1120 1.87 26.60 -39.42
C LEU A 1120 3.28 26.15 -39.01
N ARG A 1121 3.37 25.31 -37.97
CA ARG A 1121 4.64 24.67 -37.61
C ARG A 1121 5.14 23.84 -38.80
N ASN A 1122 6.47 23.80 -38.99
CA ASN A 1122 7.06 23.02 -40.08
C ASN A 1122 6.65 21.53 -40.02
N CYS A 1123 6.24 20.98 -41.18
CA CYS A 1123 5.85 19.59 -41.36
C CYS A 1123 6.58 19.03 -42.58
N ALA A 1124 7.68 18.29 -42.34
CA ALA A 1124 8.58 17.84 -43.40
C ALA A 1124 7.97 16.81 -44.37
N TYR A 1125 6.90 16.14 -43.96
CA TYR A 1125 6.20 15.07 -44.68
C TYR A 1125 4.83 15.52 -45.20
N MET A 1126 4.64 16.82 -45.47
CA MET A 1126 3.35 17.38 -45.94
C MET A 1126 2.83 16.74 -47.23
N GLU A 1127 3.74 16.26 -48.09
CA GLU A 1127 3.39 15.56 -49.33
C GLU A 1127 2.95 14.11 -49.10
N ASP A 1128 3.34 13.48 -47.98
CA ASP A 1128 2.93 12.12 -47.64
C ASP A 1128 1.42 12.03 -47.33
N PHE A 1129 0.77 13.14 -46.96
CA PHE A 1129 -0.69 13.21 -46.88
C PHE A 1129 -1.38 13.03 -48.24
N SER A 1130 -0.67 13.13 -49.35
CA SER A 1130 -1.23 12.86 -50.69
C SER A 1130 -0.96 11.43 -51.18
N LYS A 1131 -0.22 10.62 -50.41
CA LYS A 1131 -0.02 9.20 -50.73
C LYS A 1131 -1.19 8.37 -50.21
N PRO A 1132 -1.46 7.19 -50.80
CA PRO A 1132 -2.27 6.17 -50.15
C PRO A 1132 -1.71 5.87 -48.77
N LYS A 1133 -2.57 5.89 -47.74
CA LYS A 1133 -2.15 5.81 -46.34
C LYS A 1133 -3.21 5.20 -45.45
N ILE A 1134 -2.76 4.53 -44.39
CA ILE A 1134 -3.63 4.17 -43.26
C ILE A 1134 -3.66 5.34 -42.28
N VAL A 1135 -4.83 5.65 -41.72
CA VAL A 1135 -5.02 6.71 -40.74
C VAL A 1135 -5.76 6.18 -39.51
N TRP A 1136 -5.41 6.68 -38.33
CA TRP A 1136 -6.08 6.34 -37.07
C TRP A 1136 -6.08 7.51 -36.09
N LYS A 1137 -7.06 7.50 -35.19
CA LYS A 1137 -7.19 8.47 -34.10
C LYS A 1137 -6.29 8.11 -32.92
N ILE A 1138 -5.76 9.13 -32.23
CA ILE A 1138 -4.90 8.94 -31.06
C ILE A 1138 -5.72 8.58 -29.82
N ILE A 1139 -6.92 9.13 -29.65
CA ILE A 1139 -7.75 8.89 -28.45
C ILE A 1139 -9.09 8.31 -28.89
N GLY A 1140 -9.51 7.23 -28.24
CA GLY A 1140 -10.90 6.83 -28.22
C GLY A 1140 -11.14 5.48 -27.55
N ASN A 1141 -12.43 5.16 -27.44
CA ASN A 1141 -12.94 3.93 -26.83
C ASN A 1141 -12.46 2.64 -27.50
N GLN A 1142 -12.15 2.68 -28.80
CA GLN A 1142 -11.65 1.55 -29.60
C GLN A 1142 -10.66 2.04 -30.65
N MET A 1143 -9.72 1.16 -31.02
CA MET A 1143 -8.85 1.37 -32.17
C MET A 1143 -9.65 1.32 -33.47
N ALA A 1144 -9.33 2.23 -34.37
CA ALA A 1144 -10.00 2.35 -35.66
C ALA A 1144 -8.99 2.80 -36.71
N PHE A 1145 -8.71 1.91 -37.66
CA PHE A 1145 -7.82 2.19 -38.79
C PHE A 1145 -8.64 2.30 -40.06
N ALA A 1146 -8.39 3.35 -40.83
CA ALA A 1146 -9.03 3.60 -42.12
C ALA A 1146 -7.99 3.75 -43.22
N TYR A 1147 -8.38 3.45 -44.45
CA TYR A 1147 -7.53 3.62 -45.63
C TYR A 1147 -7.96 4.84 -46.42
N ASP A 1148 -7.03 5.77 -46.64
CA ASP A 1148 -7.29 7.03 -47.34
C ASP A 1148 -6.49 7.13 -48.65
N THR A 1149 -7.22 7.28 -49.75
CA THR A 1149 -6.71 7.53 -51.11
C THR A 1149 -7.07 8.93 -51.63
N ASN A 1150 -7.79 9.74 -50.84
CA ASN A 1150 -8.44 10.98 -51.30
C ASN A 1150 -7.70 12.25 -50.83
N ASN A 1151 -6.37 12.16 -50.64
CA ASN A 1151 -5.48 13.28 -50.32
C ASN A 1151 -5.84 14.10 -49.06
N TYR A 1152 -6.59 13.52 -48.11
CA TYR A 1152 -6.94 14.21 -46.87
C TYR A 1152 -5.70 14.46 -46.00
N VAL A 1153 -5.61 15.67 -45.47
CA VAL A 1153 -4.67 16.01 -44.40
C VAL A 1153 -5.27 15.59 -43.07
N MET A 1154 -4.44 15.16 -42.12
CA MET A 1154 -4.92 14.83 -40.77
C MET A 1154 -4.51 15.91 -39.78
N ASN A 1155 -5.35 16.21 -38.79
CA ASN A 1155 -4.93 17.03 -37.66
C ASN A 1155 -4.09 16.23 -36.65
N ASN A 1156 -3.45 16.91 -35.71
CA ASN A 1156 -2.57 16.32 -34.69
C ASN A 1156 -3.24 15.31 -33.73
N ALA A 1157 -4.55 15.09 -33.84
CA ALA A 1157 -5.30 14.07 -33.13
C ALA A 1157 -5.28 12.70 -33.85
N CYS A 1158 -4.59 12.61 -35.00
CA CYS A 1158 -4.41 11.38 -35.76
C CYS A 1158 -2.93 11.15 -36.10
N TYR A 1159 -2.63 9.93 -36.51
CA TYR A 1159 -1.40 9.55 -37.20
C TYR A 1159 -1.72 8.99 -38.59
N ILE A 1160 -0.72 8.98 -39.47
CA ILE A 1160 -0.75 8.35 -40.78
C ILE A 1160 0.37 7.32 -40.90
N MET A 1161 0.13 6.29 -41.71
CA MET A 1161 1.12 5.28 -42.10
C MET A 1161 1.15 5.16 -43.62
N THR A 1162 2.33 5.35 -44.21
CA THR A 1162 2.60 5.17 -45.65
C THR A 1162 3.59 4.03 -45.86
N GLY A 1163 3.54 3.35 -47.00
CA GLY A 1163 4.45 2.25 -47.31
C GLY A 1163 3.83 1.20 -48.21
N ASN A 1164 4.39 -0.01 -48.19
CA ASN A 1164 3.92 -1.13 -49.00
C ASN A 1164 2.87 -1.97 -48.25
N HIS A 1165 2.05 -2.72 -49.00
CA HIS A 1165 1.07 -3.69 -48.47
C HIS A 1165 0.08 -3.14 -47.43
N LEU A 1166 -0.26 -1.85 -47.54
CA LEU A 1166 -1.17 -1.19 -46.60
C LEU A 1166 -2.56 -1.85 -46.53
N ASP A 1167 -3.06 -2.44 -47.63
CA ASP A 1167 -4.35 -3.13 -47.63
C ASP A 1167 -4.34 -4.36 -46.70
N TYR A 1168 -3.25 -5.13 -46.73
CA TYR A 1168 -3.05 -6.27 -45.83
C TYR A 1168 -2.94 -5.79 -44.37
N LEU A 1169 -2.12 -4.76 -44.13
CA LEU A 1169 -1.96 -4.19 -42.79
C LEU A 1169 -3.29 -3.66 -42.23
N LEU A 1170 -4.14 -3.05 -43.07
CA LEU A 1170 -5.46 -2.57 -42.68
C LEU A 1170 -6.36 -3.71 -42.17
N ALA A 1171 -6.34 -4.89 -42.82
CA ALA A 1171 -7.11 -6.05 -42.37
C ALA A 1171 -6.64 -6.51 -40.99
N VAL A 1172 -5.33 -6.71 -40.82
CA VAL A 1172 -4.77 -7.26 -39.58
C VAL A 1172 -4.86 -6.26 -38.43
N LEU A 1173 -4.62 -4.97 -38.66
CA LEU A 1173 -4.71 -3.92 -37.63
C LEU A 1173 -6.12 -3.75 -37.06
N ASN A 1174 -7.16 -4.04 -37.84
CA ASN A 1174 -8.57 -3.98 -37.40
C ASN A 1174 -9.10 -5.32 -36.86
N SER A 1175 -8.26 -6.36 -36.74
CA SER A 1175 -8.63 -7.67 -36.24
C SER A 1175 -8.82 -7.71 -34.71
N GLN A 1176 -9.54 -8.71 -34.22
CA GLN A 1176 -9.72 -8.93 -32.78
C GLN A 1176 -8.40 -9.28 -32.09
N ALA A 1177 -7.49 -10.01 -32.75
CA ALA A 1177 -6.20 -10.38 -32.20
C ALA A 1177 -5.32 -9.16 -31.90
N ILE A 1178 -5.18 -8.24 -32.86
CA ILE A 1178 -4.41 -7.00 -32.66
C ILE A 1178 -5.13 -6.06 -31.70
N THR A 1179 -6.46 -6.04 -31.72
CA THR A 1179 -7.25 -5.29 -30.72
C THR A 1179 -6.97 -5.80 -29.31
N TRP A 1180 -7.01 -7.11 -29.07
CA TRP A 1180 -6.66 -7.65 -27.76
C TRP A 1180 -5.21 -7.35 -27.40
N TYR A 1181 -4.26 -7.63 -28.32
CA TYR A 1181 -2.83 -7.40 -28.11
C TYR A 1181 -2.53 -5.96 -27.69
N SER A 1182 -3.21 -4.99 -28.30
CA SER A 1182 -3.00 -3.58 -27.98
C SER A 1182 -3.43 -3.22 -26.56
N TYR A 1183 -4.55 -3.78 -26.07
CA TYR A 1183 -5.07 -3.51 -24.73
C TYR A 1183 -4.19 -4.12 -23.65
N VAL A 1184 -3.51 -5.22 -23.93
CA VAL A 1184 -2.66 -5.90 -22.96
C VAL A 1184 -1.20 -5.42 -22.98
N THR A 1185 -0.63 -5.00 -24.11
CA THR A 1185 0.83 -4.85 -24.22
C THR A 1185 1.44 -3.46 -24.06
N ASN A 1186 0.76 -2.32 -24.25
CA ASN A 1186 1.43 -1.01 -24.05
C ASN A 1186 0.54 0.26 -24.22
N MET A 1187 -0.72 0.23 -23.76
CA MET A 1187 -1.62 1.37 -23.96
C MET A 1187 -1.93 2.15 -22.68
N ASN A 1188 -1.64 3.44 -22.72
CA ASN A 1188 -2.10 4.38 -21.71
C ASN A 1188 -3.61 4.56 -21.85
N LYS A 1189 -4.33 4.46 -20.73
CA LYS A 1189 -5.74 4.85 -20.66
C LYS A 1189 -5.83 6.28 -20.15
N THR A 1190 -6.79 7.03 -20.66
CA THR A 1190 -7.16 8.34 -20.12
C THR A 1190 -7.90 8.16 -18.80
N GLY A 1191 -8.05 9.23 -18.00
CA GLY A 1191 -8.77 9.17 -16.72
C GLY A 1191 -10.25 8.76 -16.81
N VAL A 1192 -10.82 8.65 -18.02
CA VAL A 1192 -12.18 8.16 -18.29
C VAL A 1192 -12.20 6.79 -18.99
N GLY A 1193 -11.05 6.13 -19.11
CA GLY A 1193 -10.94 4.77 -19.66
C GLY A 1193 -10.68 4.67 -21.17
N ASP A 1194 -10.73 5.78 -21.92
CA ASP A 1194 -10.39 5.78 -23.35
C ASP A 1194 -8.92 5.42 -23.57
N VAL A 1195 -8.64 4.70 -24.66
CA VAL A 1195 -7.29 4.28 -25.02
C VAL A 1195 -6.56 5.40 -25.76
N GLN A 1196 -5.30 5.63 -25.40
CA GLN A 1196 -4.39 6.53 -26.10
C GLN A 1196 -3.36 5.76 -26.94
N VAL A 1197 -3.40 5.94 -28.25
CA VAL A 1197 -2.67 5.19 -29.28
C VAL A 1197 -1.80 6.10 -30.12
N GLY A 1198 -0.53 6.27 -29.74
CA GLY A 1198 0.46 7.00 -30.52
C GLY A 1198 1.14 6.15 -31.59
N GLY A 1199 1.89 6.79 -32.49
CA GLY A 1199 2.71 6.11 -33.49
C GLY A 1199 3.78 5.18 -32.89
N GLN A 1200 4.33 5.57 -31.74
CA GLN A 1200 5.28 4.76 -30.98
C GLN A 1200 4.67 3.45 -30.46
N ASN A 1201 3.38 3.42 -30.15
CA ASN A 1201 2.69 2.21 -29.70
C ASN A 1201 2.44 1.27 -30.89
N ILE A 1202 1.95 1.81 -32.02
CA ILE A 1202 1.68 1.02 -33.22
C ILE A 1202 2.98 0.42 -33.80
N ALA A 1203 4.09 1.15 -33.72
CA ALA A 1203 5.38 0.69 -34.23
C ALA A 1203 5.87 -0.61 -33.58
N THR A 1204 5.40 -0.96 -32.37
CA THR A 1204 5.79 -2.21 -31.70
C THR A 1204 4.85 -3.37 -31.98
N PHE A 1205 3.77 -3.18 -32.75
CA PHE A 1205 2.82 -4.27 -33.01
C PHE A 1205 3.45 -5.34 -33.91
N PRO A 1206 3.50 -6.60 -33.46
CA PRO A 1206 4.01 -7.70 -34.25
C PRO A 1206 2.94 -8.12 -35.28
N ILE A 1207 3.24 -7.93 -36.56
CA ILE A 1207 2.36 -8.32 -37.67
C ILE A 1207 3.13 -9.24 -38.62
N PRO A 1208 2.56 -10.39 -39.04
CA PRO A 1208 3.22 -11.33 -39.96
C PRO A 1208 3.57 -10.65 -41.28
N LEU A 1209 4.83 -10.77 -41.71
CA LEU A 1209 5.30 -10.21 -42.99
C LEU A 1209 4.44 -10.73 -44.15
N TYR A 1210 4.12 -9.82 -45.07
CA TYR A 1210 3.34 -10.18 -46.25
C TYR A 1210 4.18 -11.07 -47.18
N ASP A 1211 3.66 -12.25 -47.50
CA ASP A 1211 4.24 -13.19 -48.46
C ASP A 1211 3.19 -13.52 -49.52
N ALA A 1212 3.49 -13.15 -50.77
CA ALA A 1212 2.60 -13.36 -51.90
C ALA A 1212 2.36 -14.85 -52.22
N ASN A 1213 3.19 -15.76 -51.69
CA ASN A 1213 3.01 -17.21 -51.87
C ASN A 1213 2.03 -17.82 -50.86
N LYS A 1214 1.62 -17.08 -49.82
CA LYS A 1214 0.66 -17.54 -48.82
C LYS A 1214 -0.73 -17.04 -49.16
N ILE A 1215 -1.61 -17.98 -49.54
CA ILE A 1215 -2.96 -17.68 -50.04
C ILE A 1215 -3.77 -16.89 -49.01
N GLU A 1216 -3.62 -17.21 -47.72
CA GLU A 1216 -4.33 -16.58 -46.62
C GLU A 1216 -3.99 -15.08 -46.49
N LEU A 1217 -2.72 -14.71 -46.71
CA LEU A 1217 -2.26 -13.32 -46.63
C LEU A 1217 -2.73 -12.50 -47.84
N VAL A 1218 -2.73 -13.12 -49.02
CA VAL A 1218 -3.28 -12.53 -50.25
C VAL A 1218 -4.78 -12.29 -50.08
N GLU A 1219 -5.52 -13.27 -49.55
CA GLU A 1219 -6.96 -13.16 -49.33
C GLU A 1219 -7.31 -12.06 -48.31
N LEU A 1220 -6.53 -11.90 -47.23
CA LEU A 1220 -6.67 -10.79 -46.28
C LEU A 1220 -6.56 -9.42 -46.97
N ALA A 1221 -5.56 -9.24 -47.84
CA ALA A 1221 -5.36 -8.00 -48.59
C ALA A 1221 -6.53 -7.72 -49.55
N GLU A 1222 -7.05 -8.75 -50.22
CA GLU A 1222 -8.20 -8.62 -51.11
C GLU A 1222 -9.49 -8.26 -50.37
N LEU A 1223 -9.72 -8.87 -49.20
CA LEU A 1223 -10.89 -8.57 -48.37
C LEU A 1223 -10.88 -7.12 -47.89
N ALA A 1224 -9.72 -6.60 -47.45
CA ALA A 1224 -9.60 -5.18 -47.09
C ALA A 1224 -9.91 -4.24 -48.27
N LYS A 1225 -9.42 -4.53 -49.48
CA LYS A 1225 -9.74 -3.77 -50.69
C LYS A 1225 -11.23 -3.77 -51.02
N ARG A 1226 -11.92 -4.88 -50.76
CA ARG A 1226 -13.38 -4.97 -50.96
C ARG A 1226 -14.16 -4.10 -49.98
N ILE A 1227 -13.68 -3.98 -48.73
CA ILE A 1227 -14.28 -3.09 -47.73
C ILE A 1227 -14.12 -1.62 -48.15
N THR A 1228 -12.92 -1.21 -48.56
CA THR A 1228 -12.63 0.19 -48.93
C THR A 1228 -13.38 0.63 -50.19
N ASN A 1229 -13.67 -0.30 -51.11
CA ASN A 1229 -14.48 -0.05 -52.30
C ASN A 1229 -16.01 -0.04 -52.05
N LYS A 1230 -16.46 -0.02 -50.78
CA LYS A 1230 -17.87 0.05 -50.34
C LYS A 1230 -18.80 -1.04 -50.88
N ASN A 1231 -18.26 -2.21 -51.23
CA ASN A 1231 -18.98 -3.16 -52.08
C ASN A 1231 -19.51 -4.42 -51.38
N ILE A 1232 -19.66 -4.51 -50.04
CA ILE A 1232 -20.17 -5.72 -49.35
C ILE A 1232 -20.74 -5.44 -47.92
N ASN A 1233 -21.55 -6.38 -47.42
CA ASN A 1233 -21.94 -6.66 -46.03
C ASN A 1233 -20.73 -6.82 -45.05
N LEU A 1234 -20.44 -5.78 -44.27
CA LEU A 1234 -19.33 -5.70 -43.30
C LEU A 1234 -19.25 -6.88 -42.31
N PRO A 1235 -20.33 -7.30 -41.61
CA PRO A 1235 -20.30 -8.47 -40.71
C PRO A 1235 -19.72 -9.75 -41.31
N PHE A 1236 -20.06 -10.07 -42.56
CA PHE A 1236 -19.58 -11.29 -43.23
C PHE A 1236 -18.07 -11.23 -43.52
N ILE A 1237 -17.60 -10.08 -44.03
CA ILE A 1237 -16.17 -9.90 -44.31
C ILE A 1237 -15.36 -9.93 -43.02
N ASP A 1238 -15.83 -9.24 -41.97
CA ASP A 1238 -15.17 -9.25 -40.67
C ASP A 1238 -14.99 -10.68 -40.17
N SER A 1239 -16.05 -11.49 -40.16
CA SER A 1239 -15.94 -12.90 -39.71
C SER A 1239 -14.92 -13.69 -40.53
N LYS A 1240 -14.78 -13.41 -41.83
CA LYS A 1240 -13.80 -14.07 -42.69
C LYS A 1240 -12.37 -13.58 -42.43
N ILE A 1241 -12.18 -12.28 -42.20
CA ILE A 1241 -10.90 -11.70 -41.76
C ILE A 1241 -10.47 -12.34 -40.44
N GLU A 1242 -11.35 -12.42 -39.45
CA GLU A 1242 -11.01 -13.04 -38.16
C GLU A 1242 -10.63 -14.52 -38.29
N SER A 1243 -11.33 -15.28 -39.16
CA SER A 1243 -10.99 -16.67 -39.44
C SER A 1243 -9.60 -16.82 -40.08
N LEU A 1244 -9.26 -15.95 -41.04
CA LEU A 1244 -7.95 -15.98 -41.70
C LEU A 1244 -6.83 -15.52 -40.75
N VAL A 1245 -7.07 -14.48 -39.95
CA VAL A 1245 -6.12 -14.02 -38.92
C VAL A 1245 -5.87 -15.13 -37.89
N SER A 1246 -6.93 -15.83 -37.46
CA SER A 1246 -6.82 -16.98 -36.55
C SER A 1246 -5.97 -18.10 -37.15
N MET A 1247 -6.14 -18.40 -38.44
CA MET A 1247 -5.32 -19.39 -39.16
C MET A 1247 -3.86 -18.95 -39.27
N VAL A 1248 -3.61 -17.68 -39.60
CA VAL A 1248 -2.26 -17.12 -39.77
C VAL A 1248 -1.47 -17.16 -38.46
N TYR A 1249 -2.11 -16.88 -37.32
CA TYR A 1249 -1.48 -16.97 -36.00
C TYR A 1249 -1.57 -18.37 -35.36
N GLY A 1250 -2.31 -19.30 -35.96
CA GLY A 1250 -2.50 -20.65 -35.42
C GLY A 1250 -3.29 -20.70 -34.10
N PHE A 1251 -4.32 -19.86 -33.95
CA PHE A 1251 -5.18 -19.91 -32.77
C PHE A 1251 -6.10 -21.14 -32.78
N THR A 1252 -6.34 -21.69 -31.60
CA THR A 1252 -7.34 -22.73 -31.34
C THR A 1252 -8.75 -22.14 -31.33
N SER A 1253 -9.77 -22.99 -31.35
CA SER A 1253 -11.16 -22.55 -31.20
C SER A 1253 -11.41 -21.86 -29.86
N GLU A 1254 -10.76 -22.30 -28.79
CA GLU A 1254 -10.87 -21.70 -27.46
C GLU A 1254 -10.27 -20.28 -27.43
N GLU A 1255 -9.06 -20.11 -27.96
CA GLU A 1255 -8.40 -18.79 -28.08
C GLU A 1255 -9.20 -17.84 -28.97
N THR A 1256 -9.75 -18.34 -30.08
CA THR A 1256 -10.59 -17.53 -30.98
C THR A 1256 -11.88 -17.07 -30.27
N ASN A 1257 -12.52 -17.95 -29.51
CA ASN A 1257 -13.70 -17.61 -28.72
C ASN A 1257 -13.37 -16.60 -27.61
N PHE A 1258 -12.21 -16.74 -26.97
CA PHE A 1258 -11.74 -15.79 -25.97
C PHE A 1258 -11.56 -14.39 -26.56
N LEU A 1259 -10.84 -14.26 -27.69
CA LEU A 1259 -10.66 -12.99 -28.40
C LEU A 1259 -12.00 -12.36 -28.78
N HIS A 1260 -12.95 -13.16 -29.25
CA HIS A 1260 -14.29 -12.70 -29.59
C HIS A 1260 -15.07 -12.19 -28.38
N SER A 1261 -15.02 -12.92 -27.27
CA SER A 1261 -15.65 -12.54 -26.00
C SER A 1261 -15.06 -11.23 -25.46
N PHE A 1262 -13.73 -11.10 -25.47
CA PHE A 1262 -13.02 -9.91 -25.04
C PHE A 1262 -13.42 -8.67 -25.85
N VAL A 1263 -13.38 -8.75 -27.19
CA VAL A 1263 -13.77 -7.61 -28.03
C VAL A 1263 -15.27 -7.30 -27.92
N SER A 1264 -16.11 -8.30 -27.67
CA SER A 1264 -17.54 -8.12 -27.45
C SER A 1264 -17.84 -7.43 -26.12
N SER A 1265 -17.07 -7.68 -25.05
CA SER A 1265 -17.24 -7.00 -23.76
C SER A 1265 -16.90 -5.51 -23.87
N LEU A 1266 -15.86 -5.15 -24.62
CA LEU A 1266 -15.51 -3.75 -24.93
C LEU A 1266 -16.61 -3.00 -25.71
N ARG A 1267 -17.52 -3.72 -26.38
CA ARG A 1267 -18.67 -3.13 -27.10
C ARG A 1267 -19.90 -2.93 -26.23
N LYS A 1268 -20.01 -3.66 -25.11
CA LYS A 1268 -21.14 -3.58 -24.16
C LYS A 1268 -20.93 -2.53 -23.05
N SER A 1269 -19.70 -2.08 -22.83
CA SER A 1269 -19.36 -1.01 -21.86
C SER A 1269 -19.51 0.41 -22.42
N ILE A 1270 -20.19 0.56 -23.57
CA ILE A 1270 -20.55 1.79 -24.27
C ILE A 1270 -22.07 1.78 -24.40
#